data_AF-A0A9J7Y9E0-F1
#
_entry.id   AF-A0A9J7Y9E0-F1
#
_cell.length_a   1.000
_cell.length_b   1.000
_cell.length_c   1.000
_cell.angle_alpha   90.00
_cell.angle_beta   90.00
_cell.angle_gamma   90.00
#
_symmetry.space_group_name_H-M   'P 1'
#
loop_
_entity.id
_entity.type
_entity.pdbx_description
1 polymer ?
#
loop_
_entity_poly.entity_id
_entity_poly.type
_entity_poly.pdbx_seq_one_letter_code
_entity_poly.pdbx_strand_id
1 'polypeptide(L)'
;MSVSCDATLDGIFNKTVENIKSLSAKSKEKKRKITGELLIIEGEYSSECSTEVKTIPQRKKRKIIGELLIIEGEYSSERSAEVKVFNDPIHGQMELHPLLVKIIDTPQFQRLRHIKQLGTKYLVYPGATHTRFEHSLGVAYLARCLLKTLRENQPELNITERDFLCVQIAALCHDMGHGPFSHLFDGMFIPEVQSDDEHWEHEKASVDMFHCMRKKNGLDKEMEHYGLNLNEDIKFIEELILKGQKDGEWLMKGRTEDKSFLYEIVANKVNGVDVDKWDYLVRDCYYLGIPCGFDSQRLLKSARVCNVNGRKHICFRDKVADNVYGMFHTRYTLHRQALQHKIGYIIDVKINEALMLADGKLRISKAKDNMLEYTKLTDHIFDGILSQRASPLFVGEATLKETKLKEELQNKWRTRVEDYNRSHSTELKEKKSSPGLKEKKSSPGLKEKKSSTELKEKKSSPGLKADDFDIDVTNIKMKKFPKWLVRVYHKTDVAQEVQEKAQECFREWCSKEEFIDSRDTTDHLAEARKILLNIVKRRLPKCIGEARLKEEGLKEIAGAKALPDKAFKTKLYKKLLKTCGEFKPPQDEENFDIHVLEMGFGEVGKEPIDNVHFYSKNEPNRAFKMQKYQVSNLKPKKFHEFLVRVYYDPPKQEDQQEAVKYFHDWCKDNKKFIDYEPDPGAAQDSGQASSAAESYKEKSQDHQTPSGKIFNDPIHGQIELPDLLVKIIDTPQFQRLRHIKQLGGTYLVYPGATHTRFEHSIGVAYLAGRLAEVLKEKQSQLIDEKDILCVQIAALCYNLGHGPFSYVFKDRFMKTGNEWKLAEASFWLFLDIVENNDKLKDELKEEDLTFIQELIKGVHTSAEEWTAKGRTEDKSFLYEIVVNQWNDIDVRKWDYFARDCHHLGIPNSFDHQRLLKSARVCEVKGRKHICFRDKVADNICDMFHTRYTLYSQAYQHKIVNIIEEKISEALKAAKVKITKLSPVAVSDEDIESKLSNILHNGTGGEDQTTATMTAMKEFIKLTDHIFEEILYSTDDGLKDARMKLEDVVRRRLPKCVGETRITETEHKDNWILENEWNKAVDEWKKLLPMVFMDKKDFFIETIQLDYSDKTKTPINKKCDKDAGARLDPIKNVYFYRKRNLTDGIKIKDYEKSSLLPEEFTEYVGRVYYTKKSDEEERDAKECFRWWRLREDGMPMILVFDQEEFRGNWCLITEDCPSLDRCGITEVRSCKVLSGEWNLYKGPNYTEPSYRLQNPEYLNPEAWGASDNTVPALSVKRKTE
;
A
#
# COMPACT_ATOMS: atom_id res chain seq x y z
N MET A 1 9.18 26.54 28.43
CA MET A 1 10.56 27.04 28.64
C MET A 1 10.58 27.83 29.94
N SER A 2 11.47 27.51 30.88
CA SER A 2 11.77 28.34 32.05
C SER A 2 12.90 29.31 31.68
N VAL A 3 12.62 30.60 31.65
CA VAL A 3 13.66 31.63 31.50
C VAL A 3 14.22 31.90 32.90
N SER A 4 15.54 31.80 33.07
CA SER A 4 16.25 32.16 34.29
C SER A 4 15.90 33.59 34.73
N CYS A 5 15.67 33.80 36.03
CA CYS A 5 15.17 35.04 36.61
C CYS A 5 16.07 36.29 36.52
N ASP A 6 17.18 36.28 35.76
CA ASP A 6 18.14 37.40 35.67
C ASP A 6 18.32 37.97 34.26
N ALA A 7 17.30 37.91 33.39
CA ALA A 7 17.36 38.59 32.09
C ALA A 7 16.99 40.09 32.22
N THR A 8 17.95 40.98 31.99
CA THR A 8 17.68 42.42 31.93
C THR A 8 16.75 42.75 30.76
N LEU A 9 15.90 43.78 30.90
CA LEU A 9 14.95 44.21 29.85
C LEU A 9 15.64 44.46 28.49
N ASP A 10 16.91 44.86 28.55
CA ASP A 10 17.77 45.12 27.39
C ASP A 10 18.25 43.83 26.73
N GLY A 11 18.55 42.80 27.52
CA GLY A 11 18.84 41.46 27.02
C GLY A 11 17.64 40.81 26.34
N ILE A 12 16.44 41.01 26.90
CA ILE A 12 15.17 40.54 26.30
C ILE A 12 14.93 41.28 24.98
N PHE A 13 14.99 42.61 24.99
CA PHE A 13 14.80 43.45 23.79
C PHE A 13 15.74 43.05 22.64
N ASN A 14 17.03 42.91 22.92
CA ASN A 14 18.03 42.58 21.89
C ASN A 14 17.82 41.17 21.32
N LYS A 15 17.48 40.20 22.18
CA LYS A 15 17.23 38.81 21.76
C LYS A 15 15.95 38.67 20.93
N THR A 16 14.89 39.38 21.30
CA THR A 16 13.63 39.41 20.53
C THR A 16 13.82 40.08 19.16
N VAL A 17 14.64 41.13 19.08
CA VAL A 17 15.00 41.78 17.80
C VAL A 17 15.85 40.86 16.91
N GLU A 18 16.79 40.08 17.46
CA GLU A 18 17.56 39.08 16.71
C GLU A 18 16.67 37.94 16.17
N ASN A 19 15.77 37.41 16.99
CA ASN A 19 14.81 36.38 16.58
C ASN A 19 13.98 36.83 15.36
N ILE A 20 13.57 38.10 15.32
CA ILE A 20 12.73 38.64 14.25
C ILE A 20 13.52 38.99 12.98
N LYS A 21 14.80 39.37 13.11
CA LYS A 21 15.70 39.52 11.96
C LYS A 21 15.81 38.20 11.18
N SER A 22 15.71 37.05 11.86
CA SER A 22 15.78 35.70 11.28
C SER A 22 14.50 35.17 10.58
N LEU A 23 13.37 35.90 10.61
CA LEU A 23 12.09 35.49 9.97
C LEU A 23 12.08 35.67 8.43
N SER A 24 11.38 34.76 7.72
CA SER A 24 11.42 34.54 6.25
C SER A 24 10.74 35.61 5.36
N ALA A 25 10.92 35.49 4.03
CA ALA A 25 10.66 36.52 3.02
C ALA A 25 9.18 36.91 2.77
N LYS A 26 8.19 36.14 3.27
CA LYS A 26 6.75 36.48 3.11
C LYS A 26 6.29 37.64 4.01
N SER A 27 7.05 38.00 5.05
CA SER A 27 6.67 39.07 5.97
C SER A 27 7.06 40.48 5.52
N LYS A 28 7.46 40.69 4.25
CA LYS A 28 8.04 41.97 3.75
C LYS A 28 7.23 43.22 4.12
N GLU A 29 5.92 43.14 4.29
CA GLU A 29 5.04 44.28 4.62
C GLU A 29 4.95 44.55 6.15
N LYS A 30 4.81 43.50 6.98
CA LYS A 30 4.90 43.59 8.46
C LYS A 30 6.34 43.90 8.93
N LYS A 31 7.35 43.25 8.32
CA LYS A 31 8.78 43.50 8.56
C LYS A 31 9.15 44.93 8.18
N ARG A 32 8.64 45.47 7.05
CA ARG A 32 8.80 46.89 6.67
C ARG A 32 8.23 47.86 7.69
N LYS A 33 7.05 47.57 8.26
CA LYS A 33 6.40 48.41 9.29
C LYS A 33 7.25 48.46 10.57
N ILE A 34 7.79 47.32 10.99
CA ILE A 34 8.66 47.19 12.18
C ILE A 34 10.04 47.84 11.95
N THR A 35 10.70 47.59 10.81
CA THR A 35 11.95 48.29 10.48
C THR A 35 11.73 49.77 10.24
N GLY A 36 10.56 50.18 9.75
CA GLY A 36 10.18 51.58 9.59
C GLY A 36 10.07 52.29 10.94
N GLU A 37 9.40 51.69 11.93
CA GLU A 37 9.34 52.23 13.30
C GLU A 37 10.69 52.19 14.01
N LEU A 38 11.53 51.16 13.80
CA LEU A 38 12.91 51.11 14.31
C LEU A 38 13.81 52.19 13.69
N LEU A 39 13.71 52.43 12.38
CA LEU A 39 14.47 53.47 11.66
C LEU A 39 13.98 54.88 12.01
N ILE A 40 12.69 55.06 12.33
CA ILE A 40 12.16 56.33 12.87
C ILE A 40 12.75 56.60 14.27
N ILE A 41 12.95 55.57 15.10
CA ILE A 41 13.60 55.69 16.42
C ILE A 41 15.09 56.02 16.29
N GLU A 42 15.80 55.49 15.27
CA GLU A 42 17.20 55.84 14.99
C GLU A 42 17.33 57.22 14.29
N GLY A 43 16.36 57.61 13.48
CA GLY A 43 16.33 58.86 12.71
C GLY A 43 15.87 60.10 13.48
N GLU A 44 15.08 59.95 14.55
CA GLU A 44 14.72 61.06 15.46
C GLU A 44 15.91 61.54 16.33
N TYR A 45 17.09 60.91 16.22
CA TYR A 45 18.31 61.22 16.99
C TYR A 45 19.48 61.74 16.15
N SER A 46 19.26 62.16 14.90
CA SER A 46 20.32 62.80 14.10
C SER A 46 20.00 64.26 13.75
N SER A 47 20.28 65.17 14.66
CA SER A 47 20.96 66.44 14.31
C SER A 47 21.53 67.10 15.58
N GLU A 48 22.86 67.16 15.63
CA GLU A 48 23.68 68.09 16.42
C GLU A 48 23.44 68.18 17.95
N CYS A 49 24.24 67.45 18.74
CA CYS A 49 25.11 67.97 19.83
C CYS A 49 25.44 66.89 20.89
N SER A 50 26.74 66.78 21.21
CA SER A 50 27.41 66.28 22.44
C SER A 50 26.82 65.13 23.29
N THR A 51 27.61 64.05 23.39
CA THR A 51 27.83 63.18 24.57
C THR A 51 26.70 63.04 25.61
N GLU A 52 25.72 62.17 25.31
CA GLU A 52 25.08 61.23 26.24
C GLU A 52 24.07 60.38 25.44
N VAL A 53 24.39 59.10 25.21
CA VAL A 53 23.47 58.17 24.53
C VAL A 53 22.32 57.85 25.48
N LYS A 54 21.17 58.53 25.33
CA LYS A 54 19.97 58.24 26.11
C LYS A 54 19.37 56.91 25.67
N THR A 55 19.43 55.93 26.57
CA THR A 55 18.73 54.63 26.51
C THR A 55 17.26 54.80 26.12
N ILE A 56 16.78 53.98 25.16
CA ILE A 56 15.35 53.86 24.81
C ILE A 56 14.54 53.66 26.11
N PRO A 57 13.53 54.50 26.41
CA PRO A 57 12.77 54.41 27.66
C PRO A 57 12.18 53.02 27.87
N GLN A 58 12.30 52.46 29.09
CA GLN A 58 11.83 51.10 29.40
C GLN A 58 10.37 50.86 28.99
N ARG A 59 9.53 51.89 29.07
CA ARG A 59 8.12 51.85 28.65
C ARG A 59 7.95 51.60 27.14
N LYS A 60 8.83 52.18 26.31
CA LYS A 60 8.86 51.97 24.85
C LYS A 60 9.47 50.59 24.50
N LYS A 61 10.52 50.14 25.19
CA LYS A 61 11.06 48.78 25.05
C LYS A 61 10.02 47.71 25.38
N ARG A 62 9.24 47.87 26.46
CA ARG A 62 8.15 46.96 26.83
C ARG A 62 7.04 46.91 25.80
N LYS A 63 6.67 48.05 25.21
CA LYS A 63 5.67 48.12 24.14
C LYS A 63 6.11 47.33 22.91
N ILE A 64 7.35 47.57 22.45
CA ILE A 64 7.94 46.85 21.31
C ILE A 64 8.08 45.36 21.64
N ILE A 65 8.57 44.97 22.82
CA ILE A 65 8.62 43.56 23.25
C ILE A 65 7.23 42.93 23.21
N GLY A 66 6.18 43.63 23.67
CA GLY A 66 4.80 43.16 23.62
C GLY A 66 4.32 42.92 22.19
N GLU A 67 4.52 43.88 21.29
CA GLU A 67 4.15 43.75 19.86
C GLU A 67 4.94 42.64 19.16
N LEU A 68 6.22 42.46 19.49
CA LEU A 68 7.07 41.41 18.94
C LEU A 68 6.72 40.02 19.50
N LEU A 69 6.34 39.92 20.77
CA LEU A 69 5.86 38.67 21.41
C LEU A 69 4.49 38.25 20.87
N ILE A 70 3.61 39.19 20.51
CA ILE A 70 2.34 38.90 19.82
C ILE A 70 2.61 38.28 18.45
N ILE A 71 3.61 38.78 17.70
CA ILE A 71 4.00 38.21 16.41
C ILE A 71 4.67 36.83 16.57
N GLU A 72 5.50 36.63 17.60
CA GLU A 72 6.01 35.29 17.96
C GLU A 72 4.85 34.35 18.37
N GLY A 73 3.83 34.87 19.06
CA GLY A 73 2.61 34.16 19.44
C GLY A 73 1.77 33.72 18.24
N GLU A 74 1.47 34.63 17.31
CA GLU A 74 0.80 34.39 16.01
C GLU A 74 1.59 33.36 15.17
N TYR A 75 2.92 33.44 15.17
CA TYR A 75 3.77 32.49 14.44
C TYR A 75 3.87 31.12 15.15
N SER A 76 3.70 31.07 16.48
CA SER A 76 3.67 29.83 17.24
C SER A 76 2.32 29.10 17.12
N SER A 77 1.21 29.83 16.98
CA SER A 77 -0.12 29.26 16.75
C SER A 77 -0.25 28.72 15.31
N GLU A 78 0.34 29.38 14.31
CA GLU A 78 0.45 28.85 12.93
C GLU A 78 1.37 27.60 12.82
N ARG A 79 2.37 27.47 13.70
CA ARG A 79 3.23 26.26 13.79
C ARG A 79 2.57 25.06 14.46
N SER A 80 1.38 25.22 15.04
CA SER A 80 0.69 24.14 15.77
C SER A 80 -0.08 23.15 14.86
N ALA A 81 0.35 22.98 13.60
CA ALA A 81 -0.18 21.90 12.77
C ALA A 81 0.04 20.56 13.48
N GLU A 82 -1.06 19.90 13.87
CA GLU A 82 -1.04 18.68 14.66
C GLU A 82 -0.15 17.60 14.02
N VAL A 83 0.74 17.03 14.83
CA VAL A 83 1.57 15.89 14.43
C VAL A 83 0.65 14.71 14.08
N LYS A 84 0.89 14.05 12.95
CA LYS A 84 0.09 12.90 12.53
C LYS A 84 0.69 11.61 13.09
N VAL A 85 -0.15 10.79 13.71
CA VAL A 85 0.23 9.48 14.23
C VAL A 85 -0.13 8.40 13.21
N PHE A 86 0.83 7.54 12.89
CA PHE A 86 0.64 6.30 12.12
C PHE A 86 0.83 5.11 13.05
N ASN A 87 -0.03 4.10 12.97
CA ASN A 87 0.20 2.84 13.67
C ASN A 87 0.92 1.86 12.73
N ASP A 88 2.15 1.49 13.09
CA ASP A 88 2.98 0.53 12.36
C ASP A 88 3.20 -0.72 13.22
N PRO A 89 3.13 -1.93 12.66
CA PRO A 89 3.27 -3.17 13.44
C PRO A 89 4.66 -3.40 14.02
N ILE A 90 5.70 -2.72 13.51
CA ILE A 90 7.08 -2.86 13.98
C ILE A 90 7.40 -1.82 15.05
N HIS A 91 7.05 -0.55 14.79
CA HIS A 91 7.43 0.59 15.63
C HIS A 91 6.31 1.14 16.51
N GLY A 92 5.10 0.58 16.40
CA GLY A 92 3.91 1.06 17.10
C GLY A 92 3.46 2.43 16.58
N GLN A 93 3.11 3.33 17.50
CA GLN A 93 2.67 4.67 17.15
C GLN A 93 3.85 5.57 16.73
N MET A 94 3.89 5.90 15.45
CA MET A 94 4.89 6.78 14.84
C MET A 94 4.34 8.19 14.65
N GLU A 95 4.94 9.15 15.33
CA GLU A 95 4.67 10.57 15.18
C GLU A 95 5.47 11.17 14.02
N LEU A 96 4.78 11.67 12.99
CA LEU A 96 5.40 12.30 11.83
C LEU A 96 5.04 13.78 11.71
N HIS A 97 6.07 14.59 11.46
CA HIS A 97 5.95 16.02 11.30
C HIS A 97 5.04 16.38 10.10
N PRO A 98 4.23 17.45 10.17
CA PRO A 98 3.31 17.85 9.09
C PRO A 98 3.95 17.97 7.70
N LEU A 99 5.19 18.49 7.60
CA LEU A 99 5.95 18.53 6.35
C LEU A 99 6.17 17.13 5.74
N LEU A 100 6.47 16.12 6.57
CA LEU A 100 6.62 14.73 6.10
C LEU A 100 5.27 14.19 5.62
N VAL A 101 4.18 14.52 6.30
CA VAL A 101 2.82 14.13 5.86
C VAL A 101 2.49 14.73 4.49
N LYS A 102 2.85 16.00 4.24
CA LYS A 102 2.69 16.64 2.92
C LYS A 102 3.50 15.93 1.82
N ILE A 103 4.67 15.38 2.15
CA ILE A 103 5.48 14.55 1.23
C ILE A 103 4.81 13.18 1.02
N ILE A 104 4.36 12.54 2.09
CA ILE A 104 3.71 11.22 2.08
C ILE A 104 2.45 11.25 1.22
N ASP A 105 1.64 12.30 1.34
CA ASP A 105 0.35 12.45 0.66
C ASP A 105 0.50 12.95 -0.82
N THR A 106 1.60 12.58 -1.48
CA THR A 106 1.84 12.82 -2.91
C THR A 106 1.74 11.53 -3.73
N PRO A 107 1.34 11.59 -5.02
CA PRO A 107 1.31 10.39 -5.87
C PRO A 107 2.65 9.67 -5.98
N GLN A 108 3.76 10.43 -5.99
CA GLN A 108 5.12 9.89 -6.11
C GLN A 108 5.50 9.02 -4.90
N PHE A 109 5.09 9.41 -3.69
CA PHE A 109 5.35 8.62 -2.49
C PHE A 109 4.31 7.50 -2.30
N GLN A 110 3.02 7.78 -2.53
CA GLN A 110 1.95 6.77 -2.43
C GLN A 110 2.17 5.58 -3.38
N ARG A 111 2.87 5.78 -4.50
CA ARG A 111 3.33 4.71 -5.41
C ARG A 111 4.01 3.55 -4.67
N LEU A 112 4.77 3.83 -3.62
CA LEU A 112 5.53 2.80 -2.90
C LEU A 112 4.64 1.73 -2.26
N ARG A 113 3.32 1.99 -2.08
CA ARG A 113 2.32 1.01 -1.64
C ARG A 113 2.10 -0.14 -2.62
N HIS A 114 2.62 0.02 -3.82
CA HIS A 114 2.43 -0.88 -4.95
C HIS A 114 3.74 -1.48 -5.43
N ILE A 115 4.78 -1.42 -4.59
CA ILE A 115 6.09 -2.02 -4.81
C ILE A 115 6.46 -2.87 -3.60
N LYS A 116 6.43 -4.19 -3.76
CA LYS A 116 6.76 -5.15 -2.71
C LYS A 116 8.21 -4.99 -2.27
N GLN A 117 8.44 -4.95 -0.97
CA GLN A 117 9.77 -4.82 -0.36
C GLN A 117 10.71 -5.92 -0.87
N LEU A 118 10.23 -7.16 -0.82
CA LEU A 118 10.95 -8.36 -1.22
C LEU A 118 10.67 -8.77 -2.67
N GLY A 119 10.19 -7.86 -3.50
CA GLY A 119 9.87 -8.14 -4.90
C GLY A 119 8.96 -9.35 -5.05
N THR A 120 9.41 -10.38 -5.76
CA THR A 120 8.61 -11.57 -6.07
C THR A 120 8.48 -12.58 -4.92
N LYS A 121 9.18 -12.37 -3.79
CA LYS A 121 9.22 -13.39 -2.70
C LYS A 121 7.87 -13.63 -2.04
N TYR A 122 6.88 -12.74 -2.19
CA TYR A 122 5.49 -13.00 -1.78
C TYR A 122 4.90 -14.25 -2.45
N LEU A 123 5.39 -14.63 -3.64
CA LEU A 123 5.02 -15.86 -4.33
C LEU A 123 5.62 -17.12 -3.68
N VAL A 124 6.58 -17.00 -2.76
CA VAL A 124 7.14 -18.13 -2.00
C VAL A 124 6.66 -18.08 -0.56
N TYR A 125 6.77 -16.92 0.07
CA TYR A 125 6.39 -16.63 1.44
C TYR A 125 5.07 -15.87 1.45
N PRO A 126 3.94 -16.50 1.81
CA PRO A 126 2.63 -15.86 1.78
C PRO A 126 2.57 -14.57 2.62
N GLY A 127 3.32 -14.50 3.72
CA GLY A 127 3.39 -13.33 4.59
C GLY A 127 4.20 -12.14 4.05
N ALA A 128 5.04 -12.31 3.02
CA ALA A 128 5.91 -11.24 2.50
C ALA A 128 5.14 -10.22 1.63
N THR A 129 4.06 -9.66 2.16
CA THR A 129 3.15 -8.75 1.46
C THR A 129 3.50 -7.28 1.62
N HIS A 130 4.41 -6.96 2.54
CA HIS A 130 4.84 -5.61 2.85
C HIS A 130 5.54 -4.93 1.67
N THR A 131 5.51 -3.61 1.69
CA THR A 131 5.88 -2.72 0.60
C THR A 131 6.92 -1.70 1.05
N ARG A 132 7.54 -1.06 0.06
CA ARG A 132 8.53 0.01 0.27
C ARG A 132 7.95 1.21 1.02
N PHE A 133 6.62 1.36 1.06
CA PHE A 133 5.95 2.49 1.71
C PHE A 133 6.13 2.47 3.24
N GLU A 134 5.69 1.41 3.91
CA GLU A 134 5.79 1.27 5.37
C GLU A 134 7.24 1.16 5.84
N HIS A 135 8.11 0.54 5.04
CA HIS A 135 9.55 0.55 5.27
C HIS A 135 10.08 1.99 5.31
N SER A 136 9.80 2.80 4.28
CA SER A 136 10.21 4.20 4.20
C SER A 136 9.71 5.05 5.38
N LEU A 137 8.50 4.78 5.89
CA LEU A 137 7.99 5.42 7.11
C LEU A 137 8.79 5.01 8.35
N GLY A 138 9.09 3.72 8.49
CA GLY A 138 9.88 3.17 9.60
C GLY A 138 11.31 3.71 9.62
N VAL A 139 11.97 3.81 8.46
CA VAL A 139 13.31 4.40 8.34
C VAL A 139 13.30 5.88 8.76
N ALA A 140 12.30 6.66 8.33
CA ALA A 140 12.14 8.06 8.75
C ALA A 140 11.90 8.20 10.26
N TYR A 141 11.14 7.29 10.87
CA TYR A 141 10.91 7.24 12.30
C TYR A 141 12.20 6.88 13.08
N LEU A 142 12.92 5.85 12.66
CA LEU A 142 14.18 5.45 13.30
C LEU A 142 15.26 6.53 13.18
N ALA A 143 15.34 7.22 12.03
CA ALA A 143 16.23 8.36 11.84
C ALA A 143 15.94 9.48 12.85
N ARG A 144 14.66 9.79 13.09
CA ARG A 144 14.22 10.74 14.13
C ARG A 144 14.63 10.28 15.52
N CYS A 145 14.38 9.02 15.87
CA CYS A 145 14.71 8.45 17.18
C CYS A 145 16.22 8.46 17.45
N LEU A 146 17.03 8.17 16.42
CA LEU A 146 18.49 8.24 16.53
C LEU A 146 18.96 9.68 16.75
N LEU A 147 18.47 10.63 15.95
CA LEU A 147 18.80 12.05 16.13
C LEU A 147 18.38 12.60 17.49
N LYS A 148 17.18 12.23 17.96
CA LYS A 148 16.68 12.60 19.28
C LYS A 148 17.62 12.09 20.36
N THR A 149 18.01 10.82 20.27
CA THR A 149 18.96 10.19 21.19
C THR A 149 20.32 10.88 21.19
N LEU A 150 20.89 11.17 20.01
CA LEU A 150 22.16 11.87 19.90
C LEU A 150 22.09 13.29 20.48
N ARG A 151 21.00 14.03 20.20
CA ARG A 151 20.80 15.40 20.71
C ARG A 151 20.65 15.42 22.23
N GLU A 152 19.87 14.50 22.79
CA GLU A 152 19.65 14.39 24.23
C GLU A 152 20.92 13.96 24.97
N ASN A 153 21.67 13.02 24.38
CA ASN A 153 22.93 12.54 24.97
C ASN A 153 24.08 13.56 24.86
N GLN A 154 24.07 14.40 23.82
CA GLN A 154 25.17 15.30 23.46
C GLN A 154 24.64 16.62 22.86
N PRO A 155 24.11 17.54 23.71
CA PRO A 155 23.62 18.84 23.25
C PRO A 155 24.68 19.67 22.51
N GLU A 156 25.96 19.46 22.80
CA GLU A 156 27.10 20.12 22.15
C GLU A 156 27.23 19.83 20.65
N LEU A 157 26.51 18.82 20.13
CA LEU A 157 26.46 18.52 18.70
C LEU A 157 25.64 19.54 17.90
N ASN A 158 24.88 20.42 18.57
CA ASN A 158 24.07 21.47 17.93
C ASN A 158 23.16 20.93 16.80
N ILE A 159 22.50 19.79 17.05
CA ILE A 159 21.52 19.19 16.14
C ILE A 159 20.24 20.04 16.15
N THR A 160 19.95 20.71 15.03
CA THR A 160 18.84 21.64 14.89
C THR A 160 17.57 20.96 14.38
N GLU A 161 16.39 21.56 14.54
CA GLU A 161 15.15 21.06 13.93
C GLU A 161 15.25 20.99 12.39
N ARG A 162 16.03 21.90 11.78
CA ARG A 162 16.36 21.85 10.35
C ARG A 162 17.12 20.56 9.98
N ASP A 163 18.04 20.11 10.83
CA ASP A 163 18.74 18.83 10.64
C ASP A 163 17.79 17.63 10.82
N PHE A 164 16.89 17.68 11.81
CA PHE A 164 15.83 16.66 11.97
C PHE A 164 15.01 16.51 10.70
N LEU A 165 14.46 17.61 10.18
CA LEU A 165 13.64 17.57 8.98
C LEU A 165 14.42 17.07 7.76
N CYS A 166 15.65 17.53 7.52
CA CYS A 166 16.44 17.08 6.37
C CYS A 166 16.74 15.59 6.41
N VAL A 167 17.20 15.08 7.56
CA VAL A 167 17.54 13.65 7.71
C VAL A 167 16.28 12.79 7.63
N GLN A 168 15.17 13.22 8.22
CA GLN A 168 13.89 12.51 8.11
C GLN A 168 13.34 12.51 6.67
N ILE A 169 13.48 13.61 5.91
CA ILE A 169 13.08 13.67 4.50
C ILE A 169 13.94 12.74 3.66
N ALA A 170 15.27 12.74 3.87
CA ALA A 170 16.17 11.82 3.18
C ALA A 170 15.84 10.35 3.49
N ALA A 171 15.66 10.02 4.76
CA ALA A 171 15.24 8.70 5.22
C ALA A 171 13.91 8.27 4.61
N LEU A 172 12.93 9.17 4.55
CA LEU A 172 11.63 8.91 3.93
C LEU A 172 11.77 8.66 2.42
N CYS A 173 12.62 9.42 1.74
CA CYS A 173 12.68 9.43 0.27
C CYS A 173 13.73 8.49 -0.34
N HIS A 174 14.57 7.83 0.47
CA HIS A 174 15.73 7.08 -0.03
C HIS A 174 15.38 5.94 -1.01
N ASP A 175 14.17 5.40 -0.90
CA ASP A 175 13.67 4.25 -1.65
C ASP A 175 12.65 4.59 -2.76
N MET A 176 12.40 5.89 -3.00
CA MET A 176 11.42 6.34 -4.01
C MET A 176 11.74 5.89 -5.45
N GLY A 177 13.00 5.57 -5.73
CA GLY A 177 13.53 5.18 -7.01
C GLY A 177 13.40 3.71 -7.37
N HIS A 178 12.97 2.84 -6.44
CA HIS A 178 12.75 1.43 -6.76
C HIS A 178 11.71 1.22 -7.85
N GLY A 179 11.95 0.27 -8.74
CA GLY A 179 11.03 -0.12 -9.81
C GLY A 179 10.14 -1.32 -9.41
N PRO A 180 9.36 -1.86 -10.37
CA PRO A 180 8.57 -3.07 -10.17
C PRO A 180 9.41 -4.21 -9.60
N PHE A 181 8.93 -4.84 -8.55
CA PHE A 181 9.59 -5.93 -7.84
C PHE A 181 10.93 -5.55 -7.19
N SER A 182 11.10 -4.28 -6.82
CA SER A 182 12.29 -3.76 -6.13
C SER A 182 13.59 -4.15 -6.84
N HIS A 183 14.41 -5.02 -6.24
CA HIS A 183 15.74 -5.38 -6.74
C HIS A 183 15.77 -6.20 -8.03
N LEU A 184 14.63 -6.76 -8.46
CA LEU A 184 14.53 -7.38 -9.78
C LEU A 184 14.73 -6.31 -10.87
N PHE A 185 14.17 -5.12 -10.69
CA PHE A 185 14.17 -4.08 -11.72
C PHE A 185 15.57 -3.53 -12.00
N ASP A 186 16.25 -3.04 -10.97
CA ASP A 186 17.60 -2.46 -11.08
C ASP A 186 18.69 -3.55 -11.08
N GLY A 187 18.44 -4.74 -10.52
CA GLY A 187 19.40 -5.84 -10.47
C GLY A 187 19.39 -6.77 -11.69
N MET A 188 18.26 -6.94 -12.39
CA MET A 188 18.11 -7.85 -13.54
C MET A 188 17.62 -7.14 -14.80
N PHE A 189 16.45 -6.49 -14.75
CA PHE A 189 15.78 -5.96 -15.94
C PHE A 189 16.53 -4.81 -16.61
N ILE A 190 16.80 -3.73 -15.89
CA ILE A 190 17.53 -2.57 -16.44
C ILE A 190 18.93 -2.96 -16.94
N PRO A 191 19.72 -3.75 -16.20
CA PRO A 191 21.03 -4.17 -16.67
C PRO A 191 21.02 -5.16 -17.86
N GLU A 192 19.88 -5.71 -18.24
CA GLU A 192 19.74 -6.62 -19.40
C GLU A 192 19.21 -5.88 -20.63
N VAL A 193 18.29 -4.94 -20.45
CA VAL A 193 17.76 -4.10 -21.55
C VAL A 193 18.74 -3.02 -22.01
N GLN A 194 19.76 -2.68 -21.21
CA GLN A 194 20.77 -1.68 -21.56
C GLN A 194 22.16 -2.30 -21.78
N SER A 195 22.75 -2.07 -22.95
CA SER A 195 24.06 -2.59 -23.35
C SER A 195 25.26 -1.64 -23.16
N ASP A 196 25.05 -0.37 -22.76
CA ASP A 196 26.13 0.66 -22.67
C ASP A 196 26.15 1.47 -21.34
N ASP A 197 27.34 2.02 -21.05
CA ASP A 197 27.96 2.66 -19.84
C ASP A 197 27.14 3.50 -18.82
N GLU A 198 25.82 3.64 -18.90
CA GLU A 198 25.04 4.43 -17.93
C GLU A 198 24.47 3.55 -16.80
N HIS A 199 25.21 3.43 -15.70
CA HIS A 199 24.78 2.67 -14.53
C HIS A 199 23.52 3.28 -13.89
N TRP A 200 22.41 2.54 -13.93
CA TRP A 200 21.17 2.88 -13.22
C TRP A 200 21.19 2.32 -11.81
N GLU A 201 20.96 3.18 -10.83
CA GLU A 201 20.87 2.85 -9.41
C GLU A 201 19.55 3.41 -8.88
N HIS A 202 18.86 2.65 -8.02
CA HIS A 202 17.61 3.13 -7.42
C HIS A 202 17.85 4.37 -6.55
N GLU A 203 19.04 4.54 -5.94
CA GLU A 203 19.38 5.73 -5.16
C GLU A 203 19.38 7.01 -6.02
N LYS A 204 19.88 6.94 -7.25
CA LYS A 204 19.84 8.07 -8.20
C LYS A 204 18.40 8.37 -8.62
N ALA A 205 17.66 7.32 -8.92
CA ALA A 205 16.24 7.43 -9.26
C ALA A 205 15.41 8.01 -8.10
N SER A 206 15.77 7.73 -6.84
CA SER A 206 15.12 8.30 -5.65
C SER A 206 15.30 9.80 -5.57
N VAL A 207 16.50 10.31 -5.89
CA VAL A 207 16.76 11.76 -5.96
C VAL A 207 16.00 12.41 -7.12
N ASP A 208 15.98 11.77 -8.29
CA ASP A 208 15.22 12.27 -9.44
C ASP A 208 13.71 12.32 -9.14
N MET A 209 13.18 11.27 -8.50
CA MET A 209 11.80 11.20 -8.06
C MET A 209 11.50 12.25 -6.98
N PHE A 210 12.39 12.46 -6.02
CA PHE A 210 12.28 13.50 -5.00
C PHE A 210 12.18 14.89 -5.64
N HIS A 211 13.02 15.20 -6.62
CA HIS A 211 12.93 16.47 -7.35
C HIS A 211 11.64 16.61 -8.14
N CYS A 212 11.19 15.55 -8.81
CA CYS A 212 9.92 15.54 -9.52
C CYS A 212 8.75 15.81 -8.57
N MET A 213 8.66 15.06 -7.47
CA MET A 213 7.67 15.21 -6.41
C MET A 213 7.65 16.63 -5.85
N ARG A 214 8.82 17.17 -5.48
CA ARG A 214 8.97 18.52 -4.93
C ARG A 214 8.39 19.58 -5.86
N LYS A 215 8.80 19.56 -7.13
CA LYS A 215 8.37 20.55 -8.13
C LYS A 215 6.88 20.41 -8.48
N LYS A 216 6.38 19.18 -8.65
CA LYS A 216 5.00 18.93 -9.11
C LYS A 216 3.95 19.19 -8.05
N ASN A 217 4.30 19.06 -6.77
CA ASN A 217 3.38 19.27 -5.65
C ASN A 217 3.63 20.62 -4.93
N GLY A 218 4.51 21.48 -5.44
CA GLY A 218 4.76 22.81 -4.87
C GLY A 218 5.37 22.79 -3.46
N LEU A 219 6.11 21.74 -3.11
CA LEU A 219 6.61 21.51 -1.74
C LEU A 219 7.68 22.52 -1.30
N ASP A 220 8.30 23.26 -2.23
CA ASP A 220 9.32 24.28 -1.92
C ASP A 220 8.81 25.31 -0.91
N LYS A 221 7.59 25.81 -1.14
CA LYS A 221 6.96 26.82 -0.26
C LYS A 221 6.72 26.27 1.14
N GLU A 222 6.43 24.97 1.24
CA GLU A 222 6.17 24.27 2.50
C GLU A 222 7.49 24.03 3.25
N MET A 223 8.51 23.56 2.54
CA MET A 223 9.85 23.36 3.11
C MET A 223 10.41 24.68 3.66
N GLU A 224 10.30 25.78 2.91
CA GLU A 224 10.69 27.12 3.38
C GLU A 224 9.85 27.60 4.57
N HIS A 225 8.53 27.34 4.55
CA HIS A 225 7.62 27.69 5.66
C HIS A 225 8.04 27.01 6.97
N TYR A 226 8.48 25.75 6.91
CA TYR A 226 9.01 25.02 8.07
C TYR A 226 10.51 25.27 8.35
N GLY A 227 11.13 26.24 7.69
CA GLY A 227 12.47 26.73 8.03
C GLY A 227 13.65 26.05 7.32
N LEU A 228 13.42 25.32 6.23
CA LEU A 228 14.49 24.78 5.39
C LEU A 228 15.04 25.87 4.45
N ASN A 229 16.36 25.84 4.22
CA ASN A 229 17.03 26.61 3.18
C ASN A 229 17.28 25.70 1.98
N LEU A 230 16.49 25.91 0.92
CA LEU A 230 16.45 25.01 -0.25
C LEU A 230 17.82 24.81 -0.92
N ASN A 231 18.69 25.81 -0.94
CA ASN A 231 20.00 25.68 -1.62
C ASN A 231 20.92 24.68 -0.93
N GLU A 232 20.95 24.70 0.40
CA GLU A 232 21.80 23.84 1.22
C GLU A 232 21.11 22.52 1.57
N ASP A 233 19.83 22.57 1.92
CA ASP A 233 19.10 21.40 2.45
C ASP A 233 18.72 20.39 1.40
N ILE A 234 18.37 20.84 0.19
CA ILE A 234 18.14 19.91 -0.92
C ILE A 234 19.45 19.17 -1.23
N LYS A 235 20.58 19.90 -1.28
CA LYS A 235 21.90 19.30 -1.49
C LYS A 235 22.24 18.30 -0.39
N PHE A 236 21.94 18.62 0.86
CA PHE A 236 22.16 17.71 1.99
C PHE A 236 21.30 16.44 1.87
N ILE A 237 20.01 16.57 1.56
CA ILE A 237 19.09 15.44 1.37
C ILE A 237 19.57 14.53 0.23
N GLU A 238 19.97 15.10 -0.91
CA GLU A 238 20.54 14.35 -2.03
C GLU A 238 21.79 13.56 -1.61
N GLU A 239 22.70 14.19 -0.88
CA GLU A 239 23.95 13.57 -0.44
C GLU A 239 23.71 12.42 0.55
N LEU A 240 22.71 12.54 1.42
CA LEU A 240 22.28 11.48 2.34
C LEU A 240 21.73 10.25 1.62
N ILE A 241 21.09 10.43 0.46
CA ILE A 241 20.52 9.34 -0.35
C ILE A 241 21.60 8.72 -1.27
N LEU A 242 22.27 9.55 -2.07
CA LEU A 242 23.17 9.10 -3.15
C LEU A 242 24.54 8.65 -2.66
N LYS A 243 25.20 9.50 -1.88
CA LYS A 243 26.68 9.46 -1.77
C LYS A 243 27.14 8.89 -0.45
N GLY A 244 26.51 9.31 0.64
CA GLY A 244 27.15 9.27 1.95
C GLY A 244 28.55 9.92 1.92
N GLN A 245 29.25 9.93 3.05
CA GLN A 245 30.67 10.28 3.10
C GLN A 245 31.47 9.01 3.37
N LYS A 246 32.46 8.70 2.53
CA LYS A 246 33.45 7.63 2.80
C LYS A 246 34.61 8.16 3.64
N ASP A 247 35.39 7.28 4.25
CA ASP A 247 36.65 7.67 4.90
C ASP A 247 37.61 8.33 3.88
N GLY A 248 38.22 9.46 4.24
CA GLY A 248 39.05 10.27 3.33
C GLY A 248 38.69 11.76 3.33
N GLU A 249 39.04 12.49 2.26
CA GLU A 249 38.77 13.93 2.12
C GLU A 249 37.27 14.27 2.22
N TRP A 250 36.94 15.43 2.80
CA TRP A 250 35.56 15.89 2.95
C TRP A 250 35.01 16.40 1.61
N LEU A 251 34.00 15.71 1.07
CA LEU A 251 33.44 16.01 -0.25
C LEU A 251 32.01 16.57 -0.21
N MET A 252 31.39 16.58 0.97
CA MET A 252 29.99 16.98 1.12
C MET A 252 29.84 18.50 1.16
N LYS A 253 28.73 18.99 0.60
CA LYS A 253 28.42 20.43 0.50
C LYS A 253 27.16 20.82 1.28
N GLY A 254 26.27 19.86 1.56
CA GLY A 254 25.01 20.13 2.27
C GLY A 254 25.21 20.48 3.74
N ARG A 255 26.24 19.93 4.38
CA ARG A 255 26.68 20.28 5.74
C ARG A 255 28.20 20.32 5.80
N THR A 256 28.72 20.92 6.86
CA THR A 256 30.15 20.99 7.18
C THR A 256 30.63 19.74 7.93
N GLU A 257 31.94 19.52 7.96
CA GLU A 257 32.54 18.31 8.54
C GLU A 257 32.26 18.13 10.04
N ASP A 258 31.96 19.20 10.78
CA ASP A 258 31.55 19.13 12.19
C ASP A 258 30.18 18.45 12.40
N LYS A 259 29.43 18.21 11.33
CA LYS A 259 28.19 17.43 11.29
C LYS A 259 28.29 16.14 10.44
N SER A 260 29.51 15.66 10.22
CA SER A 260 29.81 14.41 9.50
C SER A 260 28.97 13.21 9.94
N PHE A 261 28.77 13.04 11.25
CA PHE A 261 27.95 11.96 11.83
C PHE A 261 26.51 11.90 11.30
N LEU A 262 25.94 13.00 10.76
CA LEU A 262 24.59 12.95 10.18
C LEU A 262 24.53 12.11 8.90
N TYR A 263 25.63 12.02 8.15
CA TYR A 263 25.74 11.22 6.93
C TYR A 263 25.84 9.70 7.19
N GLU A 264 25.91 9.29 8.45
CA GLU A 264 25.96 7.89 8.88
C GLU A 264 24.59 7.33 9.28
N ILE A 265 23.54 8.15 9.22
CA ILE A 265 22.21 7.78 9.73
C ILE A 265 21.41 6.99 8.70
N VAL A 266 21.22 7.55 7.49
CA VAL A 266 20.30 7.00 6.47
C VAL A 266 20.97 5.92 5.64
N ALA A 267 22.13 6.22 5.06
CA ALA A 267 22.90 5.30 4.23
C ALA A 267 24.38 5.38 4.62
N ASN A 268 24.81 4.51 5.53
CA ASN A 268 26.14 4.58 6.13
C ASN A 268 27.17 3.90 5.22
N LYS A 269 27.89 4.70 4.43
CA LYS A 269 28.92 4.18 3.51
C LYS A 269 30.29 3.93 4.17
N VAL A 270 30.44 4.18 5.48
CA VAL A 270 31.66 3.89 6.24
C VAL A 270 31.67 2.43 6.70
N ASN A 271 30.56 1.97 7.29
CA ASN A 271 30.49 0.63 7.87
C ASN A 271 29.17 -0.11 7.63
N GLY A 272 28.20 0.50 6.94
CA GLY A 272 26.93 -0.13 6.64
C GLY A 272 26.02 -0.34 7.85
N VAL A 273 26.22 0.37 8.97
CA VAL A 273 25.30 0.40 10.11
C VAL A 273 24.44 1.66 10.00
N ASP A 274 23.23 1.52 9.50
CA ASP A 274 22.27 2.60 9.23
C ASP A 274 20.84 2.20 9.59
N VAL A 275 19.96 3.20 9.70
CA VAL A 275 18.56 3.00 10.09
C VAL A 275 17.71 2.28 9.03
N ASP A 276 18.15 2.29 7.77
CA ASP A 276 17.57 1.48 6.69
C ASP A 276 17.60 -0.01 7.07
N LYS A 277 18.80 -0.52 7.38
CA LYS A 277 18.98 -1.90 7.86
C LYS A 277 18.23 -2.17 9.14
N TRP A 278 18.15 -1.19 10.03
CA TRP A 278 17.47 -1.40 11.29
C TRP A 278 15.96 -1.65 11.10
N ASP A 279 15.34 -0.98 10.13
CA ASP A 279 13.94 -1.24 9.80
C ASP A 279 13.79 -2.57 9.05
N TYR A 280 14.45 -2.74 7.90
CA TYR A 280 14.14 -3.91 7.06
C TYR A 280 14.50 -5.22 7.74
N LEU A 281 15.55 -5.28 8.57
CA LEU A 281 15.90 -6.54 9.24
C LEU A 281 14.78 -6.99 10.19
N VAL A 282 14.20 -6.06 10.95
CA VAL A 282 13.11 -6.37 11.88
C VAL A 282 11.81 -6.61 11.11
N ARG A 283 11.51 -5.76 10.13
CA ARG A 283 10.30 -5.84 9.30
C ARG A 283 10.25 -7.09 8.44
N ASP A 284 11.31 -7.40 7.70
CA ASP A 284 11.36 -8.58 6.85
C ASP A 284 11.25 -9.86 7.69
N CYS A 285 11.96 -9.94 8.82
CA CYS A 285 11.83 -11.06 9.77
C CYS A 285 10.38 -11.22 10.25
N TYR A 286 9.73 -10.12 10.62
CA TYR A 286 8.33 -10.10 11.09
C TYR A 286 7.36 -10.67 10.05
N TYR A 287 7.41 -10.16 8.81
CA TYR A 287 6.50 -10.60 7.74
C TYR A 287 6.85 -11.99 7.17
N LEU A 288 8.12 -12.41 7.24
CA LEU A 288 8.54 -13.73 6.80
C LEU A 288 8.30 -14.83 7.85
N GLY A 289 8.04 -14.48 9.11
CA GLY A 289 8.00 -15.45 10.21
C GLY A 289 9.38 -16.04 10.52
N ILE A 290 10.45 -15.24 10.39
CA ILE A 290 11.84 -15.63 10.67
C ILE A 290 12.29 -14.90 11.95
N PRO A 291 12.91 -15.58 12.93
CA PRO A 291 13.42 -14.90 14.12
C PRO A 291 14.48 -13.85 13.79
N CYS A 292 14.31 -12.62 14.31
CA CYS A 292 15.30 -11.55 14.21
C CYS A 292 16.26 -11.59 15.40
N GLY A 293 17.56 -11.78 15.14
CA GLY A 293 18.59 -11.75 16.19
C GLY A 293 19.10 -10.34 16.54
N PHE A 294 18.51 -9.29 15.94
CA PHE A 294 18.95 -7.92 16.05
C PHE A 294 17.94 -7.05 16.82
N ASP A 295 18.42 -6.33 17.83
CA ASP A 295 17.62 -5.38 18.62
C ASP A 295 18.01 -3.93 18.25
N SER A 296 17.22 -3.31 17.37
CA SER A 296 17.43 -1.93 16.92
C SER A 296 17.33 -0.92 18.06
N GLN A 297 16.42 -1.13 19.03
CA GLN A 297 16.20 -0.22 20.15
C GLN A 297 17.38 -0.22 21.13
N ARG A 298 17.98 -1.39 21.39
CA ARG A 298 19.19 -1.51 22.20
C ARG A 298 20.39 -0.85 21.53
N LEU A 299 20.55 -1.00 20.22
CA LEU A 299 21.64 -0.35 19.48
C LEU A 299 21.46 1.18 19.48
N LEU A 300 20.24 1.65 19.18
CA LEU A 300 19.86 3.07 19.17
C LEU A 300 20.19 3.76 20.49
N LYS A 301 19.77 3.20 21.63
CA LYS A 301 20.05 3.76 22.97
C LYS A 301 21.53 3.81 23.32
N SER A 302 22.37 3.05 22.62
CA SER A 302 23.81 2.99 22.88
C SER A 302 24.62 4.00 22.06
N ALA A 303 24.03 4.63 21.04
CA ALA A 303 24.73 5.49 20.10
C ALA A 303 25.21 6.80 20.75
N ARG A 304 26.44 7.20 20.41
CA ARG A 304 27.07 8.47 20.76
C ARG A 304 27.96 8.94 19.61
N VAL A 305 28.28 10.23 19.54
CA VAL A 305 29.24 10.78 18.59
C VAL A 305 30.58 10.99 19.28
N CYS A 306 31.64 10.40 18.72
CA CYS A 306 33.02 10.59 19.17
C CYS A 306 33.90 11.14 18.05
N ASN A 307 35.02 11.76 18.41
CA ASN A 307 36.01 12.19 17.44
C ASN A 307 36.95 11.01 17.08
N VAL A 308 37.03 10.68 15.80
CA VAL A 308 37.94 9.69 15.22
C VAL A 308 38.75 10.40 14.14
N ASN A 309 40.08 10.48 14.32
CA ASN A 309 41.00 11.08 13.35
C ASN A 309 40.60 12.50 12.89
N GLY A 310 40.03 13.32 13.79
CA GLY A 310 39.61 14.69 13.51
C GLY A 310 38.17 14.84 13.02
N ARG A 311 37.47 13.74 12.73
CA ARG A 311 36.08 13.72 12.25
C ARG A 311 35.13 13.16 13.31
N LYS A 312 33.88 13.62 13.32
CA LYS A 312 32.85 13.12 14.24
C LYS A 312 32.11 11.92 13.64
N HIS A 313 32.18 10.78 14.32
CA HIS A 313 31.54 9.53 13.90
C HIS A 313 30.57 9.01 14.96
N ILE A 314 29.49 8.34 14.52
CA ILE A 314 28.61 7.57 15.38
C ILE A 314 29.39 6.33 15.87
N CYS A 315 29.46 6.21 17.19
CA CYS A 315 30.09 5.13 17.91
C CYS A 315 29.06 4.45 18.81
N PHE A 316 29.19 3.13 18.97
CA PHE A 316 28.30 2.34 19.81
C PHE A 316 28.98 1.91 21.09
N ARG A 317 28.19 1.51 22.08
CA ARG A 317 28.76 1.03 23.33
C ARG A 317 29.46 -0.31 23.13
N ASP A 318 30.65 -0.48 23.69
CA ASP A 318 31.41 -1.75 23.68
C ASP A 318 30.56 -3.00 23.99
N LYS A 319 29.69 -2.94 25.00
CA LYS A 319 28.81 -4.04 25.42
C LYS A 319 27.70 -4.42 24.41
N VAL A 320 27.55 -3.71 23.29
CA VAL A 320 26.55 -4.01 22.25
C VAL A 320 27.16 -4.55 20.97
N ALA A 321 28.45 -4.92 20.99
CA ALA A 321 29.12 -5.52 19.84
C ALA A 321 28.49 -6.86 19.40
N ASP A 322 27.96 -7.63 20.35
CA ASP A 322 27.15 -8.83 20.11
C ASP A 322 25.91 -8.52 19.27
N ASN A 323 25.22 -7.41 19.58
CA ASN A 323 24.04 -6.96 18.86
C ASN A 323 24.38 -6.47 17.44
N VAL A 324 25.50 -5.76 17.26
CA VAL A 324 26.01 -5.38 15.93
C VAL A 324 26.33 -6.62 15.10
N TYR A 325 26.97 -7.62 15.72
CA TYR A 325 27.21 -8.91 15.06
C TYR A 325 25.89 -9.62 14.70
N GLY A 326 24.91 -9.59 15.62
CA GLY A 326 23.55 -10.09 15.42
C GLY A 326 22.85 -9.44 14.23
N MET A 327 23.08 -8.15 13.97
CA MET A 327 22.60 -7.44 12.77
C MET A 327 23.08 -8.10 11.48
N PHE A 328 24.39 -8.26 11.33
CA PHE A 328 24.98 -8.85 10.12
C PHE A 328 24.68 -10.35 9.97
N HIS A 329 24.58 -11.07 11.09
CA HIS A 329 24.14 -12.47 11.10
C HIS A 329 22.67 -12.59 10.65
N THR A 330 21.78 -11.76 11.16
CA THR A 330 20.36 -11.73 10.75
C THR A 330 20.25 -11.40 9.26
N ARG A 331 21.02 -10.42 8.78
CA ARG A 331 21.10 -10.11 7.34
C ARG A 331 21.49 -11.33 6.52
N TYR A 332 22.55 -12.03 6.91
CA TYR A 332 22.98 -13.26 6.24
C TYR A 332 21.88 -14.33 6.22
N THR A 333 21.20 -14.54 7.37
CA THR A 333 20.09 -15.50 7.49
C THR A 333 18.92 -15.15 6.56
N LEU A 334 18.50 -13.88 6.53
CA LEU A 334 17.46 -13.41 5.62
C LEU A 334 17.83 -13.60 4.15
N HIS A 335 19.07 -13.27 3.77
CA HIS A 335 19.56 -13.52 2.42
C HIS A 335 19.52 -15.02 2.08
N ARG A 336 19.97 -15.89 2.99
CA ARG A 336 20.08 -17.33 2.73
C ARG A 336 18.72 -18.01 2.65
N GLN A 337 17.83 -17.68 3.58
CA GLN A 337 16.54 -18.34 3.71
C GLN A 337 15.50 -17.76 2.76
N ALA A 338 15.42 -16.44 2.60
CA ALA A 338 14.33 -15.78 1.88
C ALA A 338 14.76 -15.04 0.60
N LEU A 339 15.66 -14.05 0.69
CA LEU A 339 15.95 -13.17 -0.46
C LEU A 339 16.57 -13.92 -1.62
N GLN A 340 17.49 -14.84 -1.32
CA GLN A 340 18.11 -15.74 -2.28
C GLN A 340 17.47 -17.12 -2.20
N HIS A 341 16.15 -17.22 -1.97
CA HIS A 341 15.46 -18.50 -2.00
C HIS A 341 15.45 -19.09 -3.42
N LYS A 342 15.68 -20.40 -3.56
CA LYS A 342 15.83 -21.08 -4.86
C LYS A 342 14.63 -20.91 -5.80
N ILE A 343 13.40 -21.05 -5.28
CA ILE A 343 12.18 -20.83 -6.06
C ILE A 343 11.97 -19.33 -6.33
N GLY A 344 12.37 -18.46 -5.40
CA GLY A 344 12.21 -17.02 -5.57
C GLY A 344 13.10 -16.49 -6.70
N TYR A 345 14.32 -17.00 -6.82
CA TYR A 345 15.22 -16.63 -7.91
C TYR A 345 14.66 -17.01 -9.28
N ILE A 346 14.21 -18.25 -9.47
CA ILE A 346 13.70 -18.66 -10.79
C ILE A 346 12.42 -17.90 -11.17
N ILE A 347 11.60 -17.50 -10.18
CA ILE A 347 10.48 -16.60 -10.40
C ILE A 347 10.97 -15.21 -10.85
N ASP A 348 12.03 -14.67 -10.24
CA ASP A 348 12.63 -13.39 -10.69
C ASP A 348 13.08 -13.49 -12.16
N VAL A 349 13.77 -14.57 -12.52
CA VAL A 349 14.20 -14.84 -13.91
C VAL A 349 13.01 -14.88 -14.86
N LYS A 350 11.96 -15.64 -14.55
CA LYS A 350 10.78 -15.77 -15.42
C LYS A 350 9.96 -14.48 -15.50
N ILE A 351 9.87 -13.70 -14.42
CA ILE A 351 9.24 -12.38 -14.48
C ILE A 351 10.08 -11.44 -15.35
N ASN A 352 11.41 -11.45 -15.20
CA ASN A 352 12.30 -10.65 -16.03
C ASN A 352 12.18 -10.99 -17.51
N GLU A 353 12.17 -12.28 -17.89
CA GLU A 353 11.90 -12.73 -19.27
C GLU A 353 10.58 -12.16 -19.82
N ALA A 354 9.51 -12.21 -19.01
CA ALA A 354 8.22 -11.65 -19.40
C ALA A 354 8.26 -10.12 -19.55
N LEU A 355 8.97 -9.40 -18.68
CA LEU A 355 9.14 -7.96 -18.79
C LEU A 355 9.96 -7.57 -20.04
N MET A 356 11.03 -8.31 -20.34
CA MET A 356 11.85 -8.11 -21.54
C MET A 356 11.02 -8.28 -22.82
N LEU A 357 10.22 -9.34 -22.90
CA LEU A 357 9.29 -9.56 -24.02
C LEU A 357 8.21 -8.47 -24.12
N ALA A 358 7.75 -7.96 -22.98
CA ALA A 358 6.72 -6.92 -22.94
C ALA A 358 7.28 -5.51 -23.22
N ASP A 359 8.58 -5.28 -23.04
CA ASP A 359 9.20 -3.95 -23.08
C ASP A 359 8.98 -3.23 -24.42
N GLY A 360 9.11 -3.93 -25.55
CA GLY A 360 8.94 -3.33 -26.87
C GLY A 360 7.56 -2.69 -27.09
N LYS A 361 6.50 -3.23 -26.46
CA LYS A 361 5.13 -2.70 -26.55
C LYS A 361 4.76 -1.80 -25.37
N LEU A 362 5.22 -2.12 -24.16
CA LEU A 362 4.84 -1.40 -22.94
C LEU A 362 5.79 -0.24 -22.60
N ARG A 363 6.98 -0.24 -23.18
CA ARG A 363 8.06 0.73 -22.99
C ARG A 363 8.45 0.89 -21.52
N ILE A 364 8.63 -0.23 -20.84
CA ILE A 364 8.94 -0.32 -19.40
C ILE A 364 10.30 0.34 -19.12
N SER A 365 11.32 0.01 -19.90
CA SER A 365 12.69 0.50 -19.78
C SER A 365 12.82 2.01 -19.96
N LYS A 366 11.97 2.60 -20.81
CA LYS A 366 11.95 4.04 -21.09
C LYS A 366 11.34 4.86 -19.96
N ALA A 367 10.46 4.28 -19.13
CA ALA A 367 9.72 5.03 -18.10
C ALA A 367 10.64 5.77 -17.12
N LYS A 368 11.87 5.27 -16.93
CA LYS A 368 12.89 5.88 -16.08
C LYS A 368 13.37 7.25 -16.58
N ASP A 369 13.18 7.55 -17.85
CA ASP A 369 13.59 8.84 -18.45
C ASP A 369 12.61 9.97 -18.07
N ASN A 370 11.44 9.63 -17.51
CA ASN A 370 10.42 10.57 -17.07
C ASN A 370 9.78 10.13 -15.75
N MET A 371 10.13 10.82 -14.66
CA MET A 371 9.66 10.48 -13.32
C MET A 371 8.13 10.50 -13.14
N LEU A 372 7.37 11.23 -13.98
CA LEU A 372 5.90 11.16 -13.94
C LEU A 372 5.34 9.85 -14.51
N GLU A 373 6.03 9.27 -15.50
CA GLU A 373 5.70 7.95 -16.05
C GLU A 373 6.23 6.87 -15.14
N TYR A 374 7.44 7.02 -14.63
CA TYR A 374 8.00 6.16 -13.58
C TYR A 374 7.10 6.11 -12.34
N THR A 375 6.38 7.20 -12.03
CA THR A 375 5.39 7.24 -10.94
C THR A 375 4.29 6.18 -11.12
N LYS A 376 3.95 5.84 -12.36
CA LYS A 376 2.90 4.86 -12.71
C LYS A 376 3.45 3.44 -12.90
N LEU A 377 4.77 3.28 -12.95
CA LEU A 377 5.41 1.99 -13.15
C LEU A 377 5.61 1.29 -11.79
N THR A 378 4.78 0.29 -11.50
CA THR A 378 4.69 -0.44 -10.22
C THR A 378 4.59 -1.95 -10.48
N ASP A 379 4.46 -2.77 -9.43
CA ASP A 379 4.31 -4.23 -9.55
C ASP A 379 3.05 -4.64 -10.34
N HIS A 380 2.08 -3.74 -10.50
CA HIS A 380 0.85 -3.96 -11.24
C HIS A 380 1.06 -4.22 -12.74
N ILE A 381 2.26 -3.96 -13.26
CA ILE A 381 2.66 -4.40 -14.60
C ILE A 381 2.43 -5.90 -14.82
N PHE A 382 2.55 -6.71 -13.76
CA PHE A 382 2.27 -8.15 -13.78
C PHE A 382 0.81 -8.46 -14.10
N ASP A 383 -0.13 -7.85 -13.37
CA ASP A 383 -1.56 -8.02 -13.59
C ASP A 383 -2.00 -7.40 -14.93
N GLY A 384 -1.39 -6.27 -15.31
CA GLY A 384 -1.60 -5.63 -16.60
C GLY A 384 -1.23 -6.54 -17.78
N ILE A 385 -0.04 -7.18 -17.72
CA ILE A 385 0.38 -8.16 -18.73
C ILE A 385 -0.59 -9.35 -18.72
N LEU A 386 -0.85 -9.96 -17.56
CA LEU A 386 -1.73 -11.14 -17.42
C LEU A 386 -3.16 -10.92 -17.93
N SER A 387 -3.68 -9.69 -17.85
CA SER A 387 -5.05 -9.36 -18.21
C SER A 387 -5.26 -8.78 -19.62
N GLN A 388 -4.19 -8.60 -20.42
CA GLN A 388 -4.21 -7.92 -21.74
C GLN A 388 -4.49 -6.41 -21.63
N ARG A 389 -4.25 -5.82 -20.45
CA ARG A 389 -4.62 -4.43 -20.14
C ARG A 389 -3.44 -3.50 -19.96
N ALA A 390 -2.22 -4.02 -20.01
CA ALA A 390 -1.04 -3.19 -20.02
C ALA A 390 -1.10 -2.29 -21.26
N SER A 391 -1.45 -1.02 -21.04
CA SER A 391 -1.33 0.02 -22.04
C SER A 391 0.13 0.46 -22.09
N PRO A 392 0.65 0.91 -23.25
CA PRO A 392 1.97 1.50 -23.27
C PRO A 392 2.06 2.62 -22.23
N LEU A 393 3.13 2.65 -21.44
CA LEU A 393 3.32 3.70 -20.43
C LEU A 393 3.44 5.11 -21.09
N PHE A 394 3.75 5.12 -22.39
CA PHE A 394 4.05 6.27 -23.25
C PHE A 394 2.94 6.64 -24.25
N VAL A 395 1.66 6.42 -23.93
CA VAL A 395 0.55 6.92 -24.79
C VAL A 395 0.33 8.45 -24.62
N GLY A 396 1.13 9.12 -23.77
CA GLY A 396 1.08 10.56 -23.55
C GLY A 396 1.96 11.35 -24.51
N GLU A 397 1.36 12.32 -25.21
CA GLU A 397 1.95 13.26 -26.19
C GLU A 397 2.50 12.68 -27.50
N ALA A 398 3.15 11.51 -27.52
CA ALA A 398 3.72 10.97 -28.76
C ALA A 398 2.64 10.56 -29.76
N THR A 399 1.62 9.82 -29.33
CA THR A 399 0.44 9.44 -30.14
C THR A 399 -0.43 10.63 -30.49
N LEU A 400 -0.49 11.66 -29.64
CA LEU A 400 -1.25 12.90 -29.91
C LEU A 400 -0.51 13.81 -30.90
N LYS A 401 0.83 13.83 -30.84
CA LYS A 401 1.69 14.44 -31.86
C LYS A 401 1.68 13.64 -33.15
N GLU A 402 1.67 12.31 -33.10
CA GLU A 402 1.53 11.44 -34.28
C GLU A 402 0.17 11.59 -34.94
N THR A 403 -0.93 11.63 -34.18
CA THR A 403 -2.28 11.85 -34.73
C THR A 403 -2.43 13.28 -35.26
N LYS A 404 -1.95 14.30 -34.54
CA LYS A 404 -1.91 15.68 -35.07
C LYS A 404 -0.99 15.82 -36.28
N LEU A 405 0.15 15.15 -36.31
CA LEU A 405 1.08 15.16 -37.45
C LEU A 405 0.49 14.37 -38.62
N LYS A 406 -0.20 13.24 -38.38
CA LYS A 406 -0.98 12.52 -39.39
C LYS A 406 -2.08 13.40 -39.96
N GLU A 407 -2.84 14.08 -39.12
CA GLU A 407 -3.89 15.01 -39.55
C GLU A 407 -3.31 16.21 -40.29
N GLU A 408 -2.21 16.81 -39.82
CA GLU A 408 -1.52 17.90 -40.52
C GLU A 408 -0.96 17.45 -41.87
N LEU A 409 -0.35 16.26 -41.94
CA LEU A 409 0.19 15.72 -43.19
C LEU A 409 -0.94 15.35 -44.15
N GLN A 410 -2.02 14.72 -43.67
CA GLN A 410 -3.21 14.44 -44.48
C GLN A 410 -3.87 15.73 -44.96
N ASN A 411 -3.98 16.75 -44.12
CA ASN A 411 -4.51 18.06 -44.51
C ASN A 411 -3.59 18.75 -45.52
N LYS A 412 -2.26 18.75 -45.33
CA LYS A 412 -1.30 19.27 -46.32
C LYS A 412 -1.38 18.53 -47.65
N TRP A 413 -1.60 17.22 -47.63
CA TRP A 413 -1.79 16.41 -48.83
C TRP A 413 -3.12 16.75 -49.52
N ARG A 414 -4.22 16.87 -48.75
CA ARG A 414 -5.53 17.31 -49.24
C ARG A 414 -5.44 18.69 -49.89
N THR A 415 -4.80 19.66 -49.24
CA THR A 415 -4.60 21.02 -49.79
C THR A 415 -3.76 21.00 -51.06
N ARG A 416 -2.70 20.17 -51.14
CA ARG A 416 -1.90 20.04 -52.38
C ARG A 416 -2.68 19.40 -53.52
N VAL A 417 -3.52 18.41 -53.25
CA VAL A 417 -4.40 17.80 -54.26
C VAL A 417 -5.48 18.79 -54.70
N GLU A 418 -6.04 19.57 -53.78
CA GLU A 418 -7.01 20.63 -54.09
C GLU A 418 -6.38 21.76 -54.90
N ASP A 419 -5.17 22.19 -54.57
CA ASP A 419 -4.44 23.22 -55.31
C ASP A 419 -3.99 22.72 -56.69
N TYR A 420 -3.63 21.44 -56.81
CA TYR A 420 -3.42 20.77 -58.09
C TYR A 420 -4.71 20.73 -58.94
N ASN A 421 -5.84 20.35 -58.34
CA ASN A 421 -7.14 20.36 -59.02
C ASN A 421 -7.58 21.78 -59.40
N ARG A 422 -7.24 22.79 -58.59
CA ARG A 422 -7.54 24.20 -58.84
C ARG A 422 -6.69 24.76 -59.99
N SER A 423 -5.40 24.40 -60.06
CA SER A 423 -4.48 24.77 -61.15
C SER A 423 -4.82 24.05 -62.47
N HIS A 424 -5.19 22.76 -62.43
CA HIS A 424 -5.68 22.04 -63.61
C HIS A 424 -7.06 22.54 -64.10
N SER A 425 -7.93 22.98 -63.17
CA SER A 425 -9.21 23.61 -63.49
C SER A 425 -9.05 24.99 -64.13
N THR A 426 -7.99 25.74 -63.79
CA THR A 426 -7.67 27.03 -64.42
C THR A 426 -7.05 26.85 -65.81
N GLU A 427 -6.17 25.86 -66.01
CA GLU A 427 -5.65 25.48 -67.35
C GLU A 427 -6.76 24.97 -68.29
N LEU A 428 -7.79 24.29 -67.76
CA LEU A 428 -8.96 23.86 -68.54
C LEU A 428 -9.95 25.00 -68.84
N LYS A 429 -9.96 26.08 -68.04
CA LYS A 429 -10.78 27.28 -68.27
C LYS A 429 -10.16 28.22 -69.32
N GLU A 430 -8.84 28.29 -69.41
CA GLU A 430 -8.15 29.09 -70.43
C GLU A 430 -8.17 28.46 -71.84
N LYS A 431 -8.47 27.14 -71.95
CA LYS A 431 -8.65 26.46 -73.25
C LYS A 431 -10.11 26.40 -73.74
N LYS A 432 -11.08 27.00 -73.04
CA LYS A 432 -12.52 26.98 -73.40
C LYS A 432 -13.13 28.35 -73.75
N SER A 433 -12.31 29.37 -73.99
CA SER A 433 -12.72 30.67 -74.55
C SER A 433 -12.30 30.82 -76.02
N SER A 434 -13.10 30.27 -76.93
CA SER A 434 -13.33 30.86 -78.26
C SER A 434 -14.73 30.44 -78.76
N PRO A 435 -15.51 31.34 -79.38
CA PRO A 435 -16.98 31.26 -79.34
C PRO A 435 -17.64 30.90 -80.68
N GLY A 436 -18.86 30.38 -80.58
CA GLY A 436 -19.91 30.52 -81.59
C GLY A 436 -20.95 29.40 -81.48
N LEU A 437 -22.27 29.63 -81.50
CA LEU A 437 -23.12 30.81 -81.60
C LEU A 437 -24.54 30.33 -81.22
N LYS A 438 -25.30 31.22 -80.53
CA LYS A 438 -26.76 31.46 -80.68
C LYS A 438 -27.75 30.32 -80.37
N GLU A 439 -28.95 30.54 -79.84
CA GLU A 439 -29.68 31.73 -79.37
C GLU A 439 -30.93 31.25 -78.63
N LYS A 440 -31.33 32.03 -77.60
CA LYS A 440 -32.69 32.49 -77.25
C LYS A 440 -33.82 31.46 -77.03
N LYS A 441 -34.33 31.45 -75.79
CA LYS A 441 -35.65 32.03 -75.34
C LYS A 441 -36.79 31.02 -75.53
N SER A 442 -37.81 30.90 -74.68
CA SER A 442 -38.24 31.58 -73.45
C SER A 442 -39.54 30.89 -73.01
N SER A 443 -39.68 30.59 -71.71
CA SER A 443 -40.91 30.68 -70.86
C SER A 443 -42.21 29.93 -71.28
N PRO A 444 -43.23 29.81 -70.41
CA PRO A 444 -43.24 29.40 -69.00
C PRO A 444 -44.34 28.34 -68.69
N GLY A 445 -44.28 27.70 -67.51
CA GLY A 445 -45.49 27.36 -66.73
C GLY A 445 -45.97 25.90 -66.66
N LEU A 446 -46.09 25.43 -65.41
CA LEU A 446 -47.10 24.53 -64.84
C LEU A 446 -47.12 23.01 -65.17
N LYS A 447 -46.86 22.26 -64.07
CA LYS A 447 -47.58 21.08 -63.53
C LYS A 447 -47.57 19.72 -64.27
N GLU A 448 -47.38 18.73 -63.38
CA GLU A 448 -47.81 17.31 -63.42
C GLU A 448 -46.88 16.23 -64.00
N LYS A 449 -46.21 15.56 -63.05
CA LYS A 449 -46.23 14.12 -62.73
C LYS A 449 -46.20 13.06 -63.86
N LYS A 450 -45.25 12.13 -63.61
CA LYS A 450 -45.21 10.70 -63.98
C LYS A 450 -44.86 10.43 -65.46
N SER A 451 -44.03 9.48 -65.81
CA SER A 451 -43.28 8.45 -65.08
C SER A 451 -42.31 7.79 -66.07
N SER A 452 -41.16 7.33 -65.56
CA SER A 452 -40.44 6.10 -65.93
C SER A 452 -40.52 5.63 -67.40
N THR A 453 -39.44 5.50 -68.15
CA THR A 453 -38.43 4.45 -67.93
C THR A 453 -37.28 4.64 -68.93
N GLU A 454 -36.08 4.50 -68.38
CA GLU A 454 -34.86 3.86 -68.91
C GLU A 454 -34.38 3.94 -70.37
N LEU A 455 -33.06 4.14 -70.42
CA LEU A 455 -32.04 3.67 -71.38
C LEU A 455 -31.73 4.53 -72.62
N LYS A 456 -30.55 5.18 -72.59
CA LYS A 456 -29.39 4.78 -73.42
C LYS A 456 -28.09 5.54 -73.07
N GLU A 457 -27.01 4.76 -73.03
CA GLU A 457 -25.58 5.05 -73.17
C GLU A 457 -25.22 6.38 -73.89
N LYS A 458 -24.13 7.13 -73.60
CA LYS A 458 -22.72 6.71 -73.41
C LYS A 458 -21.84 7.86 -72.87
N LYS A 459 -21.05 7.55 -71.84
CA LYS A 459 -19.72 8.04 -71.39
C LYS A 459 -19.23 9.48 -71.69
N SER A 460 -19.04 10.25 -70.61
CA SER A 460 -17.87 11.12 -70.39
C SER A 460 -17.26 10.82 -69.01
N SER A 461 -15.93 10.85 -68.91
CA SER A 461 -15.12 10.34 -67.80
C SER A 461 -15.34 11.07 -66.46
N PRO A 462 -15.30 10.38 -65.30
CA PRO A 462 -15.45 11.03 -64.00
C PRO A 462 -14.13 11.67 -63.55
N GLY A 463 -14.22 12.88 -62.99
CA GLY A 463 -13.13 13.46 -62.20
C GLY A 463 -12.95 12.69 -60.87
N LEU A 464 -11.72 12.61 -60.39
CA LEU A 464 -11.38 11.98 -59.10
C LEU A 464 -12.04 12.76 -57.96
N LYS A 465 -12.85 12.08 -57.14
CA LYS A 465 -13.36 12.62 -55.87
C LYS A 465 -12.37 12.28 -54.77
N ALA A 466 -12.16 13.21 -53.83
CA ALA A 466 -11.28 12.99 -52.68
C ALA A 466 -11.72 11.81 -51.81
N ASP A 467 -13.01 11.45 -51.87
CA ASP A 467 -13.61 10.37 -51.08
C ASP A 467 -13.37 8.96 -51.66
N ASP A 468 -12.79 8.83 -52.86
CA ASP A 468 -12.53 7.52 -53.50
C ASP A 468 -11.19 6.87 -53.08
N PHE A 469 -10.40 7.52 -52.21
CA PHE A 469 -9.12 7.00 -51.71
C PHE A 469 -9.03 7.08 -50.19
N ASP A 470 -9.91 6.34 -49.51
CA ASP A 470 -9.67 5.98 -48.12
C ASP A 470 -8.58 4.90 -48.10
N ILE A 471 -7.38 5.26 -47.62
CA ILE A 471 -6.32 4.28 -47.41
C ILE A 471 -6.72 3.50 -46.16
N ASP A 472 -7.23 2.28 -46.32
CA ASP A 472 -7.31 1.33 -45.22
C ASP A 472 -5.88 0.88 -44.85
N VAL A 473 -5.27 1.66 -43.96
CA VAL A 473 -3.90 1.45 -43.48
C VAL A 473 -3.79 0.21 -42.59
N THR A 474 -4.91 -0.42 -42.19
CA THR A 474 -4.88 -1.58 -41.29
C THR A 474 -4.48 -2.88 -41.98
N ASN A 475 -4.48 -2.93 -43.33
CA ASN A 475 -4.21 -4.15 -44.10
C ASN A 475 -3.00 -4.08 -45.08
N ILE A 476 -2.14 -3.06 -44.99
CA ILE A 476 -0.96 -2.97 -45.85
C ILE A 476 0.13 -3.94 -45.34
N LYS A 477 0.20 -5.14 -45.90
CA LYS A 477 1.39 -6.00 -45.77
C LYS A 477 2.59 -5.31 -46.43
N MET A 478 3.39 -4.61 -45.62
CA MET A 478 4.56 -3.85 -46.05
C MET A 478 5.68 -4.77 -46.56
N LYS A 479 5.84 -4.84 -47.88
CA LYS A 479 7.14 -5.11 -48.56
C LYS A 479 7.13 -4.93 -50.08
N LYS A 480 6.00 -4.61 -50.71
CA LYS A 480 5.97 -4.19 -52.12
C LYS A 480 5.01 -3.02 -52.30
N PHE A 481 5.48 -1.98 -52.99
CA PHE A 481 4.63 -0.91 -53.51
C PHE A 481 3.42 -1.56 -54.21
N PRO A 482 2.16 -1.21 -53.87
CA PRO A 482 1.00 -1.88 -54.44
C PRO A 482 1.00 -1.71 -55.96
N LYS A 483 1.12 -2.81 -56.70
CA LYS A 483 1.19 -2.79 -58.19
C LYS A 483 -0.04 -2.16 -58.85
N TRP A 484 -1.16 -2.01 -58.13
CA TRP A 484 -2.36 -1.39 -58.65
C TRP A 484 -2.28 0.14 -58.69
N LEU A 485 -1.42 0.77 -57.87
CA LEU A 485 -1.15 2.21 -57.93
C LEU A 485 -0.36 2.62 -59.20
N VAL A 486 0.24 1.63 -59.89
CA VAL A 486 1.02 1.83 -61.13
C VAL A 486 0.18 1.56 -62.39
N ARG A 487 -1.11 1.24 -62.27
CA ARG A 487 -1.93 0.82 -63.43
C ARG A 487 -2.89 1.85 -64.01
N VAL A 488 -2.81 3.11 -63.58
CA VAL A 488 -3.43 4.24 -64.27
C VAL A 488 -2.33 5.27 -64.49
N TYR A 489 -2.32 5.95 -65.63
CA TYR A 489 -1.35 6.97 -66.05
C TYR A 489 -0.12 6.49 -66.83
N HIS A 490 -0.36 5.92 -68.01
CA HIS A 490 0.51 6.23 -69.15
C HIS A 490 -0.05 7.45 -69.87
N LYS A 491 0.77 8.49 -70.01
CA LYS A 491 0.60 9.76 -70.76
C LYS A 491 0.36 11.01 -69.90
N THR A 492 1.39 11.46 -69.18
CA THR A 492 1.83 12.87 -69.04
C THR A 492 3.03 12.96 -68.10
N ASP A 493 3.98 13.86 -68.38
CA ASP A 493 5.21 14.09 -67.58
C ASP A 493 4.94 14.51 -66.11
N VAL A 494 3.72 14.94 -65.83
CA VAL A 494 3.24 15.33 -64.49
C VAL A 494 3.11 14.13 -63.53
N ALA A 495 2.96 12.90 -64.05
CA ALA A 495 2.81 11.69 -63.24
C ALA A 495 4.11 11.30 -62.50
N GLN A 496 5.27 11.61 -63.09
CA GLN A 496 6.56 11.24 -62.52
C GLN A 496 6.92 12.13 -61.34
N GLU A 497 6.61 13.43 -61.40
CA GLU A 497 6.89 14.39 -60.33
C GLU A 497 6.02 14.15 -59.07
N VAL A 498 4.75 13.76 -59.28
CA VAL A 498 3.84 13.38 -58.19
C VAL A 498 4.29 12.06 -57.56
N GLN A 499 4.77 11.11 -58.36
CA GLN A 499 5.29 9.83 -57.88
C GLN A 499 6.60 10.00 -57.11
N GLU A 500 7.51 10.86 -57.56
CA GLU A 500 8.77 11.18 -56.87
C GLU A 500 8.53 11.91 -55.55
N LYS A 501 7.64 12.92 -55.51
CA LYS A 501 7.28 13.62 -54.27
C LYS A 501 6.56 12.72 -53.26
N ALA A 502 5.73 11.78 -53.74
CA ALA A 502 5.10 10.77 -52.87
C ALA A 502 6.15 9.81 -52.30
N GLN A 503 7.14 9.40 -53.10
CA GLN A 503 8.26 8.57 -52.66
C GLN A 503 9.21 9.31 -51.70
N GLU A 504 9.37 10.62 -51.86
CA GLU A 504 10.16 11.47 -50.96
C GLU A 504 9.47 11.62 -49.59
N CYS A 505 8.18 11.96 -49.56
CA CYS A 505 7.38 11.98 -48.33
C CYS A 505 7.37 10.60 -47.63
N PHE A 506 7.30 9.51 -48.39
CA PHE A 506 7.34 8.15 -47.85
C PHE A 506 8.73 7.83 -47.26
N ARG A 507 9.82 8.23 -47.91
CA ARG A 507 11.20 8.08 -47.38
C ARG A 507 11.41 8.93 -46.12
N GLU A 508 10.88 10.15 -46.10
CA GLU A 508 10.95 11.01 -44.91
C GLU A 508 10.18 10.41 -43.73
N TRP A 509 9.01 9.81 -43.98
CA TRP A 509 8.23 9.07 -42.98
C TRP A 509 9.00 7.86 -42.44
N CYS A 510 9.56 7.01 -43.32
CA CYS A 510 10.37 5.86 -42.91
C CYS A 510 11.69 6.24 -42.19
N SER A 511 12.22 7.45 -42.41
CA SER A 511 13.46 7.90 -41.75
C SER A 511 13.27 8.44 -40.33
N LYS A 512 12.01 8.71 -39.92
CA LYS A 512 11.67 9.27 -38.60
C LYS A 512 11.08 8.24 -37.62
N GLU A 513 10.79 7.02 -38.08
CA GLU A 513 10.43 5.89 -37.22
C GLU A 513 11.66 5.01 -36.96
N GLU A 514 12.04 4.84 -35.69
CA GLU A 514 12.86 3.68 -35.29
C GLU A 514 12.03 2.42 -35.56
N PHE A 515 12.45 1.64 -36.55
CA PHE A 515 11.75 0.46 -37.06
C PHE A 515 11.54 -0.60 -35.96
N ILE A 516 10.28 -0.96 -35.70
CA ILE A 516 9.94 -2.30 -35.19
C ILE A 516 10.10 -3.26 -36.38
N ASP A 517 11.04 -4.20 -36.30
CA ASP A 517 11.29 -5.18 -37.35
C ASP A 517 10.03 -6.06 -37.54
N SER A 518 9.30 -5.83 -38.62
CA SER A 518 8.09 -6.58 -39.02
C SER A 518 8.39 -8.00 -39.54
N ARG A 519 9.50 -8.60 -39.09
CA ARG A 519 9.80 -10.03 -39.29
C ARG A 519 9.36 -10.89 -38.11
N ASP A 520 8.97 -10.31 -36.98
CA ASP A 520 8.49 -11.10 -35.87
C ASP A 520 7.00 -11.42 -36.01
N THR A 521 6.70 -12.66 -36.40
CA THR A 521 5.33 -13.20 -36.40
C THR A 521 4.85 -13.57 -34.99
N THR A 522 5.68 -13.37 -33.96
CA THR A 522 5.40 -13.74 -32.57
C THR A 522 4.79 -12.57 -31.80
N ASP A 523 3.60 -12.75 -31.22
CA ASP A 523 3.05 -11.76 -30.30
C ASP A 523 3.80 -11.84 -28.96
N HIS A 524 4.87 -11.05 -28.79
CA HIS A 524 5.69 -11.06 -27.57
C HIS A 524 4.87 -10.86 -26.28
N LEU A 525 3.77 -10.11 -26.32
CA LEU A 525 2.89 -9.95 -25.14
C LEU A 525 2.08 -11.22 -24.84
N ALA A 526 1.77 -12.03 -25.84
CA ALA A 526 1.17 -13.34 -25.63
C ALA A 526 2.17 -14.31 -25.00
N GLU A 527 3.44 -14.28 -25.41
CA GLU A 527 4.48 -15.12 -24.80
C GLU A 527 4.81 -14.66 -23.38
N ALA A 528 4.96 -13.35 -23.14
CA ALA A 528 5.12 -12.78 -21.79
C ALA A 528 3.98 -13.25 -20.86
N ARG A 529 2.74 -13.17 -21.35
CA ARG A 529 1.56 -13.66 -20.61
C ARG A 529 1.63 -15.15 -20.33
N LYS A 530 2.07 -15.96 -21.29
CA LYS A 530 2.21 -17.41 -21.12
C LYS A 530 3.22 -17.73 -20.02
N ILE A 531 4.35 -17.01 -19.96
CA ILE A 531 5.34 -17.14 -18.88
C ILE A 531 4.70 -16.78 -17.53
N LEU A 532 4.03 -15.63 -17.42
CA LEU A 532 3.38 -15.24 -16.17
C LEU A 532 2.27 -16.22 -15.75
N LEU A 533 1.50 -16.77 -16.70
CA LEU A 533 0.51 -17.80 -16.43
C LEU A 533 1.15 -19.10 -15.92
N ASN A 534 2.33 -19.47 -16.41
CA ASN A 534 3.09 -20.61 -15.90
C ASN A 534 3.53 -20.37 -14.44
N ILE A 535 3.93 -19.16 -14.08
CA ILE A 535 4.23 -18.77 -12.69
C ILE A 535 2.98 -18.93 -11.81
N VAL A 536 1.84 -18.39 -12.25
CA VAL A 536 0.55 -18.50 -11.55
C VAL A 536 0.15 -19.98 -11.38
N LYS A 537 0.35 -20.82 -12.40
CA LYS A 537 0.06 -22.26 -12.37
C LYS A 537 1.16 -23.11 -11.72
N ARG A 538 2.20 -22.50 -11.13
CA ARG A 538 3.39 -23.15 -10.56
C ARG A 538 4.11 -24.15 -11.48
N ARG A 539 4.05 -23.90 -12.78
CA ARG A 539 4.88 -24.56 -13.79
C ARG A 539 6.18 -23.77 -13.93
N LEU A 540 7.13 -24.07 -13.05
CA LEU A 540 8.43 -23.39 -12.96
C LEU A 540 9.56 -24.39 -13.21
N PRO A 541 10.70 -23.94 -13.79
CA PRO A 541 11.91 -24.73 -13.81
C PRO A 541 12.28 -25.17 -12.38
N LYS A 542 12.72 -26.42 -12.25
CA LYS A 542 13.00 -27.06 -10.97
C LYS A 542 14.48 -26.91 -10.63
N CYS A 543 14.78 -26.56 -9.39
CA CYS A 543 16.15 -26.63 -8.88
C CYS A 543 16.52 -28.11 -8.74
N ILE A 544 17.59 -28.56 -9.39
CA ILE A 544 18.04 -29.95 -9.33
C ILE A 544 19.11 -30.18 -8.25
N GLY A 545 19.82 -29.12 -7.86
CA GLY A 545 20.71 -29.16 -6.71
C GLY A 545 21.47 -27.87 -6.46
N GLU A 546 22.14 -27.81 -5.31
CA GLU A 546 23.00 -26.71 -4.87
C GLU A 546 24.39 -27.24 -4.47
N ALA A 547 25.45 -26.54 -4.86
CA ALA A 547 26.82 -26.87 -4.50
C ALA A 547 27.59 -25.63 -4.00
N ARG A 548 28.47 -25.81 -3.02
CA ARG A 548 29.35 -24.75 -2.51
C ARG A 548 30.72 -24.81 -3.17
N LEU A 549 31.17 -23.68 -3.72
CA LEU A 549 32.48 -23.56 -4.37
C LEU A 549 33.63 -23.36 -3.37
N LYS A 550 34.78 -24.00 -3.65
CA LYS A 550 36.07 -23.67 -3.04
C LYS A 550 36.58 -22.32 -3.54
N GLU A 551 37.24 -21.58 -2.66
CA GLU A 551 37.89 -20.32 -3.02
C GLU A 551 39.00 -20.51 -4.08
N GLU A 552 39.71 -21.63 -4.02
CA GLU A 552 40.69 -22.06 -5.04
C GLU A 552 40.01 -22.41 -6.37
N GLY A 553 38.88 -23.12 -6.33
CA GLY A 553 38.07 -23.43 -7.51
C GLY A 553 37.52 -22.16 -8.16
N LEU A 554 37.11 -21.16 -7.37
CA LEU A 554 36.71 -19.85 -7.86
C LEU A 554 37.85 -19.13 -8.60
N LYS A 555 39.06 -19.14 -8.01
CA LYS A 555 40.28 -18.54 -8.60
C LYS A 555 40.72 -19.28 -9.88
N GLU A 556 40.60 -20.60 -9.94
CA GLU A 556 40.87 -21.41 -11.15
C GLU A 556 39.85 -21.21 -12.27
N ILE A 557 38.57 -21.07 -11.92
CA ILE A 557 37.52 -20.93 -12.93
C ILE A 557 37.56 -19.52 -13.54
N ALA A 558 37.74 -18.48 -12.73
CA ALA A 558 37.59 -17.10 -13.18
C ALA A 558 38.89 -16.28 -13.34
N GLY A 559 40.00 -16.68 -12.70
CA GLY A 559 41.32 -16.04 -12.78
C GLY A 559 41.74 -15.35 -11.47
N ALA A 560 43.05 -15.30 -11.18
CA ALA A 560 43.64 -14.97 -9.87
C ALA A 560 43.47 -13.52 -9.36
N LYS A 561 42.86 -12.61 -10.12
CA LYS A 561 42.80 -11.16 -9.80
C LYS A 561 41.42 -10.51 -9.86
N ALA A 562 40.34 -11.25 -10.09
CA ALA A 562 39.02 -10.65 -10.26
C ALA A 562 38.23 -10.64 -8.94
N LEU A 563 37.76 -9.44 -8.54
CA LEU A 563 36.63 -9.28 -7.63
C LEU A 563 35.38 -9.86 -8.33
N PRO A 564 34.40 -10.41 -7.59
CA PRO A 564 33.17 -10.94 -8.17
C PRO A 564 32.27 -9.82 -8.73
N ASP A 565 32.62 -9.30 -9.91
CA ASP A 565 31.78 -8.37 -10.67
C ASP A 565 30.81 -9.13 -11.61
N LYS A 566 29.95 -8.39 -12.33
CA LYS A 566 28.96 -8.98 -13.25
C LYS A 566 29.64 -9.76 -14.38
N ALA A 567 30.77 -9.27 -14.90
CA ALA A 567 31.53 -9.92 -15.97
C ALA A 567 32.18 -11.24 -15.50
N PHE A 568 32.64 -11.28 -14.24
CA PHE A 568 33.14 -12.47 -13.56
C PHE A 568 32.05 -13.54 -13.44
N LYS A 569 30.85 -13.18 -13.00
CA LYS A 569 29.71 -14.11 -12.88
C LYS A 569 29.30 -14.69 -14.23
N THR A 570 29.26 -13.87 -15.28
CA THR A 570 28.98 -14.36 -16.66
C THR A 570 30.07 -15.28 -17.19
N LYS A 571 31.34 -15.00 -16.91
CA LYS A 571 32.47 -15.86 -17.32
C LYS A 571 32.45 -17.20 -16.57
N LEU A 572 32.15 -17.15 -15.27
CA LEU A 572 31.98 -18.32 -14.41
C LEU A 572 30.77 -19.17 -14.88
N TYR A 573 29.63 -18.54 -15.15
CA TYR A 573 28.44 -19.16 -15.74
C TYR A 573 28.76 -19.89 -17.05
N LYS A 574 29.33 -19.20 -18.05
CA LYS A 574 29.67 -19.79 -19.35
C LYS A 574 30.63 -20.97 -19.23
N LYS A 575 31.59 -20.90 -18.29
CA LYS A 575 32.57 -21.97 -18.07
C LYS A 575 31.98 -23.15 -17.32
N LEU A 576 31.10 -22.92 -16.34
CA LEU A 576 30.35 -23.96 -15.65
C LEU A 576 29.37 -24.67 -16.59
N LEU A 577 28.63 -23.91 -17.41
CA LEU A 577 27.73 -24.44 -18.44
C LEU A 577 28.48 -25.32 -19.44
N LYS A 578 29.65 -24.86 -19.92
CA LYS A 578 30.51 -25.66 -20.81
C LYS A 578 30.99 -26.97 -20.15
N THR A 579 31.43 -26.93 -18.89
CA THR A 579 31.80 -28.16 -18.16
C THR A 579 30.61 -29.06 -17.83
N CYS A 580 29.41 -28.51 -17.80
CA CYS A 580 28.17 -29.27 -17.64
C CYS A 580 27.79 -29.96 -18.97
N GLY A 581 27.91 -29.28 -20.11
CA GLY A 581 27.62 -29.82 -21.45
C GLY A 581 28.62 -30.86 -21.96
N GLU A 582 29.86 -30.86 -21.46
CA GLU A 582 30.86 -31.92 -21.75
C GLU A 582 30.45 -33.31 -21.19
N PHE A 583 29.49 -33.37 -20.25
CA PHE A 583 28.84 -34.59 -19.76
C PHE A 583 27.43 -34.69 -20.36
N LYS A 584 27.28 -35.46 -21.45
CA LYS A 584 26.04 -35.61 -22.26
C LYS A 584 24.72 -35.43 -21.47
N PRO A 585 24.03 -34.27 -21.56
CA PRO A 585 22.67 -34.13 -21.06
C PRO A 585 21.67 -34.86 -21.99
N PRO A 586 20.46 -35.21 -21.51
CA PRO A 586 19.34 -35.53 -22.40
C PRO A 586 19.07 -34.28 -23.25
N GLN A 587 18.58 -34.49 -24.48
CA GLN A 587 18.43 -33.48 -25.55
C GLN A 587 18.14 -32.04 -25.04
N ASP A 588 18.92 -31.08 -25.56
CA ASP A 588 18.77 -29.62 -25.47
C ASP A 588 19.44 -28.90 -24.26
N GLU A 589 20.64 -28.34 -24.49
CA GLU A 589 21.39 -27.49 -23.54
C GLU A 589 20.60 -26.24 -23.08
N GLU A 590 19.59 -25.81 -23.83
CA GLU A 590 18.75 -24.63 -23.53
C GLU A 590 17.85 -24.81 -22.29
N ASN A 591 17.69 -26.03 -21.79
CA ASN A 591 16.80 -26.34 -20.67
C ASN A 591 17.46 -26.21 -19.28
N PHE A 592 18.76 -25.89 -19.20
CA PHE A 592 19.49 -25.71 -17.95
C PHE A 592 19.78 -24.23 -17.65
N ASP A 593 19.54 -23.82 -16.41
CA ASP A 593 19.97 -22.52 -15.88
C ASP A 593 20.90 -22.69 -14.67
N ILE A 594 21.92 -21.86 -14.56
CA ILE A 594 22.93 -21.91 -13.49
C ILE A 594 22.95 -20.56 -12.77
N HIS A 595 22.66 -20.58 -11.49
CA HIS A 595 22.73 -19.40 -10.64
C HIS A 595 23.94 -19.46 -9.72
N VAL A 596 24.86 -18.51 -9.89
CA VAL A 596 25.98 -18.33 -8.95
C VAL A 596 25.64 -17.22 -7.95
N LEU A 597 25.52 -17.63 -6.71
CA LEU A 597 25.19 -16.80 -5.56
C LEU A 597 26.44 -16.45 -4.78
N GLU A 598 26.48 -15.19 -4.38
CA GLU A 598 27.52 -14.65 -3.52
C GLU A 598 26.87 -14.26 -2.18
N MET A 599 27.34 -14.88 -1.12
CA MET A 599 26.77 -14.73 0.22
C MET A 599 27.84 -14.19 1.17
N GLY A 600 27.49 -13.21 1.98
CA GLY A 600 28.42 -12.68 2.98
C GLY A 600 27.79 -11.72 3.97
N PHE A 601 28.54 -11.41 5.02
CA PHE A 601 28.10 -10.54 6.12
C PHE A 601 28.24 -9.04 5.81
N GLY A 602 28.30 -8.63 4.54
CA GLY A 602 28.50 -7.24 4.14
C GLY A 602 29.53 -7.14 3.01
N GLU A 603 30.57 -6.34 3.20
CA GLU A 603 31.67 -6.20 2.23
C GLU A 603 32.46 -7.52 2.10
N VAL A 604 32.74 -7.90 0.85
CA VAL A 604 33.46 -9.13 0.50
C VAL A 604 34.83 -9.16 1.17
N GLY A 605 35.09 -10.21 1.95
CA GLY A 605 36.38 -10.48 2.57
C GLY A 605 36.70 -9.66 3.82
N LYS A 606 35.79 -8.81 4.32
CA LYS A 606 35.98 -8.04 5.56
C LYS A 606 35.11 -8.55 6.70
N GLU A 607 35.61 -8.41 7.93
CA GLU A 607 34.85 -8.74 9.12
C GLU A 607 33.87 -7.59 9.44
N PRO A 608 32.59 -7.87 9.76
CA PRO A 608 31.56 -6.81 9.78
C PRO A 608 31.75 -5.73 10.84
N ILE A 609 32.46 -6.05 11.91
CA ILE A 609 32.71 -5.13 13.03
C ILE A 609 33.97 -4.27 12.86
N ASP A 610 34.85 -4.61 11.90
CA ASP A 610 36.16 -3.95 11.75
C ASP A 610 36.00 -2.44 11.48
N ASN A 611 34.95 -2.06 10.74
CA ASN A 611 34.67 -0.67 10.38
C ASN A 611 33.77 0.06 11.40
N VAL A 612 33.33 -0.60 12.46
CA VAL A 612 32.49 0.00 13.51
C VAL A 612 33.36 0.59 14.62
N HIS A 613 32.99 1.77 15.12
CA HIS A 613 33.67 2.41 16.25
C HIS A 613 32.89 2.21 17.54
N PHE A 614 33.62 1.93 18.63
CA PHE A 614 33.06 1.66 19.94
C PHE A 614 33.58 2.64 20.99
N TYR A 615 32.84 2.83 22.08
CA TYR A 615 33.30 3.55 23.28
C TYR A 615 33.02 2.73 24.55
N SER A 616 33.73 3.02 25.63
CA SER A 616 33.60 2.31 26.91
C SER A 616 32.81 3.11 27.96
N LYS A 617 32.42 2.49 29.08
CA LYS A 617 31.76 3.22 30.19
C LYS A 617 32.61 4.34 30.73
N ASN A 618 33.88 4.03 30.88
CA ASN A 618 34.80 4.84 31.66
C ASN A 618 35.35 5.97 30.78
N GLU A 619 35.38 5.79 29.46
CA GLU A 619 35.86 6.77 28.49
C GLU A 619 34.82 7.00 27.37
N PRO A 620 33.68 7.66 27.68
CA PRO A 620 32.54 7.75 26.76
C PRO A 620 32.72 8.64 25.52
N ASN A 621 33.82 9.40 25.46
CA ASN A 621 34.16 10.28 24.35
C ASN A 621 35.38 9.78 23.55
N ARG A 622 35.95 8.62 23.93
CA ARG A 622 37.08 8.01 23.25
C ARG A 622 36.60 6.82 22.44
N ALA A 623 36.69 6.96 21.12
CA ALA A 623 36.42 5.87 20.20
C ALA A 623 37.59 4.88 20.14
N PHE A 624 37.28 3.60 19.96
CA PHE A 624 38.25 2.54 19.68
C PHE A 624 37.64 1.47 18.76
N LYS A 625 38.50 0.64 18.17
CA LYS A 625 38.11 -0.54 17.40
C LYS A 625 38.20 -1.79 18.29
N MET A 626 37.22 -2.68 18.21
CA MET A 626 37.30 -3.95 18.93
C MET A 626 38.31 -4.88 18.28
N GLN A 627 39.08 -5.57 19.12
CA GLN A 627 39.97 -6.64 18.69
C GLN A 627 39.18 -7.94 18.48
N LYS A 628 39.62 -8.76 17.53
CA LYS A 628 38.89 -9.96 17.07
C LYS A 628 38.51 -10.95 18.18
N TYR A 629 39.34 -11.08 19.21
CA TYR A 629 39.11 -11.99 20.35
C TYR A 629 38.14 -11.43 21.40
N GLN A 630 37.84 -10.13 21.36
CA GLN A 630 37.01 -9.46 22.37
C GLN A 630 35.50 -9.64 22.15
N VAL A 631 35.09 -10.22 21.02
CA VAL A 631 33.66 -10.41 20.69
C VAL A 631 33.18 -11.82 21.03
N SER A 632 33.68 -12.86 20.35
CA SER A 632 33.38 -14.26 20.67
C SER A 632 34.27 -15.23 19.88
N ASN A 633 34.60 -16.39 20.47
CA ASN A 633 35.25 -17.50 19.77
C ASN A 633 34.28 -18.35 18.94
N LEU A 634 32.96 -18.18 19.12
CA LEU A 634 31.92 -18.90 18.36
C LEU A 634 31.55 -18.21 17.04
N LYS A 635 32.22 -17.11 16.69
CA LYS A 635 31.98 -16.42 15.42
C LYS A 635 32.49 -17.24 14.21
N PRO A 636 31.80 -17.17 13.05
CA PRO A 636 32.31 -17.67 11.79
C PRO A 636 33.79 -17.35 11.52
N LYS A 637 34.55 -18.34 11.05
CA LYS A 637 35.94 -18.17 10.59
C LYS A 637 36.03 -17.54 9.19
N LYS A 638 34.96 -17.68 8.39
CA LYS A 638 34.80 -17.09 7.06
C LYS A 638 33.49 -16.30 7.05
N PHE A 639 33.52 -15.11 6.46
CA PHE A 639 32.38 -14.20 6.39
C PHE A 639 31.77 -14.13 4.99
N HIS A 640 32.17 -15.05 4.12
CA HIS A 640 31.85 -15.06 2.70
C HIS A 640 31.85 -16.47 2.12
N GLU A 641 30.90 -16.78 1.24
CA GLU A 641 30.79 -18.05 0.52
C GLU A 641 30.15 -17.87 -0.86
N PHE A 642 30.41 -18.82 -1.77
CA PHE A 642 29.81 -18.88 -3.09
C PHE A 642 29.03 -20.18 -3.26
N LEU A 643 27.80 -20.05 -3.72
CA LEU A 643 26.90 -21.17 -3.97
C LEU A 643 26.56 -21.22 -5.45
N VAL A 644 26.40 -22.42 -5.99
CA VAL A 644 25.96 -22.66 -7.36
C VAL A 644 24.70 -23.48 -7.29
N ARG A 645 23.62 -22.97 -7.89
CA ARG A 645 22.38 -23.71 -8.09
C ARG A 645 22.21 -24.02 -9.55
N VAL A 646 21.74 -25.23 -9.83
CA VAL A 646 21.38 -25.63 -11.19
C VAL A 646 19.88 -25.85 -11.23
N TYR A 647 19.26 -25.30 -12.26
CA TYR A 647 17.85 -25.42 -12.56
C TYR A 647 17.68 -26.14 -13.89
N TYR A 648 16.60 -26.89 -14.00
CA TYR A 648 16.23 -27.63 -15.20
C TYR A 648 14.75 -27.42 -15.49
N ASP A 649 14.40 -27.11 -16.73
CA ASP A 649 13.02 -27.04 -17.23
C ASP A 649 12.71 -28.31 -18.05
N PRO A 650 12.24 -29.39 -17.43
CA PRO A 650 12.03 -30.67 -18.12
C PRO A 650 10.86 -30.61 -19.10
N PRO A 651 11.01 -31.09 -20.36
CA PRO A 651 9.87 -31.35 -21.23
C PRO A 651 9.01 -32.52 -20.72
N LYS A 652 9.58 -33.49 -20.00
CA LYS A 652 8.87 -34.59 -19.31
C LYS A 652 9.39 -34.82 -17.89
N GLN A 653 8.51 -35.24 -16.99
CA GLN A 653 8.84 -35.47 -15.58
C GLN A 653 9.92 -36.55 -15.36
N GLU A 654 10.01 -37.55 -16.24
CA GLU A 654 11.04 -38.60 -16.23
C GLU A 654 12.46 -38.02 -16.40
N ASP A 655 12.60 -36.95 -17.19
CA ASP A 655 13.88 -36.29 -17.49
C ASP A 655 14.46 -35.58 -16.24
N GLN A 656 13.61 -35.26 -15.26
CA GLN A 656 14.01 -34.55 -14.03
C GLN A 656 14.90 -35.42 -13.13
N GLN A 657 14.61 -36.71 -13.00
CA GLN A 657 15.42 -37.62 -12.17
C GLN A 657 16.80 -37.83 -12.77
N GLU A 658 16.88 -37.89 -14.10
CA GLU A 658 18.13 -37.96 -14.83
C GLU A 658 18.96 -36.70 -14.60
N ALA A 659 18.36 -35.51 -14.70
CA ALA A 659 19.01 -34.23 -14.42
C ALA A 659 19.61 -34.14 -13.00
N VAL A 660 18.89 -34.62 -11.97
CA VAL A 660 19.42 -34.66 -10.59
C VAL A 660 20.65 -35.56 -10.49
N LYS A 661 20.61 -36.73 -11.16
CA LYS A 661 21.76 -37.64 -11.21
C LYS A 661 22.96 -36.98 -11.91
N TYR A 662 22.73 -36.29 -13.03
CA TYR A 662 23.77 -35.55 -13.75
C TYR A 662 24.42 -34.48 -12.87
N PHE A 663 23.62 -33.70 -12.14
CA PHE A 663 24.15 -32.69 -11.22
C PHE A 663 25.05 -33.32 -10.14
N HIS A 664 24.63 -34.45 -9.57
CA HIS A 664 25.42 -35.17 -8.57
C HIS A 664 26.77 -35.64 -9.13
N ASP A 665 26.76 -36.28 -10.30
CA ASP A 665 27.98 -36.78 -10.95
C ASP A 665 28.92 -35.62 -11.35
N TRP A 666 28.37 -34.53 -11.87
CA TRP A 666 29.13 -33.31 -12.19
C TRP A 666 29.83 -32.69 -10.98
N CYS A 667 29.16 -32.63 -9.82
CA CYS A 667 29.74 -32.11 -8.58
C CYS A 667 30.84 -33.02 -8.03
N LYS A 668 30.63 -34.35 -8.11
CA LYS A 668 31.59 -35.36 -7.63
C LYS A 668 32.90 -35.33 -8.43
N ASP A 669 32.80 -35.20 -9.75
CA ASP A 669 33.96 -35.21 -10.65
C ASP A 669 34.73 -33.88 -10.63
N ASN A 670 34.05 -32.77 -10.30
CA ASN A 670 34.69 -31.48 -10.05
C ASN A 670 35.19 -31.35 -8.61
N LYS A 671 36.49 -31.60 -8.37
CA LYS A 671 37.18 -31.38 -7.07
C LYS A 671 37.10 -29.94 -6.50
N LYS A 672 36.43 -29.03 -7.20
CA LYS A 672 36.24 -27.60 -6.90
C LYS A 672 35.09 -27.32 -5.93
N PHE A 673 34.22 -28.30 -5.66
CA PHE A 673 33.13 -28.15 -4.68
C PHE A 673 33.56 -28.70 -3.30
N ILE A 674 33.05 -28.09 -2.22
CA ILE A 674 33.32 -28.52 -0.82
C ILE A 674 32.23 -29.47 -0.34
N ASP A 675 30.99 -29.13 -0.64
CA ASP A 675 29.77 -29.87 -0.35
C ASP A 675 28.72 -29.58 -1.42
N TYR A 676 27.85 -30.56 -1.68
CA TYR A 676 26.75 -30.47 -2.64
C TYR A 676 25.56 -31.29 -2.11
N GLU A 677 24.34 -30.76 -2.31
CA GLU A 677 23.10 -31.40 -1.90
C GLU A 677 22.15 -31.47 -3.11
N PRO A 678 21.70 -32.67 -3.53
CA PRO A 678 20.62 -32.79 -4.50
C PRO A 678 19.30 -32.30 -3.88
N ASP A 679 18.43 -31.69 -4.68
CA ASP A 679 17.15 -31.16 -4.17
C ASP A 679 16.20 -32.31 -3.74
N PRO A 680 15.82 -32.43 -2.45
CA PRO A 680 14.98 -33.54 -1.97
C PRO A 680 13.63 -33.62 -2.69
N GLY A 681 13.05 -32.46 -3.06
CA GLY A 681 11.75 -32.39 -3.72
C GLY A 681 11.76 -32.84 -5.19
N ALA A 682 12.93 -32.98 -5.82
CA ALA A 682 13.04 -33.48 -7.19
C ALA A 682 13.05 -35.02 -7.26
N ALA A 683 13.27 -35.71 -6.13
CA ALA A 683 13.39 -37.16 -6.06
C ALA A 683 12.13 -37.89 -5.54
N GLN A 684 11.14 -37.17 -4.99
CA GLN A 684 10.01 -37.77 -4.25
C GLN A 684 8.73 -38.00 -5.09
N ASP A 685 8.62 -37.46 -6.29
CA ASP A 685 7.34 -37.41 -7.04
C ASP A 685 6.99 -38.64 -7.91
N SER A 686 7.76 -39.74 -7.85
CA SER A 686 7.33 -41.01 -8.46
C SER A 686 7.88 -42.23 -7.71
N GLY A 687 6.99 -43.16 -7.39
CA GLY A 687 7.19 -44.28 -6.45
C GLY A 687 8.12 -45.41 -6.91
N GLN A 688 9.27 -45.13 -7.50
CA GLN A 688 10.29 -46.14 -7.80
C GLN A 688 11.68 -45.73 -7.30
N ALA A 689 12.11 -46.39 -6.22
CA ALA A 689 13.42 -46.20 -5.63
C ALA A 689 14.51 -46.88 -6.48
N SER A 690 15.58 -46.14 -6.79
CA SER A 690 16.86 -46.72 -7.23
C SER A 690 17.87 -46.69 -6.06
N SER A 691 18.81 -47.63 -6.09
CA SER A 691 19.72 -48.03 -5.00
C SER A 691 20.66 -46.93 -4.45
N ALA A 692 20.69 -45.73 -5.04
CA ALA A 692 21.44 -44.60 -4.48
C ALA A 692 20.72 -43.95 -3.27
N ALA A 693 19.40 -44.11 -3.15
CA ALA A 693 18.60 -43.54 -2.06
C ALA A 693 18.65 -44.35 -0.75
N GLU A 694 19.20 -45.58 -0.76
CA GLU A 694 19.22 -46.47 0.42
C GLU A 694 20.22 -46.02 1.49
N SER A 695 21.33 -45.38 1.10
CA SER A 695 22.32 -44.87 2.07
C SER A 695 21.82 -43.67 2.90
N TYR A 696 20.76 -43.00 2.46
CA TYR A 696 20.14 -41.88 3.18
C TYR A 696 18.96 -42.30 4.08
N LYS A 697 18.38 -43.50 3.89
CA LYS A 697 17.25 -43.99 4.70
C LYS A 697 17.67 -44.59 6.05
N GLU A 698 18.90 -45.05 6.20
CA GLU A 698 19.33 -45.73 7.44
C GLU A 698 19.46 -44.80 8.67
N LYS A 699 19.34 -43.48 8.51
CA LYS A 699 19.35 -42.52 9.64
C LYS A 699 18.00 -41.93 10.02
N SER A 700 16.92 -42.29 9.33
CA SER A 700 15.57 -41.78 9.59
C SER A 700 14.54 -42.92 9.67
N GLN A 701 14.83 -43.96 10.46
CA GLN A 701 13.83 -44.94 10.86
C GLN A 701 13.06 -44.44 12.09
N ASP A 702 12.20 -43.44 11.89
CA ASP A 702 10.92 -43.39 12.59
C ASP A 702 9.99 -42.41 11.85
N HIS A 703 8.82 -42.92 11.48
CA HIS A 703 7.67 -42.25 10.85
C HIS A 703 7.73 -42.11 9.31
N GLN A 704 6.81 -42.82 8.64
CA GLN A 704 6.42 -42.57 7.25
C GLN A 704 5.86 -41.14 7.15
N THR A 705 6.65 -40.19 6.63
CA THR A 705 6.20 -38.81 6.38
C THR A 705 5.22 -38.75 5.19
N PRO A 706 4.06 -38.08 5.31
CA PRO A 706 3.16 -37.83 4.18
C PRO A 706 3.81 -36.86 3.16
N SER A 707 3.39 -36.96 1.89
CA SER A 707 3.74 -35.98 0.85
C SER A 707 2.91 -34.69 1.03
N GLY A 708 3.52 -33.67 1.61
CA GLY A 708 2.90 -32.37 1.87
C GLY A 708 3.86 -31.21 1.64
N LYS A 709 3.32 -30.00 1.44
CA LYS A 709 4.12 -28.77 1.25
C LYS A 709 4.08 -27.91 2.50
N ILE A 710 5.25 -27.40 2.89
CA ILE A 710 5.40 -26.49 4.03
C ILE A 710 5.37 -25.04 3.54
N PHE A 711 4.50 -24.23 4.15
CA PHE A 711 4.42 -22.79 4.00
C PHE A 711 4.91 -22.13 5.30
N ASN A 712 5.76 -21.11 5.20
CA ASN A 712 6.10 -20.30 6.37
C ASN A 712 5.12 -19.13 6.47
N ASP A 713 4.29 -19.14 7.51
CA ASP A 713 3.30 -18.12 7.80
C ASP A 713 3.69 -17.35 9.08
N PRO A 714 3.63 -16.01 9.10
CA PRO A 714 4.08 -15.22 10.25
C PRO A 714 3.17 -15.34 11.48
N ILE A 715 1.95 -15.88 11.33
CA ILE A 715 0.98 -16.03 12.43
C ILE A 715 1.08 -17.43 13.03
N HIS A 716 1.07 -18.45 12.18
CA HIS A 716 0.98 -19.87 12.60
C HIS A 716 2.30 -20.64 12.50
N GLY A 717 3.36 -20.00 12.01
CA GLY A 717 4.67 -20.62 11.79
C GLY A 717 4.67 -21.52 10.55
N GLN A 718 5.31 -22.69 10.66
CA GLN A 718 5.36 -23.65 9.57
C GLN A 718 4.01 -24.38 9.45
N ILE A 719 3.28 -24.10 8.38
CA ILE A 719 2.03 -24.76 8.01
C ILE A 719 2.34 -25.86 7.00
N GLU A 720 2.04 -27.11 7.36
CA GLU A 720 2.06 -28.23 6.42
C GLU A 720 0.66 -28.47 5.86
N LEU A 721 0.52 -28.51 4.53
CA LEU A 721 -0.74 -28.83 3.86
C LEU A 721 -0.61 -30.08 2.98
N PRO A 722 -1.65 -30.94 2.93
CA PRO A 722 -1.70 -32.09 2.03
C PRO A 722 -1.59 -31.69 0.56
N ASP A 723 -1.01 -32.56 -0.27
CA ASP A 723 -0.85 -32.33 -1.72
C ASP A 723 -2.14 -31.92 -2.44
N LEU A 724 -3.29 -32.45 -2.02
CA LEU A 724 -4.57 -32.12 -2.65
C LEU A 724 -4.95 -30.65 -2.44
N LEU A 725 -4.67 -30.08 -1.26
CA LEU A 725 -4.84 -28.66 -0.99
C LEU A 725 -3.84 -27.83 -1.81
N VAL A 726 -2.60 -28.29 -1.92
CA VAL A 726 -1.57 -27.60 -2.74
C VAL A 726 -2.01 -27.52 -4.20
N LYS A 727 -2.63 -28.58 -4.74
CA LYS A 727 -3.21 -28.57 -6.10
C LYS A 727 -4.33 -27.54 -6.28
N ILE A 728 -5.11 -27.24 -5.24
CA ILE A 728 -6.11 -26.15 -5.25
C ILE A 728 -5.40 -24.80 -5.18
N ILE A 729 -4.40 -24.66 -4.29
CA ILE A 729 -3.63 -23.42 -4.12
C ILE A 729 -2.97 -23.02 -5.43
N ASP A 730 -2.39 -23.97 -6.15
CA ASP A 730 -1.61 -23.74 -7.38
C ASP A 730 -2.50 -23.57 -8.64
N THR A 731 -3.70 -23.02 -8.46
CA THR A 731 -4.63 -22.65 -9.54
C THR A 731 -4.79 -21.13 -9.70
N PRO A 732 -5.10 -20.62 -10.91
CA PRO A 732 -5.36 -19.19 -11.12
C PRO A 732 -6.48 -18.63 -10.24
N GLN A 733 -7.53 -19.42 -9.98
CA GLN A 733 -8.67 -19.10 -9.14
C GLN A 733 -8.23 -18.74 -7.72
N PHE A 734 -7.32 -19.55 -7.15
CA PHE A 734 -6.81 -19.34 -5.79
C PHE A 734 -5.67 -18.32 -5.74
N GLN A 735 -4.70 -18.36 -6.66
CA GLN A 735 -3.57 -17.42 -6.67
C GLN A 735 -4.01 -15.95 -6.84
N ARG A 736 -5.16 -15.70 -7.49
CA ARG A 736 -5.80 -14.39 -7.57
C ARG A 736 -5.94 -13.70 -6.20
N LEU A 737 -6.18 -14.46 -5.13
CA LEU A 737 -6.38 -13.91 -3.79
C LEU A 737 -5.16 -13.13 -3.27
N ARG A 738 -3.96 -13.33 -3.86
CA ARG A 738 -2.75 -12.54 -3.57
C ARG A 738 -2.87 -11.07 -3.96
N HIS A 739 -3.85 -10.76 -4.79
CA HIS A 739 -4.08 -9.43 -5.35
C HIS A 739 -5.39 -8.83 -4.81
N ILE A 740 -5.89 -9.35 -3.68
CA ILE A 740 -7.09 -8.87 -2.99
C ILE A 740 -6.77 -8.66 -1.52
N LYS A 741 -6.68 -7.40 -1.10
CA LYS A 741 -6.39 -7.04 0.29
C LYS A 741 -7.49 -7.51 1.22
N GLN A 742 -7.10 -8.09 2.35
CA GLN A 742 -8.01 -8.61 3.37
C GLN A 742 -8.97 -7.52 3.88
N LEU A 743 -8.42 -6.34 4.16
CA LEU A 743 -9.09 -5.20 4.80
C LEU A 743 -9.39 -4.05 3.85
N GLY A 744 -9.53 -4.32 2.54
CA GLY A 744 -10.01 -3.33 1.58
C GLY A 744 -9.18 -2.03 1.57
N GLY A 745 -9.82 -0.90 1.89
CA GLY A 745 -9.18 0.43 1.89
C GLY A 745 -8.30 0.71 3.12
N THR A 746 -8.31 -0.16 4.13
CA THR A 746 -7.66 0.06 5.43
C THR A 746 -6.15 0.34 5.33
N TYR A 747 -5.46 -0.29 4.36
CA TYR A 747 -4.02 -0.09 4.14
C TYR A 747 -3.62 1.38 3.89
N LEU A 748 -4.55 2.20 3.40
CA LEU A 748 -4.34 3.62 3.14
C LEU A 748 -4.27 4.47 4.43
N VAL A 749 -4.69 3.89 5.57
CA VAL A 749 -4.61 4.49 6.91
C VAL A 749 -3.62 3.74 7.79
N TYR A 750 -3.72 2.41 7.84
CA TYR A 750 -2.82 1.52 8.56
C TYR A 750 -1.79 0.94 7.59
N PRO A 751 -0.57 1.48 7.51
CA PRO A 751 0.39 1.13 6.46
C PRO A 751 0.79 -0.35 6.47
N GLY A 752 0.76 -1.02 7.62
CA GLY A 752 1.07 -2.45 7.73
C GLY A 752 -0.03 -3.42 7.27
N ALA A 753 -1.27 -2.94 7.00
CA ALA A 753 -2.41 -3.74 6.57
C ALA A 753 -2.33 -4.17 5.09
N THR A 754 -1.20 -4.74 4.69
CA THR A 754 -0.89 -5.16 3.31
C THR A 754 -1.33 -6.57 2.98
N HIS A 755 -1.72 -7.35 3.98
CA HIS A 755 -2.13 -8.74 3.84
C HIS A 755 -3.37 -8.93 2.99
N THR A 756 -3.47 -10.13 2.43
CA THR A 756 -4.38 -10.50 1.36
C THR A 756 -5.23 -11.70 1.77
N ARG A 757 -6.27 -11.95 0.99
CA ARG A 757 -7.16 -13.11 1.17
C ARG A 757 -6.42 -14.44 1.01
N PHE A 758 -5.26 -14.47 0.35
CA PHE A 758 -4.50 -15.68 0.06
C PHE A 758 -3.93 -16.33 1.34
N GLU A 759 -3.11 -15.62 2.09
CA GLU A 759 -2.50 -16.12 3.33
C GLU A 759 -3.54 -16.32 4.43
N HIS A 760 -4.60 -15.51 4.45
CA HIS A 760 -5.76 -15.74 5.31
C HIS A 760 -6.40 -17.10 5.02
N SER A 761 -6.73 -17.42 3.76
CA SER A 761 -7.29 -18.72 3.37
C SER A 761 -6.40 -19.91 3.75
N ILE A 762 -5.07 -19.78 3.63
CA ILE A 762 -4.13 -20.82 4.07
C ILE A 762 -4.18 -21.00 5.59
N GLY A 763 -4.18 -19.90 6.35
CA GLY A 763 -4.26 -19.94 7.81
C GLY A 763 -5.60 -20.53 8.32
N VAL A 764 -6.71 -20.20 7.67
CA VAL A 764 -8.03 -20.79 7.99
C VAL A 764 -8.04 -22.29 7.69
N ALA A 765 -7.51 -22.73 6.55
CA ALA A 765 -7.40 -24.15 6.22
C ALA A 765 -6.55 -24.92 7.24
N TYR A 766 -5.42 -24.34 7.67
CA TYR A 766 -4.58 -24.89 8.73
C TYR A 766 -5.37 -25.03 10.04
N LEU A 767 -5.99 -23.96 10.54
CA LEU A 767 -6.73 -24.00 11.80
C LEU A 767 -7.94 -24.94 11.75
N ALA A 768 -8.61 -25.05 10.60
CA ALA A 768 -9.72 -25.98 10.39
C ALA A 768 -9.24 -27.44 10.51
N GLY A 769 -8.11 -27.76 9.87
CA GLY A 769 -7.46 -29.07 10.00
C GLY A 769 -7.05 -29.35 11.44
N ARG A 770 -6.34 -28.42 12.09
CA ARG A 770 -5.90 -28.57 13.49
C ARG A 770 -7.06 -28.75 14.47
N LEU A 771 -8.18 -28.05 14.28
CA LEU A 771 -9.36 -28.23 15.12
C LEU A 771 -9.95 -29.63 14.91
N ALA A 772 -10.13 -30.07 13.66
CA ALA A 772 -10.66 -31.40 13.35
C ALA A 772 -9.74 -32.51 13.86
N GLU A 773 -8.42 -32.36 13.73
CA GLU A 773 -7.40 -33.27 14.29
C GLU A 773 -7.49 -33.35 15.81
N VAL A 774 -7.58 -32.22 16.52
CA VAL A 774 -7.71 -32.24 17.99
C VAL A 774 -9.01 -32.92 18.45
N LEU A 775 -10.10 -32.74 17.71
CA LEU A 775 -11.34 -33.46 18.00
C LEU A 775 -11.18 -34.97 17.74
N LYS A 776 -10.50 -35.35 16.65
CA LYS A 776 -10.21 -36.75 16.31
C LYS A 776 -9.27 -37.43 17.31
N GLU A 777 -8.20 -36.77 17.73
CA GLU A 777 -7.27 -37.26 18.76
C GLU A 777 -8.01 -37.60 20.07
N LYS A 778 -9.03 -36.80 20.41
CA LYS A 778 -9.82 -36.98 21.63
C LYS A 778 -10.97 -37.98 21.48
N GLN A 779 -11.52 -38.12 20.28
CA GLN A 779 -12.76 -38.85 19.98
C GLN A 779 -12.70 -39.44 18.56
N SER A 780 -11.76 -40.36 18.33
CA SER A 780 -11.39 -40.87 17.01
C SER A 780 -12.52 -41.53 16.24
N GLN A 781 -13.54 -42.04 16.93
CA GLN A 781 -14.71 -42.66 16.33
C GLN A 781 -15.66 -41.67 15.63
N LEU A 782 -15.47 -40.37 15.81
CA LEU A 782 -16.39 -39.34 15.30
C LEU A 782 -15.95 -38.70 13.98
N ILE A 783 -14.65 -38.78 13.63
CA ILE A 783 -14.05 -38.04 12.52
C ILE A 783 -13.08 -38.94 11.77
N ASP A 784 -13.27 -39.06 10.46
CA ASP A 784 -12.34 -39.77 9.58
C ASP A 784 -11.39 -38.79 8.84
N GLU A 785 -10.38 -39.32 8.14
CA GLU A 785 -9.44 -38.48 7.37
C GLU A 785 -10.13 -37.71 6.23
N LYS A 786 -11.23 -38.25 5.69
CA LYS A 786 -11.96 -37.63 4.59
C LYS A 786 -12.70 -36.39 5.07
N ASP A 787 -13.28 -36.44 6.27
CA ASP A 787 -13.90 -35.28 6.91
C ASP A 787 -12.90 -34.15 7.14
N ILE A 788 -11.70 -34.46 7.66
CA ILE A 788 -10.64 -33.46 7.89
C ILE A 788 -10.28 -32.80 6.56
N LEU A 789 -10.05 -33.60 5.52
CA LEU A 789 -9.73 -33.09 4.18
C LEU A 789 -10.84 -32.19 3.62
N CYS A 790 -12.10 -32.59 3.70
CA CYS A 790 -13.24 -31.77 3.23
C CYS A 790 -13.39 -30.47 4.02
N VAL A 791 -13.20 -30.51 5.34
CA VAL A 791 -13.20 -29.32 6.21
C VAL A 791 -12.06 -28.36 5.83
N GLN A 792 -10.86 -28.89 5.59
CA GLN A 792 -9.71 -28.11 5.14
C GLN A 792 -9.94 -27.49 3.74
N ILE A 793 -10.52 -28.23 2.80
CA ILE A 793 -10.86 -27.73 1.46
C ILE A 793 -11.90 -26.61 1.53
N ALA A 794 -12.97 -26.79 2.32
CA ALA A 794 -13.98 -25.74 2.51
C ALA A 794 -13.36 -24.47 3.12
N ALA A 795 -12.54 -24.65 4.16
CA ALA A 795 -11.81 -23.58 4.83
C ALA A 795 -10.79 -22.87 3.93
N LEU A 796 -10.18 -23.56 2.98
CA LEU A 796 -9.29 -22.96 1.99
C LEU A 796 -10.10 -22.12 0.98
N CYS A 797 -11.21 -22.67 0.48
CA CYS A 797 -11.94 -22.15 -0.67
C CYS A 797 -13.01 -21.10 -0.35
N TYR A 798 -13.41 -20.90 0.91
CA TYR A 798 -14.55 -20.00 1.24
C TYR A 798 -14.34 -18.52 0.85
N ASN A 799 -13.10 -18.08 0.63
CA ASN A 799 -12.79 -16.71 0.20
C ASN A 799 -12.69 -16.53 -1.32
N LEU A 800 -12.79 -17.59 -2.14
CA LEU A 800 -12.55 -17.53 -3.60
C LEU A 800 -13.39 -16.46 -4.30
N GLY A 801 -14.64 -16.26 -3.85
CA GLY A 801 -15.60 -15.32 -4.42
C GLY A 801 -15.42 -13.86 -3.99
N HIS A 802 -14.41 -13.50 -3.18
CA HIS A 802 -14.18 -12.10 -2.81
C HIS A 802 -13.78 -11.27 -4.04
N GLY A 803 -14.37 -10.09 -4.20
CA GLY A 803 -14.01 -9.12 -5.24
C GLY A 803 -12.93 -8.13 -4.81
N PRO A 804 -12.59 -7.14 -5.66
CA PRO A 804 -11.63 -6.09 -5.33
C PRO A 804 -11.97 -5.36 -4.03
N PHE A 805 -10.99 -5.16 -3.17
CA PHE A 805 -11.15 -4.53 -1.86
C PHE A 805 -12.10 -5.30 -0.93
N SER A 806 -12.20 -6.63 -1.08
CA SER A 806 -12.92 -7.54 -0.19
C SER A 806 -14.38 -7.14 0.07
N TYR A 807 -14.69 -6.61 1.25
CA TYR A 807 -16.04 -6.25 1.66
C TYR A 807 -16.53 -4.96 0.97
N VAL A 808 -15.64 -4.09 0.49
CA VAL A 808 -16.06 -2.91 -0.31
C VAL A 808 -16.80 -3.35 -1.56
N PHE A 809 -16.32 -4.40 -2.25
CA PHE A 809 -17.00 -4.95 -3.42
C PHE A 809 -18.41 -5.42 -3.09
N LYS A 810 -18.54 -6.26 -2.05
CA LYS A 810 -19.80 -6.88 -1.69
C LYS A 810 -20.78 -5.88 -1.06
N ASP A 811 -20.34 -5.18 -0.01
CA ASP A 811 -21.23 -4.45 0.90
C ASP A 811 -21.47 -2.99 0.46
N ARG A 812 -20.61 -2.41 -0.40
CA ARG A 812 -20.74 -1.02 -0.88
C ARG A 812 -20.99 -0.90 -2.38
N PHE A 813 -20.24 -1.65 -3.20
CA PHE A 813 -20.34 -1.58 -4.66
C PHE A 813 -21.53 -2.38 -5.20
N MET A 814 -21.71 -3.62 -4.75
CA MET A 814 -22.77 -4.53 -5.24
C MET A 814 -24.14 -4.32 -4.56
N LYS A 815 -24.23 -3.43 -3.56
CA LYS A 815 -25.47 -3.16 -2.80
C LYS A 815 -26.63 -2.63 -3.65
N THR A 816 -26.36 -2.04 -4.82
CA THR A 816 -27.37 -1.41 -5.70
C THR A 816 -27.79 -2.29 -6.90
N GLY A 817 -27.63 -3.61 -6.84
CA GLY A 817 -27.99 -4.56 -7.92
C GLY A 817 -28.41 -5.94 -7.39
N ASN A 818 -28.41 -6.98 -8.24
CA ASN A 818 -28.57 -8.37 -7.78
C ASN A 818 -27.50 -8.66 -6.70
N GLU A 819 -27.95 -9.07 -5.52
CA GLU A 819 -27.09 -9.26 -4.34
C GLU A 819 -25.92 -10.21 -4.65
N TRP A 820 -24.68 -9.76 -4.41
CA TRP A 820 -23.50 -10.60 -4.64
C TRP A 820 -23.43 -11.71 -3.59
N LYS A 821 -23.75 -12.91 -4.06
CA LYS A 821 -23.74 -14.15 -3.31
C LYS A 821 -22.31 -14.72 -3.19
N LEU A 822 -21.58 -14.19 -2.21
CA LEU A 822 -20.16 -14.49 -1.99
C LEU A 822 -19.86 -15.99 -1.84
N ALA A 823 -20.69 -16.72 -1.09
CA ALA A 823 -20.48 -18.13 -0.82
C ALA A 823 -20.72 -18.98 -2.07
N GLU A 824 -21.75 -18.66 -2.84
CA GLU A 824 -22.11 -19.27 -4.12
C GLU A 824 -21.01 -19.06 -5.15
N ALA A 825 -20.50 -17.82 -5.29
CA ALA A 825 -19.37 -17.53 -6.16
C ALA A 825 -18.11 -18.31 -5.75
N SER A 826 -17.86 -18.44 -4.44
CA SER A 826 -16.71 -19.19 -3.92
C SER A 826 -16.80 -20.67 -4.24
N PHE A 827 -17.96 -21.29 -4.01
CA PHE A 827 -18.18 -22.71 -4.31
C PHE A 827 -18.17 -22.98 -5.82
N TRP A 828 -18.74 -22.09 -6.62
CA TRP A 828 -18.70 -22.21 -8.07
C TRP A 828 -17.25 -22.19 -8.60
N LEU A 829 -16.40 -21.30 -8.08
CA LEU A 829 -14.97 -21.24 -8.46
C LEU A 829 -14.24 -22.51 -8.00
N PHE A 830 -14.61 -23.07 -6.86
CA PHE A 830 -14.11 -24.36 -6.42
C PHE A 830 -14.53 -25.50 -7.36
N LEU A 831 -15.78 -25.56 -7.82
CA LEU A 831 -16.22 -26.55 -8.82
C LEU A 831 -15.45 -26.41 -10.14
N ASP A 832 -15.12 -25.19 -10.55
CA ASP A 832 -14.24 -24.94 -11.70
C ASP A 832 -12.82 -25.50 -11.50
N ILE A 833 -12.27 -25.43 -10.29
CA ILE A 833 -10.99 -26.07 -9.95
C ILE A 833 -11.09 -27.59 -10.05
N VAL A 834 -12.16 -28.19 -9.49
CA VAL A 834 -12.40 -29.64 -9.54
C VAL A 834 -12.57 -30.12 -10.99
N GLU A 835 -13.34 -29.39 -11.80
CA GLU A 835 -13.58 -29.71 -13.21
C GLU A 835 -12.28 -29.76 -14.03
N ASN A 836 -11.26 -29.00 -13.67
CA ASN A 836 -9.99 -28.92 -14.38
C ASN A 836 -8.85 -29.71 -13.70
N ASN A 837 -9.17 -30.63 -12.78
CA ASN A 837 -8.17 -31.41 -12.05
C ASN A 837 -8.64 -32.85 -11.80
N ASP A 838 -8.12 -33.80 -12.58
CA ASP A 838 -8.55 -35.21 -12.53
C ASP A 838 -8.37 -35.84 -11.15
N LYS A 839 -7.26 -35.54 -10.45
CA LYS A 839 -7.04 -36.07 -9.08
C LYS A 839 -8.11 -35.57 -8.09
N LEU A 840 -8.61 -34.34 -8.24
CA LEU A 840 -9.69 -33.83 -7.40
C LEU A 840 -11.03 -34.50 -7.73
N LYS A 841 -11.32 -34.75 -9.02
CA LYS A 841 -12.53 -35.46 -9.45
C LYS A 841 -12.57 -36.88 -8.95
N ASP A 842 -11.45 -37.60 -9.08
CA ASP A 842 -11.36 -39.01 -8.68
C ASP A 842 -11.47 -39.16 -7.15
N GLU A 843 -10.97 -38.17 -6.41
CA GLU A 843 -10.91 -38.21 -4.96
C GLU A 843 -12.24 -37.74 -4.31
N LEU A 844 -12.93 -36.73 -4.85
CA LEU A 844 -14.12 -36.12 -4.22
C LEU A 844 -15.43 -36.68 -4.77
N LYS A 845 -16.27 -37.23 -3.88
CA LYS A 845 -17.61 -37.76 -4.23
C LYS A 845 -18.69 -36.68 -4.13
N GLU A 846 -19.89 -36.98 -4.62
CA GLU A 846 -21.06 -36.09 -4.53
C GLU A 846 -21.37 -35.62 -3.10
N GLU A 847 -21.36 -36.56 -2.14
CA GLU A 847 -21.57 -36.26 -0.72
C GLU A 847 -20.48 -35.31 -0.16
N ASP A 848 -19.24 -35.45 -0.63
CA ASP A 848 -18.12 -34.58 -0.24
C ASP A 848 -18.27 -33.16 -0.82
N LEU A 849 -18.64 -33.05 -2.10
CA LEU A 849 -18.88 -31.76 -2.75
C LEU A 849 -20.06 -31.02 -2.10
N THR A 850 -21.13 -31.75 -1.78
CA THR A 850 -22.29 -31.21 -1.05
C THR A 850 -21.88 -30.75 0.35
N PHE A 851 -21.11 -31.55 1.07
CA PHE A 851 -20.60 -31.17 2.38
C PHE A 851 -19.71 -29.92 2.33
N ILE A 852 -18.79 -29.83 1.37
CA ILE A 852 -17.93 -28.66 1.17
C ILE A 852 -18.77 -27.41 0.84
N GLN A 853 -19.79 -27.54 -0.01
CA GLN A 853 -20.72 -26.45 -0.32
C GLN A 853 -21.40 -25.91 0.94
N GLU A 854 -21.94 -26.82 1.75
CA GLU A 854 -22.65 -26.50 2.98
C GLU A 854 -21.73 -25.87 4.02
N LEU A 855 -20.47 -26.30 4.12
CA LEU A 855 -19.47 -25.67 4.98
C LEU A 855 -19.11 -24.25 4.53
N ILE A 856 -19.04 -23.98 3.22
CA ILE A 856 -18.74 -22.65 2.67
C ILE A 856 -19.92 -21.70 2.83
N LYS A 857 -21.15 -22.17 2.54
CA LYS A 857 -22.38 -21.37 2.70
C LYS A 857 -22.76 -21.17 4.18
N GLY A 858 -22.43 -22.16 5.01
CA GLY A 858 -23.00 -22.34 6.34
C GLY A 858 -24.42 -22.92 6.24
N VAL A 859 -24.77 -23.78 7.21
CA VAL A 859 -26.08 -24.43 7.27
C VAL A 859 -26.89 -23.87 8.42
N HIS A 860 -28.10 -23.39 8.10
CA HIS A 860 -29.09 -23.03 9.11
C HIS A 860 -29.81 -24.30 9.56
N THR A 861 -29.28 -24.97 10.59
CA THR A 861 -30.02 -26.01 11.31
C THR A 861 -30.72 -25.38 12.50
N SER A 862 -32.04 -25.47 12.58
CA SER A 862 -32.75 -25.11 13.82
C SER A 862 -32.37 -26.11 14.92
N ALA A 863 -32.68 -25.79 16.19
CA ALA A 863 -32.50 -26.76 17.27
C ALA A 863 -33.40 -28.01 17.14
N GLU A 864 -34.35 -28.01 16.19
CA GLU A 864 -35.43 -28.99 16.08
C GLU A 864 -35.38 -29.82 14.78
N GLU A 865 -34.69 -29.36 13.72
CA GLU A 865 -34.65 -30.03 12.41
C GLU A 865 -33.24 -30.03 11.80
N TRP A 866 -32.81 -31.18 11.27
CA TRP A 866 -31.54 -31.37 10.55
C TRP A 866 -31.77 -31.20 9.04
N THR A 867 -31.14 -30.19 8.46
CA THR A 867 -31.36 -29.79 7.05
C THR A 867 -30.16 -30.06 6.14
N ALA A 868 -29.00 -30.42 6.70
CA ALA A 868 -27.79 -30.69 5.92
C ALA A 868 -27.86 -32.06 5.25
N LYS A 869 -27.33 -32.15 4.03
CA LYS A 869 -27.31 -33.34 3.17
C LYS A 869 -25.92 -33.95 3.06
N GLY A 870 -24.86 -33.15 3.19
CA GLY A 870 -23.48 -33.61 2.97
C GLY A 870 -22.98 -34.59 4.03
N ARG A 871 -23.45 -34.46 5.27
CA ARG A 871 -23.19 -35.38 6.39
C ARG A 871 -24.45 -35.53 7.23
N THR A 872 -24.55 -36.64 7.95
CA THR A 872 -25.63 -36.95 8.88
C THR A 872 -25.51 -36.16 10.20
N GLU A 873 -26.61 -36.06 10.95
CA GLU A 873 -26.69 -35.27 12.19
C GLU A 873 -25.66 -35.69 13.26
N ASP A 874 -25.19 -36.94 13.25
CA ASP A 874 -24.17 -37.41 14.18
C ASP A 874 -22.78 -36.78 13.93
N LYS A 875 -22.59 -36.10 12.78
CA LYS A 875 -21.42 -35.29 12.42
C LYS A 875 -21.72 -33.77 12.40
N SER A 876 -22.81 -33.34 13.03
CA SER A 876 -23.23 -31.92 13.06
C SER A 876 -22.16 -30.93 13.50
N PHE A 877 -21.32 -31.33 14.46
CA PHE A 877 -20.23 -30.50 14.99
C PHE A 877 -19.20 -30.09 13.92
N LEU A 878 -19.07 -30.81 12.80
CA LEU A 878 -18.14 -30.40 11.72
C LEU A 878 -18.57 -29.10 11.04
N TYR A 879 -19.87 -28.83 10.99
CA TYR A 879 -20.42 -27.59 10.40
C TYR A 879 -20.17 -26.35 11.27
N GLU A 880 -19.68 -26.53 12.50
CA GLU A 880 -19.30 -25.45 13.41
C GLU A 880 -17.83 -25.00 13.23
N ILE A 881 -17.05 -25.69 12.39
CA ILE A 881 -15.61 -25.43 12.23
C ILE A 881 -15.35 -24.20 11.35
N VAL A 882 -15.94 -24.16 10.15
CA VAL A 882 -15.60 -23.17 9.11
C VAL A 882 -16.53 -21.96 9.16
N VAL A 883 -17.84 -22.14 8.97
CA VAL A 883 -18.85 -21.07 9.03
C VAL A 883 -19.91 -21.44 10.05
N ASN A 884 -19.69 -21.02 11.31
CA ASN A 884 -20.57 -21.37 12.41
C ASN A 884 -21.74 -20.39 12.52
N GLN A 885 -22.89 -20.76 11.95
CA GLN A 885 -24.12 -19.94 12.03
C GLN A 885 -24.86 -20.07 13.37
N TRP A 886 -24.42 -20.98 14.26
CA TRP A 886 -25.08 -21.20 15.55
C TRP A 886 -24.65 -20.19 16.62
N ASN A 887 -23.35 -20.03 16.84
CA ASN A 887 -22.80 -19.15 17.87
C ASN A 887 -21.68 -18.23 17.38
N ASP A 888 -21.41 -18.21 16.07
CA ASP A 888 -20.41 -17.34 15.45
C ASP A 888 -18.96 -17.63 15.91
N ILE A 889 -18.67 -18.76 16.56
CA ILE A 889 -17.31 -19.20 16.90
C ILE A 889 -16.81 -20.16 15.82
N ASP A 890 -15.91 -19.67 14.97
CA ASP A 890 -15.31 -20.45 13.88
C ASP A 890 -13.82 -20.09 13.66
N VAL A 891 -13.09 -20.98 12.99
CA VAL A 891 -11.64 -20.83 12.78
C VAL A 891 -11.29 -19.68 11.84
N ARG A 892 -12.25 -19.18 11.05
CA ARG A 892 -12.08 -17.97 10.22
C ARG A 892 -11.77 -16.76 11.09
N LYS A 893 -12.54 -16.59 12.18
CA LYS A 893 -12.32 -15.55 13.17
C LYS A 893 -10.97 -15.68 13.86
N TRP A 894 -10.59 -16.90 14.19
CA TRP A 894 -9.33 -17.14 14.88
C TRP A 894 -8.14 -16.70 14.04
N ASP A 895 -8.14 -17.00 12.73
CA ASP A 895 -7.10 -16.52 11.83
C ASP A 895 -7.14 -15.00 11.67
N TYR A 896 -8.28 -14.41 11.28
CA TYR A 896 -8.29 -12.98 10.98
C TYR A 896 -8.08 -12.12 12.23
N PHE A 897 -8.48 -12.55 13.43
CA PHE A 897 -8.13 -11.82 14.66
C PHE A 897 -6.62 -11.77 14.84
N ALA A 898 -5.94 -12.91 14.79
CA ALA A 898 -4.50 -12.94 14.95
C ALA A 898 -3.78 -12.20 13.81
N ARG A 899 -4.21 -12.40 12.57
CA ARG A 899 -3.59 -11.83 11.37
C ARG A 899 -3.83 -10.34 11.22
N ASP A 900 -5.06 -9.87 11.41
CA ASP A 900 -5.39 -8.45 11.32
C ASP A 900 -4.72 -7.67 12.44
N CYS A 901 -4.75 -8.17 13.68
CA CYS A 901 -4.01 -7.59 14.81
C CYS A 901 -2.51 -7.45 14.52
N HIS A 902 -1.88 -8.52 14.01
CA HIS A 902 -0.49 -8.53 13.60
C HIS A 902 -0.20 -7.41 12.58
N HIS A 903 -0.94 -7.35 11.48
CA HIS A 903 -0.68 -6.38 10.41
C HIS A 903 -1.07 -4.93 10.78
N LEU A 904 -2.07 -4.74 11.64
CA LEU A 904 -2.53 -3.43 12.09
C LEU A 904 -1.67 -2.85 13.22
N GLY A 905 -0.84 -3.66 13.88
CA GLY A 905 -0.14 -3.27 15.11
C GLY A 905 -1.10 -3.08 16.28
N ILE A 906 -2.16 -3.88 16.35
CA ILE A 906 -3.16 -3.86 17.43
C ILE A 906 -3.00 -5.14 18.26
N PRO A 907 -2.98 -5.09 19.60
CA PRO A 907 -2.90 -6.30 20.42
C PRO A 907 -4.08 -7.25 20.18
N ASN A 908 -3.80 -8.55 20.05
CA ASN A 908 -4.81 -9.60 20.06
C ASN A 908 -4.95 -10.15 21.49
N SER A 909 -6.09 -9.92 22.14
CA SER A 909 -6.35 -10.47 23.49
C SER A 909 -6.82 -11.94 23.45
N PHE A 910 -7.21 -12.45 22.28
CA PHE A 910 -7.74 -13.78 22.11
C PHE A 910 -6.67 -14.85 21.83
N ASP A 911 -6.56 -15.85 22.71
CA ASP A 911 -5.69 -17.01 22.55
C ASP A 911 -6.44 -18.18 21.89
N HIS A 912 -6.39 -18.22 20.56
CA HIS A 912 -7.01 -19.30 19.78
C HIS A 912 -6.37 -20.66 20.05
N GLN A 913 -5.07 -20.73 20.40
CA GLN A 913 -4.38 -22.00 20.67
C GLN A 913 -4.91 -22.65 21.96
N ARG A 914 -5.17 -21.84 22.99
CA ARG A 914 -5.82 -22.31 24.23
C ARG A 914 -7.25 -22.76 23.97
N LEU A 915 -8.02 -22.03 23.16
CA LEU A 915 -9.39 -22.42 22.81
C LEU A 915 -9.41 -23.75 22.03
N LEU A 916 -8.56 -23.87 21.01
CA LEU A 916 -8.38 -25.06 20.18
C LEU A 916 -8.07 -26.31 21.04
N LYS A 917 -7.08 -26.22 21.94
CA LYS A 917 -6.72 -27.32 22.86
C LYS A 917 -7.85 -27.71 23.81
N SER A 918 -8.80 -26.80 24.08
CA SER A 918 -9.94 -27.05 24.95
C SER A 918 -11.16 -27.65 24.24
N ALA A 919 -11.21 -27.65 22.91
CA ALA A 919 -12.37 -28.11 22.15
C ALA A 919 -12.63 -29.62 22.32
N ARG A 920 -13.90 -30.02 22.39
CA ARG A 920 -14.36 -31.41 22.48
C ARG A 920 -15.78 -31.52 21.92
N VAL A 921 -16.16 -32.65 21.35
CA VAL A 921 -17.54 -32.92 20.93
C VAL A 921 -18.36 -33.43 22.12
N CYS A 922 -19.47 -32.76 22.45
CA CYS A 922 -20.41 -33.20 23.49
C CYS A 922 -21.82 -33.28 22.91
N GLU A 923 -22.67 -34.09 23.55
CA GLU A 923 -24.08 -34.17 23.18
C GLU A 923 -24.87 -33.09 23.94
N VAL A 924 -25.69 -32.34 23.20
CA VAL A 924 -26.60 -31.33 23.74
C VAL A 924 -27.94 -31.46 23.05
N LYS A 925 -28.98 -31.77 23.81
CA LYS A 925 -30.35 -31.95 23.30
C LYS A 925 -30.43 -32.94 22.11
N GLY A 926 -29.65 -34.03 22.14
CA GLY A 926 -29.64 -35.07 21.10
C GLY A 926 -28.75 -34.79 19.89
N ARG A 927 -28.09 -33.61 19.82
CA ARG A 927 -27.17 -33.25 18.74
C ARG A 927 -25.74 -33.11 19.26
N LYS A 928 -24.75 -33.42 18.43
CA LYS A 928 -23.33 -33.27 18.76
C LYS A 928 -22.83 -31.86 18.44
N HIS A 929 -22.25 -31.18 19.43
CA HIS A 929 -21.75 -29.81 19.29
C HIS A 929 -20.29 -29.71 19.71
N ILE A 930 -19.55 -28.77 19.12
CA ILE A 930 -18.24 -28.38 19.65
C ILE A 930 -18.46 -27.62 20.95
N CYS A 931 -17.96 -28.20 22.04
CA CYS A 931 -17.99 -27.62 23.36
C CYS A 931 -16.56 -27.29 23.80
N PHE A 932 -16.43 -26.20 24.55
CA PHE A 932 -15.15 -25.78 25.11
C PHE A 932 -15.08 -26.06 26.60
N ARG A 933 -13.89 -25.99 27.18
CA ARG A 933 -13.77 -26.19 28.61
C ARG A 933 -14.38 -25.01 29.38
N ASP A 934 -15.17 -25.26 30.42
CA ASP A 934 -15.73 -24.20 31.29
C ASP A 934 -14.71 -23.10 31.68
N LYS A 935 -13.48 -23.50 32.04
CA LYS A 935 -12.37 -22.60 32.43
C LYS A 935 -11.78 -21.75 31.27
N VAL A 936 -12.31 -21.84 30.05
CA VAL A 936 -11.90 -20.97 28.93
C VAL A 936 -13.00 -19.99 28.52
N ALA A 937 -14.07 -19.87 29.30
CA ALA A 937 -15.13 -18.89 29.06
C ALA A 937 -14.59 -17.46 28.87
N ASP A 938 -13.68 -17.02 29.75
CA ASP A 938 -13.07 -15.69 29.64
C ASP A 938 -12.32 -15.49 28.33
N ASN A 939 -11.64 -16.53 27.81
CA ASN A 939 -10.95 -16.46 26.53
C ASN A 939 -11.95 -16.30 25.35
N ILE A 940 -13.17 -16.83 25.48
CA ILE A 940 -14.24 -16.60 24.50
C ILE A 940 -14.78 -15.17 24.63
N CYS A 941 -14.87 -14.62 25.84
CA CYS A 941 -15.15 -13.18 26.04
C CYS A 941 -14.11 -12.31 25.32
N ASP A 942 -12.82 -12.63 25.50
CA ASP A 942 -11.69 -11.92 24.89
C ASP A 942 -11.75 -11.99 23.35
N MET A 943 -12.30 -13.07 22.79
CA MET A 943 -12.56 -13.21 21.35
C MET A 943 -13.54 -12.13 20.84
N PHE A 944 -14.69 -11.98 21.51
CA PHE A 944 -15.68 -10.98 21.14
C PHE A 944 -15.20 -9.54 21.43
N HIS A 945 -14.41 -9.35 22.49
CA HIS A 945 -13.74 -8.08 22.76
C HIS A 945 -12.71 -7.73 21.67
N THR A 946 -11.91 -8.70 21.23
CA THR A 946 -10.96 -8.51 20.10
C THR A 946 -11.71 -8.08 18.84
N ARG A 947 -12.85 -8.72 18.53
CA ARG A 947 -13.71 -8.31 17.42
C ARG A 947 -14.14 -6.86 17.56
N TYR A 948 -14.70 -6.48 18.70
CA TYR A 948 -15.14 -5.12 18.96
C TYR A 948 -13.99 -4.10 18.79
N THR A 949 -12.80 -4.40 19.31
CA THR A 949 -11.60 -3.57 19.17
C THR A 949 -11.18 -3.40 17.71
N LEU A 950 -11.15 -4.47 16.92
CA LEU A 950 -10.80 -4.39 15.49
C LEU A 950 -11.84 -3.59 14.69
N TYR A 951 -13.13 -3.78 14.98
CA TYR A 951 -14.20 -3.03 14.34
C TYR A 951 -14.13 -1.54 14.66
N SER A 952 -14.00 -1.18 15.94
CA SER A 952 -13.98 0.22 16.37
C SER A 952 -12.70 0.96 15.93
N GLN A 953 -11.53 0.33 16.04
CA GLN A 953 -10.26 1.01 15.78
C GLN A 953 -9.84 0.97 14.31
N ALA A 954 -10.14 -0.11 13.59
CA ALA A 954 -9.64 -0.32 12.22
C ALA A 954 -10.77 -0.38 11.18
N TYR A 955 -11.67 -1.35 11.25
CA TYR A 955 -12.61 -1.62 10.15
C TYR A 955 -13.63 -0.50 9.95
N GLN A 956 -14.09 0.12 11.05
CA GLN A 956 -14.96 1.28 11.06
C GLN A 956 -14.19 2.55 11.41
N HIS A 957 -12.91 2.63 11.07
CA HIS A 957 -12.14 3.85 11.29
C HIS A 957 -12.66 4.98 10.39
N LYS A 958 -12.88 6.18 10.95
CA LYS A 958 -13.50 7.33 10.27
C LYS A 958 -12.87 7.69 8.91
N ILE A 959 -11.56 7.57 8.77
CA ILE A 959 -10.88 7.84 7.48
C ILE A 959 -11.01 6.65 6.52
N VAL A 960 -11.02 5.41 7.05
CA VAL A 960 -11.14 4.19 6.24
C VAL A 960 -12.49 4.16 5.54
N ASN A 961 -13.57 4.42 6.28
CA ASN A 961 -14.93 4.42 5.73
C ASN A 961 -15.09 5.41 4.56
N ILE A 962 -14.54 6.62 4.68
CA ILE A 962 -14.56 7.63 3.61
C ILE A 962 -13.74 7.20 2.38
N ILE A 963 -12.58 6.59 2.62
CA ILE A 963 -11.75 6.06 1.53
C ILE A 963 -12.49 4.94 0.79
N GLU A 964 -13.08 4.00 1.52
CA GLU A 964 -13.82 2.89 0.94
C GLU A 964 -15.07 3.34 0.20
N GLU A 965 -15.75 4.38 0.68
CA GLU A 965 -16.87 4.99 -0.03
C GLU A 965 -16.42 5.62 -1.35
N LYS A 966 -15.35 6.42 -1.34
CA LYS A 966 -14.79 6.99 -2.58
C LYS A 966 -14.32 5.92 -3.57
N ILE A 967 -13.73 4.82 -3.10
CA ILE A 967 -13.37 3.68 -3.95
C ILE A 967 -14.64 3.06 -4.56
N SER A 968 -15.67 2.82 -3.75
CA SER A 968 -16.96 2.29 -4.21
C SER A 968 -17.62 3.20 -5.26
N GLU A 969 -17.66 4.51 -5.04
CA GLU A 969 -18.15 5.49 -6.00
C GLU A 969 -17.36 5.48 -7.31
N ALA A 970 -16.03 5.38 -7.23
CA ALA A 970 -15.18 5.28 -8.41
C ALA A 970 -15.48 4.00 -9.22
N LEU A 971 -15.66 2.86 -8.54
CA LEU A 971 -16.05 1.60 -9.19
C LEU A 971 -17.44 1.72 -9.85
N LYS A 972 -18.41 2.38 -9.18
CA LYS A 972 -19.75 2.64 -9.75
C LYS A 972 -19.66 3.51 -11.01
N ALA A 973 -18.86 4.57 -10.97
CA ALA A 973 -18.63 5.44 -12.13
C ALA A 973 -17.92 4.70 -13.28
N ALA A 974 -17.01 3.76 -12.98
CA ALA A 974 -16.30 2.97 -13.98
C ALA A 974 -17.11 1.80 -14.55
N LYS A 975 -18.16 1.33 -13.85
CA LYS A 975 -18.95 0.14 -14.19
C LYS A 975 -19.50 0.14 -15.62
N VAL A 976 -19.92 1.30 -16.13
CA VAL A 976 -20.50 1.44 -17.48
C VAL A 976 -19.45 1.18 -18.57
N LYS A 977 -18.17 1.40 -18.27
CA LYS A 977 -17.06 1.26 -19.23
C LYS A 977 -16.28 -0.04 -19.04
N ILE A 978 -16.21 -0.54 -17.82
CA ILE A 978 -15.44 -1.73 -17.48
C ILE A 978 -16.40 -2.91 -17.32
N THR A 979 -16.60 -3.66 -18.40
CA THR A 979 -17.61 -4.74 -18.49
C THR A 979 -17.46 -5.83 -17.43
N LYS A 980 -16.24 -6.15 -16.98
CA LYS A 980 -15.98 -7.12 -15.88
C LYS A 980 -16.50 -6.68 -14.50
N LEU A 981 -16.84 -5.40 -14.32
CA LEU A 981 -17.52 -4.91 -13.10
C LEU A 981 -19.03 -5.19 -13.13
N SER A 982 -19.54 -5.79 -14.20
CA SER A 982 -20.92 -6.23 -14.28
C SER A 982 -21.17 -7.37 -13.29
N PRO A 983 -22.33 -7.41 -12.62
CA PRO A 983 -22.71 -8.52 -11.75
C PRO A 983 -22.63 -9.86 -12.48
N VAL A 984 -21.93 -10.83 -11.90
CA VAL A 984 -22.06 -12.23 -12.31
C VAL A 984 -23.25 -12.80 -11.55
N ALA A 985 -24.30 -13.20 -12.28
CA ALA A 985 -25.40 -13.94 -11.70
C ALA A 985 -24.97 -15.41 -11.56
N VAL A 986 -24.97 -15.92 -10.33
CA VAL A 986 -24.78 -17.34 -10.03
C VAL A 986 -25.97 -17.76 -9.19
N SER A 987 -26.76 -18.71 -9.69
CA SER A 987 -27.88 -19.28 -8.94
C SER A 987 -27.54 -20.66 -8.37
N ASP A 988 -28.40 -21.18 -7.49
CA ASP A 988 -28.24 -22.54 -6.98
C ASP A 988 -28.47 -23.57 -8.08
N GLU A 989 -29.38 -23.29 -9.02
CA GLU A 989 -29.61 -24.14 -10.21
C GLU A 989 -28.36 -24.22 -11.09
N ASP A 990 -27.61 -23.12 -11.28
CA ASP A 990 -26.35 -23.14 -12.03
C ASP A 990 -25.30 -24.04 -11.36
N ILE A 991 -25.25 -24.01 -10.02
CA ILE A 991 -24.33 -24.83 -9.22
C ILE A 991 -24.72 -26.31 -9.31
N GLU A 992 -26.01 -26.63 -9.15
CA GLU A 992 -26.54 -27.99 -9.25
C GLU A 992 -26.28 -28.58 -10.64
N SER A 993 -26.52 -27.79 -11.70
CA SER A 993 -26.22 -28.18 -13.09
C SER A 993 -24.73 -28.50 -13.28
N LYS A 994 -23.83 -27.63 -12.79
CA LYS A 994 -22.38 -27.86 -12.91
C LYS A 994 -21.93 -29.11 -12.15
N LEU A 995 -22.44 -29.29 -10.92
CA LEU A 995 -22.13 -30.46 -10.10
C LEU A 995 -22.58 -31.76 -10.79
N SER A 996 -23.79 -31.78 -11.36
CA SER A 996 -24.30 -32.91 -12.14
C SER A 996 -23.40 -33.25 -13.33
N ASN A 997 -22.93 -32.23 -14.06
CA ASN A 997 -22.01 -32.41 -15.19
C ASN A 997 -20.66 -33.01 -14.78
N ILE A 998 -20.10 -32.59 -13.64
CA ILE A 998 -18.83 -33.10 -13.12
C ILE A 998 -18.95 -34.58 -12.70
N LEU A 999 -20.09 -34.96 -12.10
CA LEU A 999 -20.28 -36.29 -11.52
C LEU A 999 -20.72 -37.36 -12.53
N HIS A 1000 -21.48 -37.00 -13.57
CA HIS A 1000 -22.15 -37.98 -14.44
C HIS A 1000 -21.55 -38.15 -15.84
N ASN A 1001 -20.45 -37.47 -16.19
CA ASN A 1001 -19.72 -37.63 -17.48
C ASN A 1001 -20.66 -37.78 -18.71
N GLY A 1002 -21.74 -36.99 -18.76
CA GLY A 1002 -22.87 -37.19 -19.66
C GLY A 1002 -23.10 -36.03 -20.61
N THR A 1003 -23.19 -36.34 -21.91
CA THR A 1003 -23.56 -35.45 -23.01
C THR A 1003 -24.90 -34.73 -22.73
N GLY A 1004 -24.87 -33.44 -22.36
CA GLY A 1004 -26.09 -32.66 -22.12
C GLY A 1004 -25.91 -31.16 -22.36
N GLY A 1005 -26.51 -30.67 -23.45
CA GLY A 1005 -27.00 -29.29 -23.69
C GLY A 1005 -26.05 -28.10 -23.46
N GLU A 1006 -25.64 -27.44 -24.53
CA GLU A 1006 -24.63 -26.37 -24.57
C GLU A 1006 -25.04 -24.96 -24.03
N ASP A 1007 -26.26 -24.72 -23.54
CA ASP A 1007 -26.84 -23.36 -23.67
C ASP A 1007 -26.99 -22.47 -22.41
N GLN A 1008 -26.67 -22.89 -21.18
CA GLN A 1008 -26.79 -22.00 -19.99
C GLN A 1008 -25.48 -21.79 -19.21
N THR A 1009 -24.68 -22.84 -19.00
CA THR A 1009 -23.45 -22.75 -18.20
C THR A 1009 -22.36 -21.92 -18.91
N THR A 1010 -22.34 -21.87 -20.24
CA THR A 1010 -21.28 -21.23 -21.04
C THR A 1010 -21.14 -19.72 -20.77
N ALA A 1011 -22.25 -19.01 -20.58
CA ALA A 1011 -22.23 -17.57 -20.28
C ALA A 1011 -21.69 -17.28 -18.87
N THR A 1012 -22.17 -18.00 -17.85
CA THR A 1012 -21.68 -17.90 -16.46
C THR A 1012 -20.20 -18.30 -16.37
N MET A 1013 -19.78 -19.35 -17.09
CA MET A 1013 -18.38 -19.76 -17.20
C MET A 1013 -17.50 -18.63 -17.75
N THR A 1014 -17.96 -17.98 -18.82
CA THR A 1014 -17.22 -16.89 -19.45
C THR A 1014 -17.12 -15.70 -18.50
N ALA A 1015 -18.21 -15.34 -17.81
CA ALA A 1015 -18.23 -14.26 -16.83
C ALA A 1015 -17.29 -14.53 -15.64
N MET A 1016 -17.23 -15.76 -15.15
CA MET A 1016 -16.33 -16.13 -14.06
C MET A 1016 -14.86 -16.17 -14.45
N LYS A 1017 -14.54 -16.56 -15.69
CA LYS A 1017 -13.18 -16.40 -16.24
C LYS A 1017 -12.75 -14.93 -16.27
N GLU A 1018 -13.68 -14.00 -16.48
CA GLU A 1018 -13.42 -12.57 -16.34
C GLU A 1018 -13.34 -12.10 -14.88
N PHE A 1019 -14.17 -12.67 -13.98
CA PHE A 1019 -14.10 -12.39 -12.54
C PHE A 1019 -12.76 -12.80 -11.93
N ILE A 1020 -12.15 -13.89 -12.39
CA ILE A 1020 -10.80 -14.30 -11.95
C ILE A 1020 -9.76 -13.19 -12.25
N LYS A 1021 -9.96 -12.41 -13.30
CA LYS A 1021 -9.08 -11.27 -13.67
C LYS A 1021 -9.43 -9.96 -12.94
N LEU A 1022 -10.47 -9.96 -12.10
CA LEU A 1022 -10.93 -8.78 -11.37
C LEU A 1022 -10.33 -8.79 -9.96
N THR A 1023 -9.30 -7.98 -9.73
CA THR A 1023 -8.55 -7.85 -8.46
C THR A 1023 -8.44 -6.37 -8.07
N ASP A 1024 -7.72 -6.05 -6.99
CA ASP A 1024 -7.48 -4.67 -6.53
C ASP A 1024 -6.74 -3.83 -7.60
N HIS A 1025 -6.11 -4.47 -8.59
CA HIS A 1025 -5.50 -3.82 -9.76
C HIS A 1025 -6.45 -2.84 -10.48
N ILE A 1026 -7.77 -3.06 -10.38
CA ILE A 1026 -8.79 -2.16 -10.94
C ILE A 1026 -8.61 -0.70 -10.49
N PHE A 1027 -8.06 -0.47 -9.29
CA PHE A 1027 -7.80 0.86 -8.77
C PHE A 1027 -6.76 1.61 -9.62
N GLU A 1028 -5.65 0.97 -9.96
CA GLU A 1028 -4.63 1.59 -10.81
C GLU A 1028 -5.07 1.66 -12.28
N GLU A 1029 -5.79 0.64 -12.75
CA GLU A 1029 -6.39 0.64 -14.10
C GLU A 1029 -7.26 1.89 -14.30
N ILE A 1030 -8.09 2.25 -13.31
CA ILE A 1030 -8.90 3.48 -13.34
C ILE A 1030 -8.04 4.73 -13.14
N LEU A 1031 -7.18 4.75 -12.12
CA LEU A 1031 -6.39 5.93 -11.74
C LEU A 1031 -5.46 6.39 -12.85
N TYR A 1032 -4.87 5.45 -13.60
CA TYR A 1032 -3.89 5.75 -14.63
C TYR A 1032 -4.45 5.67 -16.06
N SER A 1033 -5.72 5.32 -16.22
CA SER A 1033 -6.39 5.34 -17.52
C SER A 1033 -6.30 6.72 -18.17
N THR A 1034 -6.13 6.75 -19.49
CA THR A 1034 -6.25 7.95 -20.32
C THR A 1034 -7.64 8.11 -20.93
N ASP A 1035 -8.56 7.16 -20.72
CA ASP A 1035 -9.93 7.20 -21.22
C ASP A 1035 -10.73 8.31 -20.52
N ASP A 1036 -11.25 9.26 -21.31
CA ASP A 1036 -12.09 10.34 -20.82
C ASP A 1036 -13.41 9.83 -20.22
N GLY A 1037 -13.90 8.66 -20.64
CA GLY A 1037 -15.05 7.99 -20.05
C GLY A 1037 -14.83 7.55 -18.60
N LEU A 1038 -13.56 7.40 -18.17
CA LEU A 1038 -13.19 7.06 -16.79
C LEU A 1038 -12.75 8.29 -15.98
N LYS A 1039 -12.84 9.50 -16.53
CA LYS A 1039 -12.36 10.72 -15.88
C LYS A 1039 -12.96 10.96 -14.49
N ASP A 1040 -14.26 10.76 -14.33
CA ASP A 1040 -14.94 10.94 -13.03
C ASP A 1040 -14.46 9.92 -12.00
N ALA A 1041 -14.38 8.64 -12.38
CA ALA A 1041 -13.84 7.58 -11.53
C ALA A 1041 -12.39 7.85 -11.13
N ARG A 1042 -11.56 8.26 -12.09
CA ARG A 1042 -10.15 8.64 -11.89
C ARG A 1042 -10.02 9.81 -10.90
N MET A 1043 -10.83 10.86 -11.03
CA MET A 1043 -10.79 12.01 -10.11
C MET A 1043 -11.10 11.60 -8.66
N LYS A 1044 -12.05 10.68 -8.46
CA LYS A 1044 -12.37 10.15 -7.12
C LYS A 1044 -11.20 9.37 -6.51
N LEU A 1045 -10.49 8.56 -7.31
CA LEU A 1045 -9.29 7.86 -6.84
C LEU A 1045 -8.10 8.81 -6.63
N GLU A 1046 -7.97 9.86 -7.45
CA GLU A 1046 -6.96 10.90 -7.24
C GLU A 1046 -7.15 11.65 -5.92
N ASP A 1047 -8.40 11.90 -5.51
CA ASP A 1047 -8.71 12.45 -4.19
C ASP A 1047 -8.27 11.53 -3.06
N VAL A 1048 -8.46 10.22 -3.24
CA VAL A 1048 -7.95 9.22 -2.31
C VAL A 1048 -6.43 9.30 -2.24
N VAL A 1049 -5.71 9.25 -3.37
CA VAL A 1049 -4.23 9.28 -3.38
C VAL A 1049 -3.67 10.58 -2.80
N ARG A 1050 -4.26 11.74 -3.11
CA ARG A 1050 -3.81 13.06 -2.63
C ARG A 1050 -4.38 13.47 -1.27
N ARG A 1051 -5.11 12.58 -0.59
CA ARG A 1051 -5.80 12.83 0.69
C ARG A 1051 -6.72 14.05 0.70
N ARG A 1052 -7.37 14.33 -0.44
CA ARG A 1052 -8.47 15.30 -0.56
C ARG A 1052 -9.79 14.65 -0.12
N LEU A 1053 -9.85 14.33 1.17
CA LEU A 1053 -10.96 13.61 1.80
C LEU A 1053 -11.80 14.54 2.69
N PRO A 1054 -13.11 14.32 2.78
CA PRO A 1054 -13.92 14.88 3.86
C PRO A 1054 -13.29 14.64 5.23
N LYS A 1055 -13.43 15.63 6.11
CA LYS A 1055 -12.87 15.61 7.47
C LYS A 1055 -13.96 15.30 8.47
N CYS A 1056 -13.74 14.29 9.32
CA CYS A 1056 -14.63 14.03 10.45
C CYS A 1056 -14.48 15.18 11.45
N VAL A 1057 -15.57 15.92 11.66
CA VAL A 1057 -15.60 17.06 12.60
C VAL A 1057 -15.95 16.61 14.02
N GLY A 1058 -16.61 15.46 14.15
CA GLY A 1058 -16.89 14.85 15.43
C GLY A 1058 -17.61 13.51 15.34
N GLU A 1059 -17.59 12.80 16.46
CA GLU A 1059 -18.24 11.51 16.68
C GLU A 1059 -19.06 11.58 17.97
N THR A 1060 -20.25 10.99 17.98
CA THR A 1060 -21.09 10.85 19.18
C THR A 1060 -21.73 9.47 19.25
N ARG A 1061 -22.13 9.06 20.45
CA ARG A 1061 -23.00 7.89 20.64
C ARG A 1061 -24.45 8.28 20.38
N ILE A 1062 -25.20 7.38 19.76
CA ILE A 1062 -26.59 7.58 19.36
C ILE A 1062 -27.45 6.38 19.77
N THR A 1063 -28.75 6.53 19.68
CA THR A 1063 -29.74 5.48 19.92
C THR A 1063 -29.95 4.60 18.68
N GLU A 1064 -30.52 3.41 18.87
CA GLU A 1064 -30.90 2.52 17.76
C GLU A 1064 -31.91 3.19 16.81
N THR A 1065 -32.80 4.04 17.34
CA THR A 1065 -33.80 4.77 16.55
C THR A 1065 -33.12 5.76 15.60
N GLU A 1066 -32.16 6.55 16.09
CA GLU A 1066 -31.37 7.48 15.27
C GLU A 1066 -30.50 6.75 14.24
N HIS A 1067 -29.99 5.56 14.58
CA HIS A 1067 -29.26 4.75 13.61
C HIS A 1067 -30.16 4.26 12.46
N LYS A 1068 -31.39 3.81 12.78
CA LYS A 1068 -32.36 3.34 11.77
C LYS A 1068 -32.91 4.47 10.90
N ASP A 1069 -33.01 5.68 11.44
CA ASP A 1069 -33.46 6.87 10.73
C ASP A 1069 -32.47 8.03 10.89
N ASN A 1070 -31.47 8.05 10.01
CA ASN A 1070 -30.42 9.08 10.01
C ASN A 1070 -30.96 10.50 9.82
N TRP A 1071 -32.19 10.65 9.29
CA TRP A 1071 -32.80 11.96 9.10
C TRP A 1071 -32.98 12.71 10.43
N ILE A 1072 -33.23 11.99 11.52
CA ILE A 1072 -33.35 12.56 12.87
C ILE A 1072 -32.06 13.30 13.23
N LEU A 1073 -30.93 12.60 13.14
CA LEU A 1073 -29.62 13.12 13.48
C LEU A 1073 -29.17 14.24 12.53
N GLU A 1074 -29.47 14.12 11.23
CA GLU A 1074 -29.21 15.17 10.25
C GLU A 1074 -29.99 16.45 10.55
N ASN A 1075 -31.26 16.34 10.96
CA ASN A 1075 -32.08 17.50 11.30
C ASN A 1075 -31.58 18.20 12.58
N GLU A 1076 -31.18 17.44 13.59
CA GLU A 1076 -30.59 17.98 14.82
C GLU A 1076 -29.27 18.70 14.54
N TRP A 1077 -28.37 18.08 13.77
CA TRP A 1077 -27.13 18.71 13.34
C TRP A 1077 -27.38 19.99 12.54
N ASN A 1078 -28.31 19.96 11.57
CA ASN A 1078 -28.65 21.12 10.77
C ASN A 1078 -29.22 22.28 11.61
N LYS A 1079 -29.99 21.97 12.66
CA LYS A 1079 -30.46 22.98 13.62
C LYS A 1079 -29.30 23.56 14.44
N ALA A 1080 -28.37 22.71 14.89
CA ALA A 1080 -27.18 23.15 15.61
C ALA A 1080 -26.32 24.10 14.76
N VAL A 1081 -26.13 23.79 13.47
CA VAL A 1081 -25.42 24.66 12.51
C VAL A 1081 -26.09 26.04 12.39
N ASP A 1082 -27.42 26.10 12.31
CA ASP A 1082 -28.13 27.38 12.23
C ASP A 1082 -28.00 28.21 13.50
N GLU A 1083 -28.07 27.56 14.65
CA GLU A 1083 -27.95 28.23 15.95
C GLU A 1083 -26.51 28.69 16.20
N TRP A 1084 -25.51 27.90 15.82
CA TRP A 1084 -24.10 28.27 15.89
C TRP A 1084 -23.79 29.51 15.03
N LYS A 1085 -24.34 29.58 13.81
CA LYS A 1085 -24.22 30.78 12.95
C LYS A 1085 -24.86 32.02 13.55
N LYS A 1086 -25.95 31.87 14.31
CA LYS A 1086 -26.55 33.01 15.03
C LYS A 1086 -25.64 33.48 16.16
N LEU A 1087 -24.96 32.57 16.84
CA LEU A 1087 -24.00 32.89 17.91
C LEU A 1087 -22.74 33.57 17.37
N LEU A 1088 -22.21 33.08 16.23
CA LEU A 1088 -21.00 33.56 15.56
C LEU A 1088 -21.28 33.89 14.07
N PRO A 1089 -21.82 35.08 13.75
CA PRO A 1089 -22.17 35.46 12.38
C PRO A 1089 -20.99 35.54 11.39
N MET A 1090 -19.75 35.58 11.90
CA MET A 1090 -18.52 35.59 11.10
C MET A 1090 -18.12 34.21 10.56
N VAL A 1091 -18.73 33.13 11.07
CA VAL A 1091 -18.44 31.75 10.66
C VAL A 1091 -19.21 31.42 9.39
N PHE A 1092 -18.47 31.03 8.35
CA PHE A 1092 -19.05 30.58 7.08
C PHE A 1092 -19.15 29.07 7.06
N MET A 1093 -20.36 28.54 7.23
CA MET A 1093 -20.64 27.11 7.09
C MET A 1093 -21.86 26.93 6.17
N ASP A 1094 -21.89 25.92 5.31
CA ASP A 1094 -23.08 25.57 4.54
C ASP A 1094 -23.48 24.13 4.86
N LYS A 1095 -24.78 23.89 5.13
CA LYS A 1095 -25.30 22.57 5.51
C LYS A 1095 -25.00 21.52 4.45
N LYS A 1096 -24.97 21.93 3.18
CA LYS A 1096 -24.65 21.04 2.04
C LYS A 1096 -23.22 20.51 2.05
N ASP A 1097 -22.33 21.12 2.82
CA ASP A 1097 -20.95 20.68 2.94
C ASP A 1097 -20.77 19.56 3.98
N PHE A 1098 -21.84 19.23 4.71
CA PHE A 1098 -21.85 18.21 5.74
C PHE A 1098 -22.64 16.97 5.33
N PHE A 1099 -22.21 15.81 5.83
CA PHE A 1099 -23.00 14.59 5.81
C PHE A 1099 -22.76 13.78 7.08
N ILE A 1100 -23.71 12.91 7.40
CA ILE A 1100 -23.69 12.09 8.61
C ILE A 1100 -23.59 10.62 8.24
N GLU A 1101 -22.69 9.91 8.94
CA GLU A 1101 -22.56 8.46 8.88
C GLU A 1101 -23.01 7.87 10.22
N THR A 1102 -23.92 6.89 10.18
CA THR A 1102 -24.29 6.11 11.37
C THR A 1102 -23.71 4.70 11.26
N ILE A 1103 -23.18 4.20 12.38
CA ILE A 1103 -22.44 2.95 12.45
C ILE A 1103 -22.96 2.15 13.64
N GLN A 1104 -23.18 0.86 13.43
CA GLN A 1104 -23.46 -0.09 14.50
C GLN A 1104 -22.18 -0.86 14.81
N LEU A 1105 -21.74 -0.84 16.08
CA LEU A 1105 -20.60 -1.61 16.56
C LEU A 1105 -21.13 -2.73 17.48
N ASP A 1106 -20.97 -3.96 17.03
CA ASP A 1106 -21.42 -5.15 17.76
C ASP A 1106 -20.23 -6.00 18.25
N TYR A 1107 -20.42 -6.68 19.36
CA TYR A 1107 -19.50 -7.72 19.84
C TYR A 1107 -19.59 -9.02 19.03
N SER A 1108 -20.71 -9.28 18.33
CA SER A 1108 -20.93 -10.45 17.46
C SER A 1108 -21.72 -10.09 16.19
N ASP A 1109 -21.64 -10.90 15.13
CA ASP A 1109 -22.41 -10.62 13.90
C ASP A 1109 -23.92 -10.93 14.08
N LYS A 1110 -24.71 -9.90 14.36
CA LYS A 1110 -26.17 -10.02 14.60
C LYS A 1110 -26.96 -10.59 13.43
N THR A 1111 -26.42 -10.53 12.20
CA THR A 1111 -27.16 -10.91 10.99
C THR A 1111 -27.29 -12.42 10.80
N LYS A 1112 -26.54 -13.24 11.58
CA LYS A 1112 -26.42 -14.69 11.35
C LYS A 1112 -26.86 -15.58 12.50
N THR A 1113 -27.03 -15.05 13.71
CA THR A 1113 -27.64 -15.80 14.81
C THR A 1113 -29.14 -16.02 14.53
N PRO A 1114 -29.66 -17.26 14.58
CA PRO A 1114 -31.08 -17.50 14.37
C PRO A 1114 -31.89 -16.89 15.52
N ILE A 1115 -32.40 -15.68 15.30
CA ILE A 1115 -33.47 -15.13 16.13
C ILE A 1115 -34.73 -15.92 15.76
N ASN A 1116 -35.18 -16.75 16.69
CA ASN A 1116 -36.46 -17.43 16.59
C ASN A 1116 -37.56 -16.35 16.63
N LYS A 1117 -37.92 -15.78 15.47
CA LYS A 1117 -38.87 -14.64 15.31
C LYS A 1117 -40.27 -14.88 15.90
N LYS A 1118 -40.56 -16.10 16.40
CA LYS A 1118 -41.87 -16.46 16.99
C LYS A 1118 -41.94 -16.42 18.52
N CYS A 1119 -40.83 -16.47 19.27
CA CYS A 1119 -40.89 -16.61 20.73
C CYS A 1119 -40.50 -15.39 21.56
N ASP A 1120 -39.83 -14.38 21.00
CA ASP A 1120 -39.48 -13.15 21.73
C ASP A 1120 -40.03 -11.93 20.98
N LYS A 1121 -41.33 -11.64 21.14
CA LYS A 1121 -41.92 -10.37 20.70
C LYS A 1121 -41.75 -9.25 21.74
N ASP A 1122 -41.40 -9.59 22.97
CA ASP A 1122 -41.29 -8.66 24.10
C ASP A 1122 -39.85 -8.44 24.60
N ALA A 1123 -38.84 -8.83 23.82
CA ALA A 1123 -37.46 -8.58 24.18
C ALA A 1123 -36.71 -7.95 23.00
N GLY A 1124 -36.45 -6.64 23.09
CA GLY A 1124 -35.23 -6.05 22.54
C GLY A 1124 -34.01 -6.62 23.27
N ALA A 1125 -33.84 -7.95 23.20
CA ALA A 1125 -32.95 -8.72 24.06
C ALA A 1125 -31.49 -8.43 23.71
N ARG A 1126 -30.82 -7.75 24.64
CA ARG A 1126 -29.37 -7.79 24.89
C ARG A 1126 -28.77 -9.14 24.47
N LEU A 1127 -28.12 -9.16 23.30
CA LEU A 1127 -27.51 -10.35 22.71
C LEU A 1127 -26.16 -10.61 23.37
N ASP A 1128 -26.18 -11.37 24.46
CA ASP A 1128 -24.96 -11.92 25.05
C ASP A 1128 -24.37 -12.99 24.10
N PRO A 1129 -23.18 -12.76 23.53
CA PRO A 1129 -22.60 -13.63 22.51
C PRO A 1129 -22.18 -15.01 23.06
N ILE A 1130 -22.10 -15.17 24.39
CA ILE A 1130 -21.74 -16.43 25.06
C ILE A 1130 -22.98 -17.29 25.32
N LYS A 1131 -24.19 -16.73 25.22
CA LYS A 1131 -25.45 -17.42 25.54
C LYS A 1131 -25.68 -18.71 24.73
N ASN A 1132 -25.14 -18.78 23.51
CA ASN A 1132 -25.28 -19.92 22.61
C ASN A 1132 -24.02 -20.81 22.55
N VAL A 1133 -23.05 -20.57 23.43
CA VAL A 1133 -21.82 -21.37 23.54
C VAL A 1133 -22.04 -22.51 24.53
N TYR A 1134 -21.61 -23.70 24.16
CA TYR A 1134 -21.65 -24.88 25.02
C TYR A 1134 -20.27 -25.17 25.61
N PHE A 1135 -20.28 -25.61 26.86
CA PHE A 1135 -19.10 -25.90 27.65
C PHE A 1135 -19.18 -27.30 28.24
N TYR A 1136 -18.05 -27.86 28.67
CA TYR A 1136 -18.01 -29.09 29.47
C TYR A 1136 -17.16 -28.89 30.72
N ARG A 1137 -17.35 -29.74 31.74
CA ARG A 1137 -16.63 -29.68 33.02
C ARG A 1137 -15.54 -30.74 33.08
N LYS A 1138 -14.50 -30.58 33.92
CA LYS A 1138 -13.44 -31.61 34.07
C LYS A 1138 -13.98 -32.99 34.40
N ARG A 1139 -14.98 -33.00 35.26
CA ARG A 1139 -15.54 -34.20 35.87
C ARG A 1139 -16.65 -34.82 35.02
N ASN A 1140 -17.12 -34.11 33.98
CA ASN A 1140 -18.12 -34.59 33.05
C ASN A 1140 -17.78 -34.10 31.64
N LEU A 1141 -17.20 -35.00 30.85
CA LEU A 1141 -16.57 -34.71 29.55
C LEU A 1141 -17.49 -34.96 28.36
N THR A 1142 -18.70 -35.47 28.57
CA THR A 1142 -19.62 -35.89 27.50
C THR A 1142 -20.86 -35.00 27.41
N ASP A 1143 -21.21 -34.34 28.51
CA ASP A 1143 -22.43 -33.52 28.58
C ASP A 1143 -22.09 -32.05 28.36
N GLY A 1144 -22.65 -31.47 27.29
CA GLY A 1144 -22.53 -30.04 27.04
C GLY A 1144 -23.49 -29.25 27.92
N ILE A 1145 -22.98 -28.21 28.57
CA ILE A 1145 -23.70 -27.33 29.48
C ILE A 1145 -23.59 -25.87 29.02
N LYS A 1146 -24.51 -25.02 29.49
CA LYS A 1146 -24.34 -23.57 29.39
C LYS A 1146 -23.75 -23.03 30.70
N ILE A 1147 -22.91 -22.00 30.59
CA ILE A 1147 -22.47 -21.23 31.75
C ILE A 1147 -23.60 -20.31 32.18
N LYS A 1148 -23.85 -20.24 33.48
CA LYS A 1148 -24.92 -19.39 34.05
C LYS A 1148 -24.44 -17.95 34.16
N ASP A 1149 -25.37 -16.99 34.16
CA ASP A 1149 -25.02 -15.57 34.15
C ASP A 1149 -24.18 -15.13 35.35
N TYR A 1150 -24.41 -15.69 36.55
CA TYR A 1150 -23.59 -15.40 37.74
C TYR A 1150 -22.18 -16.00 37.69
N GLU A 1151 -21.92 -16.94 36.79
CA GLU A 1151 -20.60 -17.56 36.58
C GLU A 1151 -19.77 -16.76 35.58
N LYS A 1152 -20.36 -15.75 34.93
CA LYS A 1152 -19.68 -14.83 34.01
C LYS A 1152 -18.95 -13.74 34.80
N SER A 1153 -17.86 -13.24 34.24
CA SER A 1153 -17.13 -12.11 34.83
C SER A 1153 -18.03 -10.87 34.93
N SER A 1154 -18.00 -10.20 36.07
CA SER A 1154 -18.67 -8.90 36.26
C SER A 1154 -18.02 -7.76 35.45
N LEU A 1155 -16.91 -8.02 34.77
CA LEU A 1155 -16.23 -7.08 33.88
C LEU A 1155 -16.74 -7.12 32.44
N LEU A 1156 -17.66 -8.04 32.12
CA LEU A 1156 -18.33 -8.02 30.81
C LEU A 1156 -19.21 -6.78 30.68
N PRO A 1157 -19.30 -6.18 29.48
CA PRO A 1157 -20.17 -5.05 29.26
C PRO A 1157 -21.64 -5.44 29.44
N GLU A 1158 -22.44 -4.52 29.99
CA GLU A 1158 -23.89 -4.71 30.15
C GLU A 1158 -24.62 -4.72 28.79
N GLU A 1159 -24.05 -4.03 27.79
CA GLU A 1159 -24.55 -3.95 26.42
C GLU A 1159 -23.47 -4.37 25.42
N PHE A 1160 -23.86 -5.25 24.49
CA PHE A 1160 -22.97 -5.83 23.47
C PHE A 1160 -23.09 -5.15 22.10
N THR A 1161 -23.76 -4.00 22.07
CA THR A 1161 -23.96 -3.16 20.89
C THR A 1161 -23.90 -1.70 21.29
N GLU A 1162 -23.22 -0.91 20.47
CA GLU A 1162 -23.31 0.54 20.52
C GLU A 1162 -23.59 1.08 19.11
N TYR A 1163 -24.18 2.28 19.06
CA TYR A 1163 -24.39 3.01 17.82
C TYR A 1163 -23.62 4.32 17.87
N VAL A 1164 -23.02 4.66 16.73
CA VAL A 1164 -22.10 5.80 16.59
C VAL A 1164 -22.57 6.66 15.42
N GLY A 1165 -22.74 7.95 15.66
CA GLY A 1165 -22.98 8.97 14.64
C GLY A 1165 -21.73 9.80 14.40
N ARG A 1166 -21.34 9.99 13.14
CA ARG A 1166 -20.19 10.82 12.74
C ARG A 1166 -20.62 11.90 11.78
N VAL A 1167 -20.18 13.12 12.03
CA VAL A 1167 -20.38 14.24 11.12
C VAL A 1167 -19.09 14.46 10.34
N TYR A 1168 -19.21 14.57 9.02
CA TYR A 1168 -18.11 14.88 8.12
C TYR A 1168 -18.34 16.21 7.42
N TYR A 1169 -17.25 16.94 7.18
CA TYR A 1169 -17.22 18.21 6.47
C TYR A 1169 -16.36 18.10 5.21
N THR A 1170 -16.90 18.55 4.09
CA THR A 1170 -16.17 18.67 2.83
C THR A 1170 -15.27 19.89 2.89
N LYS A 1171 -13.99 19.66 3.20
CA LYS A 1171 -13.01 20.70 3.47
C LYS A 1171 -12.88 21.74 2.33
N LYS A 1172 -13.17 23.01 2.64
CA LYS A 1172 -12.89 24.17 1.78
C LYS A 1172 -11.69 24.99 2.25
N SER A 1173 -11.55 25.18 3.56
CA SER A 1173 -10.40 25.82 4.21
C SER A 1173 -10.11 25.19 5.58
N ASP A 1174 -8.92 25.46 6.13
CA ASP A 1174 -8.55 25.03 7.49
C ASP A 1174 -9.39 25.75 8.56
N GLU A 1175 -9.76 27.01 8.31
CA GLU A 1175 -10.58 27.85 9.19
C GLU A 1175 -12.00 27.29 9.32
N GLU A 1176 -12.66 26.98 8.19
CA GLU A 1176 -14.00 26.38 8.20
C GLU A 1176 -14.01 24.98 8.84
N GLU A 1177 -12.95 24.18 8.66
CA GLU A 1177 -12.80 22.88 9.35
C GLU A 1177 -12.76 23.07 10.87
N ARG A 1178 -12.01 24.07 11.36
CA ARG A 1178 -11.93 24.40 12.79
C ARG A 1178 -13.29 24.84 13.32
N ASP A 1179 -13.95 25.75 12.62
CA ASP A 1179 -15.25 26.27 13.03
C ASP A 1179 -16.32 25.17 13.08
N ALA A 1180 -16.28 24.23 12.14
CA ALA A 1180 -17.14 23.07 12.13
C ALA A 1180 -16.90 22.10 13.31
N LYS A 1181 -15.63 21.88 13.69
CA LYS A 1181 -15.28 21.08 14.88
C LYS A 1181 -15.78 21.74 16.15
N GLU A 1182 -15.64 23.06 16.27
CA GLU A 1182 -16.16 23.82 17.42
C GLU A 1182 -17.69 23.82 17.46
N CYS A 1183 -18.37 23.93 16.32
CA CYS A 1183 -19.83 23.76 16.23
C CYS A 1183 -20.28 22.39 16.73
N PHE A 1184 -19.58 21.31 16.32
CA PHE A 1184 -19.87 19.96 16.81
C PHE A 1184 -19.65 19.86 18.32
N ARG A 1185 -18.52 20.37 18.83
CA ARG A 1185 -18.21 20.37 20.25
C ARG A 1185 -19.26 21.11 21.06
N TRP A 1186 -19.66 22.31 20.63
CA TRP A 1186 -20.71 23.10 21.25
C TRP A 1186 -22.06 22.37 21.26
N TRP A 1187 -22.45 21.77 20.13
CA TRP A 1187 -23.71 21.03 20.00
C TRP A 1187 -23.81 19.93 21.06
N ARG A 1188 -22.76 19.12 21.21
CA ARG A 1188 -22.74 18.01 22.19
C ARG A 1188 -22.73 18.51 23.63
N LEU A 1189 -21.88 19.49 23.96
CA LEU A 1189 -21.77 20.02 25.32
C LEU A 1189 -23.05 20.70 25.81
N ARG A 1190 -23.81 21.30 24.90
CA ARG A 1190 -25.10 21.92 25.23
C ARG A 1190 -26.14 20.89 25.66
N GLU A 1191 -26.21 19.74 24.99
CA GLU A 1191 -27.12 18.65 25.37
C GLU A 1191 -26.78 18.09 26.75
N ASP A 1192 -25.49 18.02 27.08
CA ASP A 1192 -25.01 17.57 28.39
C ASP A 1192 -25.16 18.64 29.50
N GLY A 1193 -25.67 19.83 29.18
CA GLY A 1193 -25.86 20.93 30.13
C GLY A 1193 -24.56 21.52 30.68
N MET A 1194 -23.43 21.33 29.99
CA MET A 1194 -22.11 21.76 30.46
C MET A 1194 -21.99 23.29 30.47
N PRO A 1195 -21.33 23.91 31.50
CA PRO A 1195 -21.00 25.34 31.51
C PRO A 1195 -20.12 25.74 30.33
N MET A 1196 -20.43 26.85 29.67
CA MET A 1196 -19.74 27.32 28.47
C MET A 1196 -19.70 28.85 28.39
N ILE A 1197 -18.57 29.38 27.94
CA ILE A 1197 -18.39 30.80 27.63
C ILE A 1197 -17.58 30.97 26.34
N LEU A 1198 -18.03 31.87 25.47
CA LEU A 1198 -17.27 32.35 24.30
C LEU A 1198 -16.56 33.64 24.68
N VAL A 1199 -15.25 33.70 24.45
CA VAL A 1199 -14.44 34.91 24.65
C VAL A 1199 -13.86 35.39 23.32
N PHE A 1200 -13.72 36.70 23.17
CA PHE A 1200 -13.26 37.36 21.95
C PHE A 1200 -12.15 38.36 22.25
N ASP A 1201 -11.19 38.50 21.34
CA ASP A 1201 -10.08 39.45 21.48
C ASP A 1201 -10.40 40.88 21.02
N GLN A 1202 -11.59 41.11 20.45
CA GLN A 1202 -12.11 42.45 20.13
C GLN A 1202 -13.49 42.68 20.74
N GLU A 1203 -13.88 43.95 20.80
CA GLU A 1203 -15.21 44.38 21.23
C GLU A 1203 -16.29 43.94 20.23
N GLU A 1204 -17.55 43.98 20.66
CA GLU A 1204 -18.71 43.63 19.84
C GLU A 1204 -18.65 42.22 19.22
N PHE A 1205 -18.03 41.27 19.94
CA PHE A 1205 -17.86 39.87 19.52
C PHE A 1205 -17.09 39.71 18.21
N ARG A 1206 -16.08 40.56 17.97
CA ARG A 1206 -15.24 40.51 16.76
C ARG A 1206 -13.87 39.89 17.07
N GLY A 1207 -13.10 39.64 16.00
CA GLY A 1207 -11.72 39.17 16.10
C GLY A 1207 -11.61 37.67 16.34
N ASN A 1208 -10.49 37.24 16.93
CA ASN A 1208 -10.28 35.85 17.31
C ASN A 1208 -11.19 35.50 18.48
N TRP A 1209 -11.69 34.27 18.48
CA TRP A 1209 -12.62 33.78 19.48
C TRP A 1209 -12.21 32.40 19.98
N CYS A 1210 -12.63 32.06 21.19
CA CYS A 1210 -12.43 30.74 21.77
C CYS A 1210 -13.63 30.34 22.63
N LEU A 1211 -14.07 29.09 22.46
CA LEU A 1211 -15.07 28.45 23.31
C LEU A 1211 -14.39 27.79 24.51
N ILE A 1212 -14.72 28.23 25.72
CA ILE A 1212 -14.16 27.75 26.98
C ILE A 1212 -15.23 26.94 27.73
N THR A 1213 -14.85 25.75 28.17
CA THR A 1213 -15.74 24.75 28.79
C THR A 1213 -15.22 24.32 30.17
N GLU A 1214 -13.98 24.69 30.50
CA GLU A 1214 -13.28 24.34 31.72
C GLU A 1214 -12.54 25.56 32.26
N ASP A 1215 -11.99 25.43 33.47
CA ASP A 1215 -11.16 26.46 34.08
C ASP A 1215 -9.90 26.66 33.22
N CYS A 1216 -9.70 27.86 32.71
CA CYS A 1216 -8.62 28.21 31.81
C CYS A 1216 -7.63 29.13 32.54
N PRO A 1217 -6.49 28.62 33.04
CA PRO A 1217 -5.52 29.41 33.80
C PRO A 1217 -4.71 30.36 32.93
N SER A 1218 -4.71 30.22 31.60
CA SER A 1218 -4.17 31.22 30.68
C SER A 1218 -4.82 31.06 29.30
N LEU A 1219 -5.28 32.20 28.76
CA LEU A 1219 -5.85 32.29 27.42
C LEU A 1219 -4.81 32.36 26.29
N ASP A 1220 -3.51 32.39 26.61
CA ASP A 1220 -2.43 32.44 25.61
C ASP A 1220 -2.50 31.25 24.64
N ARG A 1221 -2.90 30.07 25.15
CA ARG A 1221 -3.07 28.84 24.35
C ARG A 1221 -4.22 28.93 23.35
N CYS A 1222 -5.16 29.84 23.59
CA CYS A 1222 -6.32 30.09 22.75
C CYS A 1222 -6.04 31.18 21.70
N GLY A 1223 -4.83 31.75 21.67
CA GLY A 1223 -4.49 32.88 20.80
C GLY A 1223 -5.17 34.19 21.21
N ILE A 1224 -5.75 34.26 22.42
CA ILE A 1224 -6.42 35.44 22.95
C ILE A 1224 -5.52 36.04 24.02
N THR A 1225 -4.88 37.15 23.67
CA THR A 1225 -3.99 37.89 24.58
C THR A 1225 -4.72 38.88 25.48
N GLU A 1226 -5.97 39.20 25.16
CA GLU A 1226 -6.83 40.09 25.93
C GLU A 1226 -8.28 39.78 25.57
N VAL A 1227 -9.14 39.48 26.56
CA VAL A 1227 -10.59 39.37 26.31
C VAL A 1227 -11.19 40.78 26.27
N ARG A 1228 -11.83 41.11 25.15
CA ARG A 1228 -12.50 42.41 24.94
C ARG A 1228 -14.01 42.31 24.80
N SER A 1229 -14.56 41.13 24.52
CA SER A 1229 -15.98 40.86 24.66
C SER A 1229 -16.22 39.38 24.96
N CYS A 1230 -17.38 39.01 25.51
CA CYS A 1230 -17.70 37.61 25.80
C CYS A 1230 -19.21 37.32 25.82
N LYS A 1231 -19.56 36.07 25.51
CA LYS A 1231 -20.93 35.53 25.63
C LYS A 1231 -20.94 34.36 26.60
N VAL A 1232 -21.67 34.50 27.70
CA VAL A 1232 -21.91 33.40 28.65
C VAL A 1232 -23.05 32.55 28.09
N LEU A 1233 -22.73 31.36 27.61
CA LEU A 1233 -23.69 30.45 27.00
C LEU A 1233 -24.42 29.61 28.07
N SER A 1234 -23.71 29.20 29.12
CA SER A 1234 -24.24 28.42 30.24
C SER A 1234 -23.30 28.44 31.45
N GLY A 1235 -23.86 28.27 32.66
CA GLY A 1235 -23.13 28.27 33.93
C GLY A 1235 -22.67 29.66 34.40
N GLU A 1236 -22.10 29.72 35.60
CA GLU A 1236 -21.54 30.95 36.17
C GLU A 1236 -20.02 31.01 36.00
N TRP A 1237 -19.52 32.16 35.53
CA TRP A 1237 -18.10 32.34 35.17
C TRP A 1237 -17.50 33.59 35.80
N ASN A 1238 -16.21 33.51 36.14
CA ASN A 1238 -15.40 34.65 36.55
C ASN A 1238 -14.26 34.87 35.55
N LEU A 1239 -14.09 36.11 35.09
CA LEU A 1239 -12.92 36.57 34.33
C LEU A 1239 -11.89 37.13 35.31
N TYR A 1240 -10.61 36.83 35.11
CA TYR A 1240 -9.52 37.30 35.96
C TYR A 1240 -8.51 38.11 35.16
N LYS A 1241 -8.03 39.21 35.75
CA LYS A 1241 -7.08 40.13 35.10
C LYS A 1241 -5.72 39.49 34.78
N GLY A 1242 -5.21 38.61 35.65
CA GLY A 1242 -3.94 37.92 35.40
C GLY A 1242 -4.11 36.43 35.06
N PRO A 1243 -3.05 35.77 34.54
CA PRO A 1243 -3.04 34.31 34.43
C PRO A 1243 -3.13 33.65 35.82
N ASN A 1244 -3.45 32.37 35.86
CA ASN A 1244 -3.66 31.56 37.06
C ASN A 1244 -4.68 32.17 38.03
N TYR A 1245 -5.74 32.80 37.51
CA TYR A 1245 -6.85 33.37 38.29
C TYR A 1245 -6.43 34.49 39.24
N THR A 1246 -5.50 35.34 38.81
CA THR A 1246 -5.02 36.46 39.63
C THR A 1246 -6.02 37.63 39.62
N GLU A 1247 -6.39 38.11 40.81
CA GLU A 1247 -7.30 39.25 41.03
C GLU A 1247 -6.81 40.57 40.38
N PRO A 1248 -7.71 41.53 40.08
CA PRO A 1248 -9.15 41.51 40.30
C PRO A 1248 -9.90 40.55 39.36
N SER A 1249 -11.01 40.01 39.86
CA SER A 1249 -11.96 39.17 39.14
C SER A 1249 -13.26 39.89 38.83
N TYR A 1250 -13.90 39.51 37.72
CA TYR A 1250 -15.15 40.05 37.23
C TYR A 1250 -16.15 38.91 37.12
N ARG A 1251 -17.25 39.00 37.89
CA ARG A 1251 -18.31 38.00 37.88
C ARG A 1251 -19.24 38.25 36.71
N LEU A 1252 -19.42 37.25 35.86
CA LEU A 1252 -20.30 37.33 34.71
C LEU A 1252 -21.70 36.80 35.09
N GLN A 1253 -22.67 37.70 35.10
CA GLN A 1253 -24.08 37.46 35.45
C GLN A 1253 -25.04 37.63 34.27
N ASN A 1254 -24.61 38.31 33.20
CA ASN A 1254 -25.40 38.54 31.99
C ASN A 1254 -24.98 37.56 30.87
N PRO A 1255 -25.87 37.28 29.91
CA PRO A 1255 -25.56 36.39 28.80
C PRO A 1255 -24.55 36.97 27.81
N GLU A 1256 -24.51 38.30 27.65
CA GLU A 1256 -23.69 38.96 26.64
C GLU A 1256 -23.01 40.22 27.21
N TYR A 1257 -21.74 40.40 26.85
CA TYR A 1257 -20.92 41.54 27.24
C TYR A 1257 -20.14 42.08 26.04
N LEU A 1258 -20.54 43.25 25.55
CA LEU A 1258 -20.03 43.83 24.31
C LEU A 1258 -18.61 44.43 24.42
N ASN A 1259 -18.21 44.83 25.63
CA ASN A 1259 -16.93 45.47 25.91
C ASN A 1259 -16.55 45.29 27.40
N PRO A 1260 -15.32 45.65 27.82
CA PRO A 1260 -14.88 45.47 29.19
C PRO A 1260 -15.65 46.26 30.25
N GLU A 1261 -16.19 47.42 29.89
CA GLU A 1261 -17.02 48.23 30.79
C GLU A 1261 -18.30 47.48 31.20
N ALA A 1262 -18.85 46.65 30.31
CA ALA A 1262 -20.09 45.91 30.55
C ALA A 1262 -19.99 44.91 31.71
N TRP A 1263 -18.79 44.39 32.05
CA TRP A 1263 -18.56 43.54 33.23
C TRP A 1263 -17.87 44.28 34.39
N GLY A 1264 -17.87 45.61 34.37
CA GLY A 1264 -17.43 46.45 35.48
C GLY A 1264 -15.94 46.76 35.51
N ALA A 1265 -15.21 46.65 34.39
CA ALA A 1265 -13.84 47.15 34.29
C ALA A 1265 -13.82 48.69 34.28
N SER A 1266 -12.91 49.29 35.05
CA SER A 1266 -12.83 50.75 35.24
C SER A 1266 -12.07 51.50 34.12
N ASP A 1267 -11.49 50.78 33.16
CA ASP A 1267 -10.66 51.33 32.07
C ASP A 1267 -10.87 50.45 30.81
N ASN A 1268 -10.89 51.03 29.61
CA ASN A 1268 -11.04 50.32 28.32
C ASN A 1268 -9.80 49.47 27.95
N THR A 1269 -8.90 49.26 28.90
CA THR A 1269 -7.58 48.63 28.73
C THR A 1269 -7.25 47.62 29.83
N VAL A 1270 -8.26 47.00 30.45
CA VAL A 1270 -8.03 45.97 31.47
C VAL A 1270 -8.22 44.55 30.87
N PRO A 1271 -7.12 43.87 30.48
CA PRO A 1271 -7.20 42.54 29.89
C PRO A 1271 -7.56 41.49 30.92
N ALA A 1272 -8.56 40.66 30.64
CA ALA A 1272 -8.72 39.38 31.30
C ALA A 1272 -7.85 38.32 30.60
N LEU A 1273 -7.03 37.60 31.36
CA LEU A 1273 -6.05 36.63 30.86
C LEU A 1273 -6.34 35.19 31.31
N SER A 1274 -7.29 35.00 32.24
CA SER A 1274 -7.75 33.67 32.65
C SER A 1274 -9.24 33.68 33.02
N VAL A 1275 -9.86 32.51 32.95
CA VAL A 1275 -11.31 32.34 33.09
C VAL A 1275 -11.59 31.12 33.96
N LYS A 1276 -12.45 31.23 34.97
CA LYS A 1276 -12.74 30.12 35.89
C LYS A 1276 -14.25 29.93 36.04
N ARG A 1277 -14.69 28.66 36.10
CA ARG A 1277 -16.06 28.34 36.50
C ARG A 1277 -16.24 28.66 37.97
N LYS A 1278 -17.42 29.13 38.31
CA LYS A 1278 -17.83 29.25 39.70
C LYS A 1278 -18.46 27.92 40.10
N THR A 1279 -17.71 27.11 40.84
CA THR A 1279 -18.26 25.96 41.56
C THR A 1279 -19.14 26.47 42.70
N GLU A 1280 -20.33 25.89 42.86
CA GLU A 1280 -21.13 26.06 44.09
C GLU A 1280 -20.37 25.58 45.33
#